data_AF-A0A1V0PXR9-F1
#
_entry.id   AF-A0A1V0PXR9-F1
#
_cell.length_a   1.000
_cell.length_b   1.000
_cell.length_c   1.000
_cell.angle_alpha   90.00
_cell.angle_beta   90.00
_cell.angle_gamma   90.00
#
_symmetry.space_group_name_H-M   'P 1'
#
loop_
_entity.id
_entity.type
_entity.pdbx_description
1 polymer ?
#
loop_
_entity_poly.entity_id
_entity_poly.type
_entity_poly.pdbx_seq_one_letter_code
_entity_poly.pdbx_strand_id
1 'polypeptide(L)'
;MPPVGAAIAASWTAFTATSVGAFVTGNIVGRLLVTVAVSALMRSTIKMPRYGDPGIETKVTQTGAGNPLNLPLGKTSTAGVRISPPVSWGNKNTYGTFVMALSAAPGIAITRIAINGEWVPLVANADTTRPTATWALGGDWAGYGWVYFFDGSQTEASAFLIETFADHPDYPWSAGMVGAGMCYAVVELRYNRALYPTADPRFVFETTGIPLYDPRADSSVGGDGAQRWDDRSTWAPSDNPIVQAYNIARGIALWTGDVWGGDYDAGSLPLANWMAAMNACDLDLDGAPTWIAGYEARVSQKPKEVIEELLKACAADATDAGGELLVRVGGPGLPVLFITDDDWLVTQDQTETPFPSTTATYNGARAAYPEPASLYSAEDAPSLINAEYEAADDNQRRLADLRYAAVPNGEQVQRLMWSLVEDNRRFRRHAGVLQGAGVLLDPMDCIAWTSERYGYDAKVFEVAEVTEDLRQCRARLSLLERDHDDWIVPPDAVHPINPINPGSGADGFNARGGDGAQFSELGGVDDGPDGTDNTAAFNAAVEWLAANGGGKLTLGPGDFGLGYWFAGPLRVRATMAQGCVLVDGNVQVEFAAPVWFGAGAHLRFEGVLVEEQALDGPNTYAQIRATSGAGTAYPRRIWLSDSAASLASNFSVGDYIVIRGQEDEWDVAIERDEAIVTAVSVGDNYIEVDRDLIYTYEPDWPDSAKPGGGDVTTVGRYVASMLAADAAEGDTSITVLDGAKFQSGDWVHLEDTQYSQRYDEDTGLSDTTNVQHEQGMQIDHVDGNTIHLTEPLIHDLFTAQSALCILYAPVLGGGLTGGTIRFTAAPEIARYTVWLHYAVGCTISDLRILTQPGQTDAGLLQQGIRIGQGSVRNTVDAVRIEHAIDSSGGYGYGVIALKGARSNTISRCFCSGLRHSFIEMTGAANNLWIGNVSENCGASDFDVHNAAESGSVFSANIARFGPFLAEGQSVKAAFKIGNPSHIGGHKKITCIGNVVDGFVDPHVAFDVIPPSFDVVIKANVIRNCGTAFRVLYNARADANGEVEPTKSMIQGLPIERLSIIDNDVHHCARALYCDGGPLKSVRGLRFRRNTVHDATTDDFMIYARHVDGVIMGDNDLLGLTVGIEEDVVYLRDIDGLRMTDTTFEGGSKLIRLTDCPGALVERLTAYDLDPSAWCVLDGGGNDDMVVSDIRVPGGTPRFYTSGTPSPGRMIAASIAAGAPMLAPEFEIATLPDPVAGGLIYVTDETGGAVLAWCDGATWRRVTDGAAVS
;
A
#
# COMPACT_ATOMS: atom_id res chain seq x y z
N MET A 1 -22.63 19.40 24.45
CA MET A 1 -21.39 18.62 24.69
C MET A 1 -21.04 17.96 23.37
N PRO A 2 -19.87 18.25 22.79
CA PRO A 2 -19.67 18.18 21.35
C PRO A 2 -19.31 16.77 20.85
N PRO A 3 -19.55 16.50 19.54
CA PRO A 3 -19.44 15.19 18.91
C PRO A 3 -18.04 14.91 18.35
N VAL A 4 -17.70 13.62 18.33
CA VAL A 4 -16.46 13.02 17.82
C VAL A 4 -16.46 13.07 16.28
N GLY A 5 -15.50 13.80 15.70
CA GLY A 5 -15.27 13.85 14.25
C GLY A 5 -13.86 14.38 13.93
N ALA A 6 -13.18 13.67 13.02
CA ALA A 6 -11.92 14.00 12.34
C ALA A 6 -10.58 13.82 13.10
N ALA A 7 -9.88 12.71 12.77
CA ALA A 7 -8.42 12.59 12.89
C ALA A 7 -7.87 11.66 11.79
N ILE A 8 -7.88 12.11 10.53
CA ILE A 8 -6.98 11.64 9.47
C ILE A 8 -6.45 12.89 8.77
N ALA A 9 -5.46 13.51 9.41
CA ALA A 9 -4.59 14.56 8.88
C ALA A 9 -3.37 14.68 9.80
N ALA A 10 -2.61 13.60 9.97
CA ALA A 10 -1.37 13.62 10.76
C ALA A 10 -0.49 12.40 10.42
N SER A 11 0.22 12.46 9.29
CA SER A 11 1.43 11.65 9.08
C SER A 11 2.29 12.22 7.94
N TRP A 12 2.57 13.53 7.98
CA TRP A 12 3.72 14.17 7.32
C TRP A 12 4.45 15.08 8.32
N THR A 13 4.70 14.56 9.52
CA THR A 13 5.52 15.22 10.55
C THR A 13 6.53 14.24 11.13
N ALA A 14 7.75 14.29 10.59
CA ALA A 14 8.98 14.01 11.34
C ALA A 14 10.18 14.71 10.66
N PHE A 15 10.19 16.05 10.72
CA PHE A 15 11.43 16.82 10.87
C PHE A 15 11.10 18.03 11.74
N THR A 16 11.24 17.86 13.06
CA THR A 16 11.34 18.92 14.07
C THR A 16 12.78 18.83 14.60
N ALA A 17 13.55 19.88 14.86
CA ALA A 17 13.26 21.28 15.10
C ALA A 17 14.53 22.13 14.89
N THR A 18 14.37 23.41 14.55
CA THR A 18 15.06 24.51 15.26
C THR A 18 14.25 25.80 15.13
N SER A 19 14.28 26.57 16.21
CA SER A 19 13.42 27.68 16.63
C SER A 19 13.36 28.91 15.71
N VAL A 20 12.17 29.52 15.58
CA VAL A 20 11.80 30.90 16.01
C VAL A 20 10.35 31.18 15.60
N GLY A 21 9.55 31.69 16.53
CA GLY A 21 8.09 31.80 16.42
C GLY A 21 7.53 33.04 15.70
N ALA A 22 6.23 32.89 15.37
CA ALA A 22 5.20 33.92 15.18
C ALA A 22 5.40 34.98 14.08
N PHE A 23 4.87 34.73 12.87
CA PHE A 23 4.05 35.68 12.08
C PHE A 23 3.62 35.04 10.72
N VAL A 24 2.41 34.50 10.55
CA VAL A 24 1.79 34.37 9.21
C VAL A 24 0.26 34.40 9.32
N THR A 25 -0.35 35.42 8.72
CA THR A 25 -1.77 35.47 8.32
C THR A 25 -1.77 35.98 6.88
N GLY A 26 -2.31 35.18 5.95
CA GLY A 26 -2.66 35.58 4.58
C GLY A 26 -1.51 35.84 3.60
N ASN A 27 -1.18 34.86 2.75
CA ASN A 27 -0.99 34.98 1.29
C ASN A 27 -0.60 33.64 0.66
N ILE A 28 -0.84 33.57 -0.65
CA ILE A 28 -0.80 32.47 -1.61
C ILE A 28 0.61 31.83 -1.69
N VAL A 29 0.66 30.49 -1.63
CA VAL A 29 1.81 29.59 -1.91
C VAL A 29 3.12 29.84 -1.14
N GLY A 30 3.64 28.79 -0.50
CA GLY A 30 5.06 28.70 -0.16
C GLY A 30 5.42 29.04 1.28
N ARG A 31 5.65 27.99 2.09
CA ARG A 31 6.83 27.82 2.96
C ARG A 31 6.78 26.44 3.63
N LEU A 32 6.81 25.41 2.80
CA LEU A 32 7.52 24.18 3.17
C LEU A 32 9.00 24.43 2.89
N LEU A 33 9.89 23.84 3.69
CA LEU A 33 11.27 23.63 3.27
C LEU A 33 11.28 23.09 1.83
N VAL A 34 12.02 23.74 0.93
CA VAL A 34 12.13 23.47 -0.51
C VAL A 34 12.14 21.96 -0.76
N THR A 35 10.96 21.44 -1.11
CA THR A 35 10.74 20.04 -1.47
C THR A 35 10.84 19.97 -2.99
N VAL A 36 11.49 18.95 -3.53
CA VAL A 36 11.72 18.77 -4.96
C VAL A 36 10.41 18.94 -5.76
N ALA A 37 10.43 19.71 -6.86
CA ALA A 37 9.25 20.02 -7.69
C ALA A 37 8.44 18.77 -8.11
N VAL A 38 7.11 18.89 -8.16
CA VAL A 38 6.15 17.79 -8.42
C VAL A 38 5.44 18.04 -9.76
N SER A 39 5.29 17.02 -10.62
CA SER A 39 4.69 17.16 -11.96
C SER A 39 3.19 17.54 -11.92
N ALA A 40 2.64 18.05 -13.02
CA ALA A 40 1.23 18.46 -13.08
C ALA A 40 0.28 17.30 -12.78
N LEU A 41 0.59 16.10 -13.28
CA LEU A 41 -0.16 14.88 -13.00
C LEU A 41 -0.17 14.51 -11.51
N MET A 42 0.99 14.56 -10.84
CA MET A 42 1.05 14.29 -9.40
C MET A 42 0.28 15.33 -8.58
N ARG A 43 0.26 16.60 -9.00
CA ARG A 43 -0.59 17.63 -8.36
C ARG A 43 -2.07 17.30 -8.53
N SER A 44 -2.46 16.77 -9.68
CA SER A 44 -3.85 16.43 -9.99
C SER A 44 -4.38 15.18 -9.24
N THR A 45 -3.51 14.27 -8.80
CA THR A 45 -3.86 13.05 -8.04
C THR A 45 -3.89 13.26 -6.51
N ILE A 46 -3.39 14.39 -5.99
CA ILE A 46 -3.46 14.73 -4.57
C ILE A 46 -4.91 15.08 -4.19
N LYS A 47 -5.51 14.30 -3.27
CA LYS A 47 -6.87 14.53 -2.76
C LYS A 47 -6.94 15.85 -1.97
N MET A 48 -7.46 16.90 -2.60
CA MET A 48 -7.92 18.11 -1.90
C MET A 48 -9.15 17.78 -1.03
N PRO A 49 -9.35 18.44 0.13
CA PRO A 49 -10.54 18.27 0.95
C PRO A 49 -11.79 18.66 0.16
N ARG A 50 -12.63 17.67 -0.20
CA ARG A 50 -13.85 17.91 -0.98
C ARG A 50 -14.96 18.44 -0.09
N TYR A 51 -15.50 19.62 -0.42
CA TYR A 51 -16.78 20.10 0.11
C TYR A 51 -17.86 19.81 -0.93
N GLY A 52 -18.67 18.75 -0.71
CA GLY A 52 -19.73 18.30 -1.61
C GLY A 52 -19.19 17.56 -2.85
N ASP A 53 -19.88 16.49 -3.26
CA ASP A 53 -19.55 15.79 -4.51
C ASP A 53 -19.71 16.76 -5.71
N PRO A 54 -18.66 17.09 -6.48
CA PRO A 54 -18.77 18.00 -7.61
C PRO A 54 -19.24 17.22 -8.83
N GLY A 55 -20.55 17.27 -9.05
CA GLY A 55 -21.27 16.71 -10.19
C GLY A 55 -22.73 17.10 -10.02
N ILE A 56 -23.47 17.26 -11.11
CA ILE A 56 -24.88 17.65 -11.02
C ILE A 56 -25.59 16.67 -10.08
N GLU A 57 -26.22 17.21 -9.03
CA GLU A 57 -27.07 16.42 -8.13
C GLU A 57 -28.34 16.02 -8.88
N THR A 58 -28.24 15.09 -9.83
CA THR A 58 -29.40 14.47 -10.51
C THR A 58 -30.31 13.72 -9.51
N LYS A 59 -29.84 13.56 -8.26
CA LYS A 59 -30.50 12.74 -7.24
C LYS A 59 -31.54 13.47 -6.40
N VAL A 60 -31.55 14.80 -6.26
CA VAL A 60 -32.54 15.50 -5.40
C VAL A 60 -32.86 16.93 -5.88
N THR A 61 -34.13 17.20 -6.18
CA THR A 61 -34.66 18.57 -6.20
C THR A 61 -34.57 19.15 -4.78
N GLN A 62 -33.64 20.08 -4.53
CA GLN A 62 -33.45 20.63 -3.20
C GLN A 62 -34.64 21.50 -2.78
N THR A 63 -35.19 21.24 -1.59
CA THR A 63 -36.40 21.91 -1.09
C THR A 63 -36.08 22.85 0.08
N GLY A 64 -36.48 24.12 -0.01
CA GLY A 64 -36.47 25.06 1.12
C GLY A 64 -35.52 26.25 0.98
N ALA A 65 -35.76 27.30 1.77
CA ALA A 65 -35.12 28.62 1.70
C ALA A 65 -33.65 28.67 2.23
N GLY A 66 -33.08 27.54 2.65
CA GLY A 66 -31.72 27.44 3.20
C GLY A 66 -30.67 26.93 2.20
N ASN A 67 -31.06 26.55 0.99
CA ASN A 67 -30.14 26.02 -0.02
C ASN A 67 -29.49 27.17 -0.82
N PRO A 68 -28.16 27.14 -1.04
CA PRO A 68 -27.50 28.14 -1.86
C PRO A 68 -27.96 28.04 -3.31
N LEU A 69 -28.11 29.19 -3.98
CA LEU A 69 -28.41 29.24 -5.40
C LEU A 69 -27.15 28.92 -6.24
N ASN A 70 -27.39 28.49 -7.47
CA ASN A 70 -26.35 28.07 -8.42
C ASN A 70 -26.03 29.17 -9.45
N LEU A 71 -24.86 29.09 -10.06
CA LEU A 71 -24.35 29.95 -11.13
C LEU A 71 -23.82 29.03 -12.25
N PRO A 72 -24.63 28.75 -13.29
CA PRO A 72 -24.17 28.01 -14.46
C PRO A 72 -23.11 28.80 -15.24
N LEU A 73 -21.94 28.20 -15.45
CA LEU A 73 -20.82 28.72 -16.23
C LEU A 73 -20.62 27.83 -17.46
N GLY A 74 -20.66 28.43 -18.66
CA GLY A 74 -20.69 27.69 -19.92
C GLY A 74 -21.91 26.78 -20.04
N LYS A 75 -21.97 26.00 -21.13
CA LYS A 75 -23.04 25.03 -21.37
C LYS A 75 -22.94 23.87 -20.37
N THR A 76 -23.94 23.75 -19.50
CA THR A 76 -24.01 22.72 -18.47
C THR A 76 -25.48 22.37 -18.19
N SER A 77 -25.76 21.59 -17.14
CA SER A 77 -27.14 21.42 -16.67
C SER A 77 -27.28 21.69 -15.18
N THR A 78 -28.51 21.97 -14.77
CA THR A 78 -28.87 22.26 -13.38
C THR A 78 -30.21 21.62 -13.04
N ALA A 79 -30.31 21.01 -11.85
CA ALA A 79 -31.61 20.60 -11.29
C ALA A 79 -32.39 21.79 -10.71
N GLY A 80 -31.72 22.93 -10.49
CA GLY A 80 -32.25 24.10 -9.83
C GLY A 80 -32.62 23.87 -8.36
N VAL A 81 -33.10 24.94 -7.72
CA VAL A 81 -33.60 24.92 -6.34
C VAL A 81 -35.10 25.18 -6.36
N ARG A 82 -35.89 24.33 -5.70
CA ARG A 82 -37.34 24.51 -5.62
C ARG A 82 -37.66 25.62 -4.60
N ILE A 83 -38.11 26.78 -5.10
CA ILE A 83 -38.37 27.99 -4.29
C ILE A 83 -39.80 28.09 -3.74
N SER A 84 -40.70 27.20 -4.18
CA SER A 84 -42.06 27.07 -3.67
C SER A 84 -42.43 25.60 -3.54
N PRO A 85 -43.25 25.20 -2.53
CA PRO A 85 -43.87 23.87 -2.53
C PRO A 85 -44.62 23.61 -3.84
N PRO A 86 -44.71 22.34 -4.29
CA PRO A 86 -45.52 21.99 -5.45
C PRO A 86 -47.00 22.22 -5.12
N VAL A 87 -47.70 22.95 -5.98
CA VAL A 87 -49.12 23.28 -5.78
C VAL A 87 -49.95 22.58 -6.85
N SER A 88 -50.99 21.85 -6.44
CA SER A 88 -51.95 21.24 -7.36
C SER A 88 -53.22 22.07 -7.47
N TRP A 89 -53.79 22.18 -8.68
CA TRP A 89 -54.97 23.03 -8.92
C TRP A 89 -55.83 22.54 -10.09
N GLY A 90 -56.92 23.27 -10.36
CA GLY A 90 -57.92 22.92 -11.35
C GLY A 90 -58.95 21.91 -10.84
N ASN A 91 -59.92 21.56 -11.69
CA ASN A 91 -60.97 20.60 -11.30
C ASN A 91 -60.32 19.25 -10.89
N LYS A 92 -60.59 18.79 -9.66
CA LYS A 92 -60.01 17.56 -9.08
C LYS A 92 -58.46 17.53 -9.03
N ASN A 93 -57.79 18.68 -8.87
CA ASN A 93 -56.32 18.76 -8.78
C ASN A 93 -55.61 18.16 -10.01
N THR A 94 -56.16 18.39 -11.20
CA THR A 94 -55.67 17.80 -12.45
C THR A 94 -54.31 18.35 -12.88
N TYR A 95 -53.87 19.49 -12.35
CA TYR A 95 -52.58 20.11 -12.70
C TYR A 95 -51.68 20.22 -11.47
N GLY A 96 -50.37 20.02 -11.67
CA GLY A 96 -49.31 20.30 -10.71
C GLY A 96 -48.40 21.42 -11.22
N THR A 97 -47.97 22.32 -10.35
CA THR A 97 -47.11 23.46 -10.68
C THR A 97 -45.88 23.46 -9.78
N PHE A 98 -44.70 23.58 -10.40
CA PHE A 98 -43.38 23.53 -9.76
C PHE A 98 -42.60 24.80 -10.13
N VAL A 99 -42.00 25.48 -9.15
CA VAL A 99 -41.22 26.70 -9.37
C VAL A 99 -39.76 26.45 -9.01
N MET A 100 -38.88 26.55 -10.00
CA MET A 100 -37.48 26.16 -9.95
C MET A 100 -36.58 27.37 -10.21
N ALA A 101 -35.77 27.79 -9.23
CA ALA A 101 -34.70 28.77 -9.44
C ALA A 101 -33.50 28.09 -10.08
N LEU A 102 -33.04 28.62 -11.21
CA LEU A 102 -32.01 28.01 -12.06
C LEU A 102 -30.66 28.74 -11.99
N SER A 103 -30.66 30.05 -11.73
CA SER A 103 -29.43 30.84 -11.62
C SER A 103 -29.60 32.03 -10.68
N ALA A 104 -28.58 32.31 -9.86
CA ALA A 104 -28.48 33.48 -9.00
C ALA A 104 -28.13 34.78 -9.75
N ALA A 105 -27.82 34.67 -11.05
CA ALA A 105 -27.56 35.80 -11.94
C ALA A 105 -28.44 35.72 -13.21
N PRO A 106 -28.80 36.88 -13.81
CA PRO A 106 -29.66 36.93 -14.99
C PRO A 106 -28.94 36.45 -16.26
N GLY A 107 -29.72 36.10 -17.29
CA GLY A 107 -29.25 35.96 -18.67
C GLY A 107 -28.87 34.55 -19.13
N ILE A 108 -29.15 33.50 -18.34
CA ILE A 108 -29.06 32.12 -18.87
C ILE A 108 -30.23 31.85 -19.84
N ALA A 109 -30.05 30.89 -20.75
CA ALA A 109 -31.12 30.33 -21.56
C ALA A 109 -31.24 28.82 -21.33
N ILE A 110 -32.47 28.28 -21.42
CA ILE A 110 -32.73 26.83 -21.38
C ILE A 110 -32.67 26.27 -22.79
N THR A 111 -31.84 25.25 -23.01
CA THR A 111 -31.71 24.57 -24.32
C THR A 111 -32.48 23.25 -24.37
N ARG A 112 -32.49 22.49 -23.28
CA ARG A 112 -33.22 21.21 -23.14
C ARG A 112 -33.75 21.03 -21.71
N ILE A 113 -34.79 20.22 -21.55
CA ILE A 113 -35.29 19.78 -20.24
C ILE A 113 -35.34 18.27 -20.20
N ALA A 114 -34.91 17.66 -19.11
CA ALA A 114 -35.14 16.25 -18.82
C ALA A 114 -36.14 16.10 -17.67
N ILE A 115 -37.04 15.13 -17.81
CA ILE A 115 -38.05 14.79 -16.81
C ILE A 115 -37.92 13.31 -16.47
N ASN A 116 -37.75 12.99 -15.18
CA ASN A 116 -37.65 11.61 -14.68
C ASN A 116 -36.59 10.74 -15.38
N GLY A 117 -35.45 11.33 -15.77
CA GLY A 117 -34.34 10.60 -16.38
C GLY A 117 -34.33 10.59 -17.91
N GLU A 118 -35.28 11.26 -18.57
CA GLU A 118 -35.38 11.30 -20.03
C GLU A 118 -35.43 12.73 -20.59
N TRP A 119 -34.69 13.00 -21.68
CA TRP A 119 -34.75 14.28 -22.39
C TRP A 119 -36.12 14.48 -23.06
N VAL A 120 -36.77 15.60 -22.77
CA VAL A 120 -38.08 15.99 -23.31
C VAL A 120 -37.91 17.21 -24.24
N PRO A 121 -38.41 17.16 -25.50
CA PRO A 121 -38.32 18.29 -26.40
C PRO A 121 -39.12 19.51 -25.90
N LEU A 122 -38.51 20.69 -25.93
CA LEU A 122 -39.22 21.98 -25.79
C LEU A 122 -39.71 22.41 -27.17
N VAL A 123 -41.03 22.59 -27.33
CA VAL A 123 -41.64 23.01 -28.60
C VAL A 123 -42.30 24.38 -28.47
N ALA A 124 -42.40 25.09 -29.59
CA ALA A 124 -43.08 26.38 -29.65
C ALA A 124 -44.52 26.25 -29.12
N ASN A 125 -44.91 27.16 -28.24
CA ASN A 125 -46.22 27.11 -27.61
C ASN A 125 -47.33 27.50 -28.60
N ALA A 126 -48.11 26.51 -29.05
CA ALA A 126 -49.30 26.69 -29.87
C ALA A 126 -50.61 26.59 -29.05
N ASP A 127 -50.53 26.39 -27.73
CA ASP A 127 -51.69 26.24 -26.87
C ASP A 127 -52.29 27.60 -26.51
N THR A 128 -53.38 27.96 -27.19
CA THR A 128 -54.11 29.22 -26.95
C THR A 128 -54.73 29.32 -25.54
N THR A 129 -54.80 28.23 -24.78
CA THR A 129 -55.28 28.25 -23.38
C THR A 129 -54.21 28.64 -22.38
N ARG A 130 -52.92 28.60 -22.77
CA ARG A 130 -51.77 29.04 -21.98
C ARG A 130 -50.90 29.99 -22.79
N PRO A 131 -51.42 31.15 -23.21
CA PRO A 131 -50.72 32.03 -24.14
C PRO A 131 -49.44 32.65 -23.53
N THR A 132 -49.29 32.61 -22.21
CA THR A 132 -48.13 33.16 -21.48
C THR A 132 -47.02 32.14 -21.23
N ALA A 133 -47.20 30.85 -21.57
CA ALA A 133 -46.14 29.86 -21.47
C ALA A 133 -45.09 30.06 -22.56
N THR A 134 -43.81 29.97 -22.18
CA THR A 134 -42.68 30.11 -23.10
C THR A 134 -42.62 28.93 -24.07
N TRP A 135 -42.80 27.71 -23.55
CA TRP A 135 -42.81 26.48 -24.34
C TRP A 135 -43.91 25.52 -23.88
N ALA A 136 -44.32 24.65 -24.81
CA ALA A 136 -45.02 23.41 -24.48
C ALA A 136 -44.02 22.24 -24.50
N LEU A 137 -44.29 21.19 -23.73
CA LEU A 137 -43.52 19.95 -23.81
C LEU A 137 -43.95 19.12 -25.04
N GLY A 138 -42.97 18.53 -25.73
CA GLY A 138 -43.17 17.64 -26.88
C GLY A 138 -43.09 16.16 -26.52
N GLY A 139 -43.10 15.29 -27.55
CA GLY A 139 -43.03 13.83 -27.36
C GLY A 139 -44.22 13.28 -26.57
N ASP A 140 -43.96 12.34 -25.67
CA ASP A 140 -44.99 11.73 -24.81
C ASP A 140 -45.65 12.73 -23.84
N TRP A 141 -45.00 13.87 -23.60
CA TRP A 141 -45.52 14.97 -22.78
C TRP A 141 -46.37 15.98 -23.56
N ALA A 142 -46.60 15.77 -24.86
CA ALA A 142 -47.40 16.66 -25.70
C ALA A 142 -48.83 16.84 -25.16
N GLY A 143 -49.20 18.08 -24.86
CA GLY A 143 -50.51 18.43 -24.26
C GLY A 143 -50.65 18.11 -22.77
N TYR A 144 -49.56 17.66 -22.13
CA TYR A 144 -49.49 17.33 -20.71
C TYR A 144 -48.50 18.19 -19.92
N GLY A 145 -47.77 19.14 -20.54
CA GLY A 145 -46.94 20.07 -19.78
C GLY A 145 -46.51 21.33 -20.52
N TRP A 146 -46.21 22.37 -19.75
CA TRP A 146 -45.86 23.73 -20.19
C TRP A 146 -44.77 24.32 -19.30
N VAL A 147 -43.88 25.11 -19.89
CA VAL A 147 -42.76 25.76 -19.20
C VAL A 147 -42.85 27.27 -19.39
N TYR A 148 -42.88 28.01 -18.28
CA TYR A 148 -42.78 29.47 -18.25
C TYR A 148 -41.38 29.83 -17.73
N PHE A 149 -40.58 30.47 -18.56
CA PHE A 149 -39.19 30.80 -18.24
C PHE A 149 -39.01 32.30 -18.06
N PHE A 150 -38.25 32.65 -17.03
CA PHE A 150 -37.90 34.02 -16.65
C PHE A 150 -36.38 34.11 -16.56
N ASP A 151 -35.79 35.02 -17.34
CA ASP A 151 -34.33 35.16 -17.54
C ASP A 151 -33.65 36.10 -16.53
N GLY A 152 -34.38 36.56 -15.51
CA GLY A 152 -33.91 37.50 -14.50
C GLY A 152 -34.15 38.97 -14.84
N SER A 153 -34.56 39.31 -16.06
CA SER A 153 -34.88 40.69 -16.47
C SER A 153 -36.29 41.15 -16.11
N GLN A 154 -37.15 40.23 -15.65
CA GLN A 154 -38.55 40.50 -15.33
C GLN A 154 -38.72 41.58 -14.25
N THR A 155 -39.66 42.51 -14.51
CA THR A 155 -40.07 43.57 -13.57
C THR A 155 -41.44 43.31 -12.95
N GLU A 156 -42.15 42.29 -13.43
CA GLU A 156 -43.49 41.89 -12.97
C GLU A 156 -43.49 40.39 -12.64
N ALA A 157 -44.30 39.99 -11.65
CA ALA A 157 -44.43 38.59 -11.28
C ALA A 157 -45.21 37.80 -12.34
N SER A 158 -45.01 36.47 -12.38
CA SER A 158 -45.67 35.58 -13.34
C SER A 158 -47.19 35.78 -13.33
N ALA A 159 -47.74 36.22 -14.47
CA ALA A 159 -49.18 36.40 -14.64
C ALA A 159 -49.95 35.11 -14.38
N PHE A 160 -49.39 33.96 -14.80
CA PHE A 160 -49.96 32.64 -14.54
C PHE A 160 -50.03 32.33 -13.03
N LEU A 161 -48.96 32.60 -12.27
CA LEU A 161 -48.94 32.33 -10.84
C LEU A 161 -49.88 33.28 -10.07
N ILE A 162 -49.97 34.55 -10.47
CA ILE A 162 -50.93 35.50 -9.88
C ILE A 162 -52.37 35.06 -10.15
N GLU A 163 -52.73 34.82 -11.41
CA GLU A 163 -54.10 34.44 -11.80
C GLU A 163 -54.54 33.16 -11.09
N THR A 164 -53.63 32.20 -10.92
CA THR A 164 -53.97 30.88 -10.37
C THR A 164 -53.88 30.83 -8.84
N PHE A 165 -52.95 31.55 -8.24
CA PHE A 165 -52.57 31.36 -6.83
C PHE A 165 -52.59 32.62 -5.96
N ALA A 166 -53.04 33.79 -6.43
CA ALA A 166 -53.10 35.00 -5.58
C ALA A 166 -53.92 34.81 -4.29
N ASP A 167 -55.01 34.05 -4.36
CA ASP A 167 -55.91 33.76 -3.23
C ASP A 167 -55.66 32.37 -2.59
N HIS A 168 -54.53 31.71 -2.87
CA HIS A 168 -54.23 30.38 -2.30
C HIS A 168 -54.08 30.48 -0.76
N PRO A 169 -54.79 29.65 0.04
CA PRO A 169 -54.89 29.84 1.49
C PRO A 169 -53.56 29.72 2.23
N ASP A 170 -52.68 28.83 1.77
CA ASP A 170 -51.41 28.52 2.43
C ASP A 170 -50.17 29.12 1.72
N TYR A 171 -50.29 29.43 0.42
CA TYR A 171 -49.17 29.77 -0.46
C TYR A 171 -49.56 30.83 -1.50
N PRO A 172 -50.07 32.00 -1.07
CA PRO A 172 -50.53 33.02 -2.00
C PRO A 172 -49.36 33.61 -2.82
N TRP A 173 -49.51 33.67 -4.14
CA TRP A 173 -48.52 34.33 -5.00
C TRP A 173 -48.84 35.81 -5.19
N SER A 174 -48.08 36.68 -4.53
CA SER A 174 -48.33 38.13 -4.58
C SER A 174 -47.62 38.80 -5.75
N ALA A 175 -48.06 40.00 -6.12
CA ALA A 175 -47.40 40.84 -7.13
C ALA A 175 -45.93 41.21 -6.78
N GLY A 176 -45.53 41.08 -5.52
CA GLY A 176 -44.14 41.29 -5.08
C GLY A 176 -43.20 40.09 -5.28
N MET A 177 -43.73 38.91 -5.61
CA MET A 177 -42.95 37.68 -5.83
C MET A 177 -42.47 37.60 -7.30
N VAL A 178 -41.65 38.58 -7.68
CA VAL A 178 -41.16 38.77 -9.06
C VAL A 178 -39.96 37.88 -9.38
N GLY A 179 -39.09 37.62 -8.40
CA GLY A 179 -37.81 36.97 -8.64
C GLY A 179 -36.85 37.82 -9.49
N ALA A 180 -36.86 39.16 -9.33
CA ALA A 180 -36.00 40.04 -10.10
C ALA A 180 -34.51 39.67 -9.93
N GLY A 181 -33.75 39.67 -11.03
CA GLY A 181 -32.32 39.37 -11.05
C GLY A 181 -31.91 37.90 -10.85
N MET A 182 -32.87 36.97 -10.76
CA MET A 182 -32.62 35.53 -10.81
C MET A 182 -33.37 34.88 -11.97
N CYS A 183 -32.78 33.84 -12.55
CA CYS A 183 -33.45 33.04 -13.57
C CYS A 183 -34.28 31.94 -12.90
N TYR A 184 -35.54 31.78 -13.28
CA TYR A 184 -36.39 30.72 -12.76
C TYR A 184 -37.35 30.17 -13.83
N ALA A 185 -37.75 28.92 -13.68
CA ALA A 185 -38.74 28.25 -14.52
C ALA A 185 -39.94 27.83 -13.68
N VAL A 186 -41.14 28.03 -14.22
CA VAL A 186 -42.39 27.43 -13.74
C VAL A 186 -42.73 26.28 -14.65
N VAL A 187 -42.80 25.07 -14.12
CA VAL A 187 -43.21 23.88 -14.86
C VAL A 187 -44.62 23.51 -14.43
N GLU A 188 -45.56 23.61 -15.35
CA GLU A 188 -46.94 23.17 -15.17
C GLU A 188 -47.13 21.82 -15.87
N LEU A 189 -47.61 20.83 -15.15
CA LEU A 189 -47.85 19.49 -15.69
C LEU A 189 -49.29 19.06 -15.42
N ARG A 190 -49.93 18.46 -16.43
CA ARG A 190 -51.26 17.85 -16.33
C ARG A 190 -51.12 16.39 -15.93
N TYR A 191 -51.84 15.98 -14.89
CA TYR A 191 -51.79 14.62 -14.38
C TYR A 191 -52.15 13.59 -15.46
N ASN A 192 -51.21 12.67 -15.70
CA ASN A 192 -51.37 11.49 -16.53
C ASN A 192 -50.72 10.31 -15.80
N ARG A 193 -51.48 9.26 -15.50
CA ARG A 193 -50.99 8.11 -14.73
C ARG A 193 -49.80 7.40 -15.37
N ALA A 194 -49.69 7.39 -16.70
CA ALA A 194 -48.60 6.72 -17.41
C ALA A 194 -47.29 7.52 -17.36
N LEU A 195 -47.37 8.85 -17.31
CA LEU A 195 -46.21 9.76 -17.31
C LEU A 195 -45.70 10.09 -15.89
N TYR A 196 -46.44 9.67 -14.86
CA TYR A 196 -46.14 9.89 -13.44
C TYR A 196 -45.84 8.56 -12.72
N PRO A 197 -44.65 7.98 -12.92
CA PRO A 197 -44.24 6.77 -12.20
C PRO A 197 -44.02 7.03 -10.69
N THR A 198 -43.72 8.28 -10.31
CA THR A 198 -43.55 8.75 -8.93
C THR A 198 -44.43 9.96 -8.65
N ALA A 199 -44.69 10.23 -7.36
CA ALA A 199 -45.52 11.35 -6.93
C ALA A 199 -44.85 12.73 -7.07
N ASP A 200 -43.51 12.79 -7.13
CA ASP A 200 -42.73 14.03 -7.32
C ASP A 200 -41.82 13.88 -8.57
N PRO A 201 -42.12 14.59 -9.68
CA PRO A 201 -41.30 14.59 -10.88
C PRO A 201 -39.93 15.23 -10.65
N ARG A 202 -38.90 14.69 -11.31
CA ARG A 202 -37.53 15.23 -11.26
C ARG A 202 -37.23 16.02 -12.53
N PHE A 203 -36.69 17.22 -12.39
CA PHE A 203 -36.35 18.11 -13.49
C PHE A 203 -34.85 18.34 -13.56
N VAL A 204 -34.29 18.30 -14.77
CA VAL A 204 -32.94 18.77 -15.08
C VAL A 204 -33.03 19.69 -16.29
N PHE A 205 -32.43 20.87 -16.22
CA PHE A 205 -32.43 21.87 -17.27
C PHE A 205 -31.03 21.99 -17.83
N GLU A 206 -30.86 21.73 -19.13
CA GLU A 206 -29.63 22.13 -19.82
C GLU A 206 -29.70 23.63 -20.09
N THR A 207 -28.66 24.33 -19.69
CA THR A 207 -28.57 25.79 -19.84
C THR A 207 -27.34 26.17 -20.63
N THR A 208 -27.35 27.37 -21.19
CA THR A 208 -26.11 28.09 -21.50
C THR A 208 -25.36 28.40 -20.20
N GLY A 209 -24.34 29.27 -20.25
CA GLY A 209 -23.84 29.95 -19.06
C GLY A 209 -24.54 31.29 -18.82
N ILE A 210 -24.28 31.91 -17.68
CA ILE A 210 -24.54 33.35 -17.48
C ILE A 210 -23.74 34.17 -18.50
N PRO A 211 -24.17 35.39 -18.88
CA PRO A 211 -23.37 36.28 -19.71
C PRO A 211 -22.09 36.69 -18.99
N LEU A 212 -20.95 36.60 -19.69
CA LEU A 212 -19.62 36.91 -19.17
C LEU A 212 -18.95 37.97 -20.03
N TYR A 213 -18.10 38.78 -19.41
CA TYR A 213 -17.30 39.78 -20.10
C TYR A 213 -16.08 39.12 -20.74
N ASP A 214 -15.89 39.29 -22.04
CA ASP A 214 -14.69 38.92 -22.76
C ASP A 214 -13.94 40.19 -23.18
N PRO A 215 -12.76 40.49 -22.60
CA PRO A 215 -12.00 41.70 -22.95
C PRO A 215 -11.56 41.71 -24.41
N ARG A 216 -11.47 40.55 -25.09
CA ARG A 216 -11.15 40.47 -26.53
C ARG A 216 -12.29 40.99 -27.40
N ALA A 217 -13.50 41.07 -26.85
CA ALA A 217 -14.68 41.63 -27.51
C ALA A 217 -14.98 43.08 -27.07
N ASP A 218 -14.06 43.75 -26.39
CA ASP A 218 -14.19 45.15 -25.94
C ASP A 218 -13.12 46.06 -26.58
N SER A 219 -13.56 46.86 -27.55
CA SER A 219 -12.73 47.86 -28.24
C SER A 219 -12.18 48.99 -27.36
N SER A 220 -12.70 49.19 -26.15
CA SER A 220 -12.21 50.22 -25.21
C SER A 220 -10.97 49.80 -24.43
N VAL A 221 -10.67 48.49 -24.36
CA VAL A 221 -9.51 47.92 -23.65
C VAL A 221 -8.53 47.17 -24.56
N GLY A 222 -8.66 47.35 -25.88
CA GLY A 222 -7.73 46.79 -26.87
C GLY A 222 -8.19 45.52 -27.58
N GLY A 223 -9.41 45.05 -27.33
CA GLY A 223 -10.06 43.99 -28.11
C GLY A 223 -10.83 44.52 -29.33
N ASP A 224 -11.63 43.65 -29.95
CA ASP A 224 -12.47 43.94 -31.11
C ASP A 224 -13.94 43.57 -30.82
N GLY A 225 -14.76 44.56 -30.47
CA GLY A 225 -16.19 44.37 -30.31
C GLY A 225 -16.92 45.42 -29.47
N ALA A 226 -18.18 45.12 -29.19
CA ALA A 226 -19.13 46.00 -28.53
C ALA A 226 -19.30 45.75 -27.02
N GLN A 227 -18.65 44.73 -26.45
CA GLN A 227 -18.76 44.47 -25.01
C GLN A 227 -18.15 45.62 -24.20
N ARG A 228 -18.69 45.92 -23.03
CA ARG A 228 -18.17 46.93 -22.09
C ARG A 228 -18.22 46.41 -20.68
N TRP A 229 -17.13 46.53 -19.92
CA TRP A 229 -17.09 46.04 -18.53
C TRP A 229 -18.16 46.67 -17.63
N ASP A 230 -18.46 47.95 -17.82
CA ASP A 230 -19.46 48.68 -17.02
C ASP A 230 -20.91 48.46 -17.49
N ASP A 231 -21.13 47.76 -18.62
CA ASP A 231 -22.45 47.48 -19.17
C ASP A 231 -22.66 45.97 -19.44
N ARG A 232 -23.27 45.29 -18.46
CA ARG A 232 -23.60 43.87 -18.54
C ARG A 232 -24.56 43.50 -19.67
N SER A 233 -25.34 44.43 -20.20
CA SER A 233 -26.26 44.15 -21.31
C SER A 233 -25.52 43.81 -22.61
N THR A 234 -24.23 44.13 -22.68
CA THR A 234 -23.37 43.85 -23.82
C THR A 234 -22.67 42.49 -23.74
N TRP A 235 -22.70 41.82 -22.58
CA TRP A 235 -21.99 40.56 -22.33
C TRP A 235 -22.71 39.37 -22.97
N ALA A 236 -21.99 38.27 -23.20
CA ALA A 236 -22.52 37.08 -23.84
C ALA A 236 -22.08 35.80 -23.10
N PRO A 237 -22.86 34.70 -23.16
CA PRO A 237 -22.41 33.40 -22.65
C PRO A 237 -21.11 32.94 -23.32
N SER A 238 -20.24 32.27 -22.58
CA SER A 238 -18.97 31.75 -23.08
C SER A 238 -18.65 30.37 -22.50
N ASP A 239 -18.27 29.44 -23.37
CA ASP A 239 -17.77 28.11 -23.01
C ASP A 239 -16.24 28.09 -22.81
N ASN A 240 -15.57 29.23 -22.98
CA ASN A 240 -14.12 29.36 -22.82
C ASN A 240 -13.75 29.38 -21.32
N PRO A 241 -12.98 28.40 -20.81
CA PRO A 241 -12.67 28.28 -19.37
C PRO A 241 -11.91 29.48 -18.80
N ILE A 242 -11.07 30.15 -19.61
CA ILE A 242 -10.30 31.32 -19.16
C ILE A 242 -11.19 32.56 -19.10
N VAL A 243 -12.15 32.72 -20.01
CA VAL A 243 -13.17 33.79 -19.89
C VAL A 243 -14.00 33.60 -18.62
N GLN A 244 -14.39 32.35 -18.31
CA GLN A 244 -15.08 32.01 -17.07
C GLN A 244 -14.22 32.34 -15.84
N ALA A 245 -12.97 31.88 -15.80
CA ALA A 245 -12.04 32.16 -14.70
C ALA A 245 -11.75 33.66 -14.52
N TYR A 246 -11.59 34.41 -15.62
CA TYR A 246 -11.37 35.86 -15.58
C TYR A 246 -12.51 36.61 -14.89
N ASN A 247 -13.76 36.25 -15.21
CA ASN A 247 -14.92 36.89 -14.59
C ASN A 247 -15.07 36.51 -13.11
N ILE A 248 -14.72 35.28 -12.73
CA ILE A 248 -14.68 34.88 -11.31
C ILE A 248 -13.57 35.65 -10.58
N ALA A 249 -12.38 35.80 -11.18
CA ALA A 249 -11.28 36.57 -10.60
C ALA A 249 -11.67 38.05 -10.42
N ARG A 250 -12.27 38.67 -11.43
CA ARG A 250 -12.79 40.05 -11.35
C ARG A 250 -13.95 40.23 -10.38
N GLY A 251 -14.73 39.17 -10.13
CA GLY A 251 -15.92 39.22 -9.30
C GLY A 251 -17.22 39.31 -10.09
N ILE A 252 -18.15 38.40 -9.81
CA ILE A 252 -19.48 38.35 -10.39
C ILE A 252 -20.45 39.02 -9.40
N ALA A 253 -20.86 40.25 -9.71
CA ALA A 253 -21.95 40.89 -8.97
C ALA A 253 -23.26 40.10 -9.08
N LEU A 254 -23.89 39.89 -7.94
CA LEU A 254 -25.20 39.28 -7.79
C LEU A 254 -26.27 40.38 -7.71
N TRP A 255 -27.52 40.02 -7.99
CA TRP A 255 -28.62 40.99 -7.90
C TRP A 255 -28.84 41.55 -6.48
N THR A 256 -28.39 40.84 -5.44
CA THR A 256 -28.44 41.29 -4.05
C THR A 256 -27.55 42.50 -3.77
N GLY A 257 -26.62 42.82 -4.68
CA GLY A 257 -25.58 43.84 -4.50
C GLY A 257 -24.26 43.25 -3.97
N ASP A 258 -24.24 41.96 -3.61
CA ASP A 258 -23.02 41.25 -3.22
C ASP A 258 -22.18 40.89 -4.46
N VAL A 259 -20.87 40.71 -4.29
CA VAL A 259 -19.95 40.24 -5.33
C VAL A 259 -19.43 38.86 -4.95
N TRP A 260 -19.59 37.88 -5.83
CA TRP A 260 -19.03 36.54 -5.67
C TRP A 260 -17.82 36.37 -6.59
N GLY A 261 -16.62 36.17 -6.03
CA GLY A 261 -15.39 36.02 -6.80
C GLY A 261 -14.15 36.52 -6.07
N GLY A 262 -13.07 36.76 -6.83
CA GLY A 262 -11.77 37.21 -6.31
C GLY A 262 -11.63 38.72 -6.07
N ASP A 263 -12.51 39.53 -6.67
CA ASP A 263 -12.50 41.01 -6.58
C ASP A 263 -11.14 41.65 -6.95
N TYR A 264 -10.42 41.04 -7.90
CA TYR A 264 -9.18 41.60 -8.42
C TYR A 264 -9.45 42.89 -9.20
N ASP A 265 -8.60 43.90 -8.97
CA ASP A 265 -8.61 45.08 -9.81
C ASP A 265 -8.14 44.73 -11.24
N ALA A 266 -8.56 45.54 -12.21
CA ALA A 266 -8.27 45.27 -13.62
C ALA A 266 -6.76 45.32 -13.95
N GLY A 267 -5.95 46.05 -13.17
CA GLY A 267 -4.51 46.15 -13.37
C GLY A 267 -3.78 44.88 -12.91
N SER A 268 -4.27 44.27 -11.83
CA SER A 268 -3.76 43.00 -11.29
C SER A 268 -4.09 41.77 -12.14
N LEU A 269 -4.86 41.93 -13.23
CA LEU A 269 -5.11 40.89 -14.24
C LEU A 269 -4.61 41.36 -15.62
N PRO A 270 -3.30 41.22 -15.92
CA PRO A 270 -2.71 41.76 -17.14
C PRO A 270 -3.40 41.24 -18.41
N LEU A 271 -4.12 42.12 -19.11
CA LEU A 271 -4.98 41.71 -20.23
C LEU A 271 -4.21 40.98 -21.34
N ALA A 272 -2.95 41.34 -21.61
CA ALA A 272 -2.15 40.63 -22.62
C ALA A 272 -1.94 39.15 -22.27
N ASN A 273 -1.68 38.85 -20.99
CA ASN A 273 -1.53 37.47 -20.51
C ASN A 273 -2.87 36.72 -20.57
N TRP A 274 -3.94 37.32 -20.04
CA TRP A 274 -5.26 36.69 -20.01
C TRP A 274 -5.87 36.50 -21.41
N MET A 275 -5.78 37.49 -22.30
CA MET A 275 -6.25 37.35 -23.69
C MET A 275 -5.46 36.29 -24.46
N ALA A 276 -4.15 36.16 -24.21
CA ALA A 276 -3.35 35.11 -24.83
C ALA A 276 -3.82 33.72 -24.39
N ALA A 277 -4.10 33.54 -23.09
CA ALA A 277 -4.66 32.30 -22.57
C ALA A 277 -6.08 32.02 -23.11
N MET A 278 -6.95 33.03 -23.22
CA MET A 278 -8.28 32.88 -23.84
C MET A 278 -8.18 32.45 -25.31
N ASN A 279 -7.26 33.05 -26.06
CA ASN A 279 -7.01 32.69 -27.47
C ASN A 279 -6.48 31.27 -27.62
N ALA A 280 -5.66 30.79 -26.66
CA ALA A 280 -5.18 29.41 -26.66
C ALA A 280 -6.32 28.39 -26.49
N CYS A 281 -7.35 28.71 -25.72
CA CYS A 281 -8.56 27.87 -25.62
C CYS A 281 -9.41 27.84 -26.90
N ASP A 282 -9.44 28.95 -27.63
CA ASP A 282 -10.24 29.10 -28.86
C ASP A 282 -9.47 28.70 -30.13
N LEU A 283 -8.29 28.08 -30.02
CA LEU A 283 -7.62 27.49 -31.17
C LEU A 283 -8.55 26.47 -31.84
N ASP A 284 -8.70 26.58 -33.15
CA ASP A 284 -9.59 25.71 -33.94
C ASP A 284 -9.00 24.30 -34.03
N LEU A 285 -9.80 23.32 -33.61
CA LEU A 285 -9.52 21.90 -33.73
C LEU A 285 -10.74 21.26 -34.40
N ASP A 286 -10.60 20.98 -35.69
CA ASP A 286 -11.64 20.38 -36.54
C ASP A 286 -12.99 21.13 -36.53
N GLY A 287 -12.95 22.46 -36.54
CA GLY A 287 -14.14 23.32 -36.57
C GLY A 287 -14.80 23.57 -35.21
N ALA A 288 -14.14 23.18 -34.11
CA ALA A 288 -14.54 23.48 -32.74
C ALA A 288 -13.36 24.04 -31.93
N PRO A 289 -13.62 24.82 -30.86
CA PRO A 289 -12.56 25.25 -29.93
C PRO A 289 -11.85 24.06 -29.29
N THR A 290 -10.54 24.20 -29.08
CA THR A 290 -9.70 23.14 -28.49
C THR A 290 -10.12 22.81 -27.05
N TRP A 291 -10.42 23.84 -26.24
CA TRP A 291 -10.75 23.71 -24.82
C TRP A 291 -12.08 24.40 -24.48
N ILE A 292 -13.08 23.60 -24.09
CA ILE A 292 -14.37 24.11 -23.58
C ILE A 292 -14.59 23.67 -22.12
N ALA A 293 -15.41 24.43 -21.39
CA ALA A 293 -15.82 24.08 -20.04
C ALA A 293 -17.29 24.42 -19.76
N GLY A 294 -17.94 23.55 -18.98
CA GLY A 294 -19.29 23.71 -18.47
C GLY A 294 -19.35 23.28 -17.01
N TYR A 295 -19.70 24.19 -16.10
CA TYR A 295 -19.65 23.93 -14.66
C TYR A 295 -20.78 24.63 -13.90
N GLU A 296 -21.45 23.91 -13.01
CA GLU A 296 -22.47 24.47 -12.11
C GLU A 296 -21.80 24.90 -10.79
N ALA A 297 -21.47 26.18 -10.65
CA ALA A 297 -20.91 26.70 -9.41
C ALA A 297 -22.01 26.99 -8.39
N ARG A 298 -21.75 26.77 -7.10
CA ARG A 298 -22.63 27.24 -6.01
C ARG A 298 -22.11 28.56 -5.48
N VAL A 299 -22.99 29.51 -5.17
CA VAL A 299 -22.58 30.78 -4.53
C VAL A 299 -21.88 30.54 -3.17
N SER A 300 -22.16 29.41 -2.51
CA SER A 300 -21.48 29.00 -1.28
C SER A 300 -20.09 28.35 -1.50
N GLN A 301 -19.74 27.97 -2.73
CA GLN A 301 -18.44 27.38 -3.06
C GLN A 301 -17.38 28.47 -3.08
N LYS A 302 -16.14 28.14 -2.66
CA LYS A 302 -15.04 29.10 -2.74
C LYS A 302 -14.68 29.36 -4.21
N PRO A 303 -14.61 30.62 -4.66
CA PRO A 303 -14.27 30.96 -6.05
C PRO A 303 -12.96 30.34 -6.53
N LYS A 304 -11.95 30.24 -5.65
CA LYS A 304 -10.66 29.60 -5.97
C LYS A 304 -10.81 28.15 -6.42
N GLU A 305 -11.64 27.36 -5.73
CA GLU A 305 -11.85 25.93 -6.04
C GLU A 305 -12.54 25.78 -7.41
N VAL A 306 -13.43 26.71 -7.76
CA VAL A 306 -14.06 26.75 -9.10
C VAL A 306 -13.03 27.11 -10.18
N ILE A 307 -12.18 28.12 -9.94
CA ILE A 307 -11.11 28.47 -10.87
C ILE A 307 -10.16 27.29 -11.09
N GLU A 308 -9.76 26.57 -10.03
CA GLU A 308 -8.90 25.39 -10.15
C GLU A 308 -9.53 24.28 -11.02
N GLU A 309 -10.84 24.06 -10.95
CA GLU A 309 -11.53 23.10 -11.84
C GLU A 309 -11.58 23.59 -13.30
N LEU A 310 -11.73 24.90 -13.54
CA LEU A 310 -11.70 25.49 -14.88
C LEU A 310 -10.29 25.46 -15.50
N LEU A 311 -9.25 25.67 -14.71
CA LEU A 311 -7.86 25.57 -15.17
C LEU A 311 -7.51 24.13 -15.58
N LYS A 312 -8.00 23.12 -14.84
CA LYS A 312 -7.86 21.70 -15.23
C LYS A 312 -8.50 21.39 -16.57
N ALA A 313 -9.63 22.03 -16.90
CA ALA A 313 -10.34 21.80 -18.16
C ALA A 313 -9.55 22.21 -19.41
N CYS A 314 -8.51 23.04 -19.25
CA CYS A 314 -7.67 23.54 -20.34
C CYS A 314 -6.17 23.32 -20.11
N ALA A 315 -5.78 22.40 -19.21
CA ALA A 315 -4.38 22.15 -18.85
C ALA A 315 -3.61 23.45 -18.52
N ALA A 316 -4.22 24.32 -17.73
CA ALA A 316 -3.66 25.61 -17.38
C ALA A 316 -3.05 25.63 -15.97
N ASP A 317 -1.99 26.42 -15.81
CA ASP A 317 -1.38 26.77 -14.52
C ASP A 317 -1.60 28.27 -14.27
N ALA A 318 -1.68 28.67 -12.99
CA ALA A 318 -1.79 30.07 -12.59
C ALA A 318 -0.89 30.37 -11.39
N THR A 319 -0.32 31.57 -11.37
CA THR A 319 0.55 32.06 -10.29
C THR A 319 0.25 33.51 -9.94
N ASP A 320 0.41 33.85 -8.67
CA ASP A 320 0.42 35.23 -8.20
C ASP A 320 1.89 35.67 -8.11
N ALA A 321 2.27 36.64 -8.93
CA ALA A 321 3.63 37.18 -9.01
C ALA A 321 3.57 38.70 -9.03
N GLY A 322 4.27 39.35 -8.09
CA GLY A 322 4.30 40.82 -8.01
C GLY A 322 2.95 41.50 -7.73
N GLY A 323 1.93 40.77 -7.28
CA GLY A 323 0.56 41.28 -7.11
C GLY A 323 -0.30 41.17 -8.37
N GLU A 324 0.20 40.54 -9.43
CA GLU A 324 -0.53 40.21 -10.65
C GLU A 324 -0.84 38.70 -10.68
N LEU A 325 -2.08 38.35 -11.05
CA LEU A 325 -2.45 36.96 -11.29
C LEU A 325 -2.21 36.63 -12.76
N LEU A 326 -1.22 35.78 -13.00
CA LEU A 326 -0.82 35.31 -14.32
C LEU A 326 -1.38 33.92 -14.58
N VAL A 327 -1.76 33.65 -15.83
CA VAL A 327 -2.28 32.35 -16.29
C VAL A 327 -1.58 31.92 -17.57
N ARG A 328 -1.37 30.61 -17.72
CA ARG A 328 -0.86 29.99 -18.94
C ARG A 328 -1.66 28.73 -19.24
N VAL A 329 -2.09 28.60 -20.50
CA VAL A 329 -2.78 27.42 -21.02
C VAL A 329 -1.77 26.58 -21.79
N GLY A 330 -1.69 25.28 -21.48
CA GLY A 330 -0.85 24.33 -22.19
C GLY A 330 0.62 24.30 -21.72
N GLY A 331 1.52 23.99 -22.66
CA GLY A 331 2.93 23.72 -22.40
C GLY A 331 3.76 24.93 -21.93
N PRO A 332 5.05 24.71 -21.60
CA PRO A 332 5.96 25.76 -21.15
C PRO A 332 6.13 26.88 -22.18
N GLY A 333 6.39 28.09 -21.69
CA GLY A 333 6.75 29.24 -22.51
C GLY A 333 8.19 29.15 -23.04
N LEU A 334 8.57 30.09 -23.91
CA LEU A 334 9.96 30.18 -24.37
C LEU A 334 10.89 30.56 -23.20
N PRO A 335 12.13 30.01 -23.15
CA PRO A 335 13.08 30.36 -22.11
C PRO A 335 13.40 31.86 -22.07
N VAL A 336 13.32 32.46 -20.87
CA VAL A 336 13.61 33.87 -20.61
C VAL A 336 15.03 34.09 -20.10
N LEU A 337 15.71 33.03 -19.63
CA LEU A 337 17.10 33.06 -19.16
C LEU A 337 17.88 31.85 -19.67
N PHE A 338 19.13 32.09 -20.07
CA PHE A 338 20.05 31.07 -20.57
C PHE A 338 21.24 30.97 -19.61
N ILE A 339 21.49 29.78 -19.07
CA ILE A 339 22.53 29.54 -18.06
C ILE A 339 23.46 28.39 -18.42
N THR A 340 24.61 28.38 -17.78
CA THR A 340 25.67 27.35 -17.81
C THR A 340 26.01 26.87 -16.40
N ASP A 341 26.86 25.85 -16.28
CA ASP A 341 27.32 25.35 -14.97
C ASP A 341 28.02 26.43 -14.12
N ASP A 342 28.63 27.44 -14.77
CA ASP A 342 29.35 28.54 -14.12
C ASP A 342 28.43 29.58 -13.44
N ASP A 343 27.14 29.59 -13.78
CA ASP A 343 26.19 30.59 -13.26
C ASP A 343 25.65 30.23 -11.86
N TRP A 344 25.82 28.98 -11.43
CA TRP A 344 25.38 28.54 -10.10
C TRP A 344 26.34 28.98 -9.00
N LEU A 345 25.79 29.41 -7.85
CA LEU A 345 26.60 29.76 -6.69
C LEU A 345 27.22 28.52 -6.04
N VAL A 346 28.50 28.28 -6.31
CA VAL A 346 29.30 27.15 -5.79
C VAL A 346 29.37 27.07 -4.27
N THR A 347 29.13 28.18 -3.55
CA THR A 347 29.15 28.22 -2.08
C THR A 347 27.80 27.81 -1.45
N GLN A 348 26.82 27.40 -2.25
CA GLN A 348 25.48 27.00 -1.80
C GLN A 348 25.15 25.60 -2.31
N ASP A 349 24.37 24.87 -1.52
CA ASP A 349 24.01 23.50 -1.86
C ASP A 349 23.11 23.43 -3.09
N GLN A 350 23.40 22.45 -3.94
CA GLN A 350 22.60 22.05 -5.10
C GLN A 350 22.11 20.62 -4.92
N THR A 351 20.88 20.35 -5.34
CA THR A 351 20.27 19.02 -5.28
C THR A 351 19.80 18.59 -6.66
N GLU A 352 19.96 17.31 -6.95
CA GLU A 352 19.51 16.67 -8.18
C GLU A 352 18.61 15.48 -7.82
N THR A 353 17.50 15.35 -8.55
CA THR A 353 16.65 14.16 -8.49
C THR A 353 16.36 13.74 -9.93
N PRO A 354 17.13 12.79 -10.48
CA PRO A 354 17.02 12.42 -11.89
C PRO A 354 15.85 11.45 -12.16
N PHE A 355 15.37 10.74 -11.13
CA PHE A 355 14.25 9.81 -11.22
C PHE A 355 13.31 9.99 -10.01
N PRO A 356 11.98 10.02 -10.21
CA PRO A 356 11.02 9.91 -9.13
C PRO A 356 10.98 8.47 -8.56
N SER A 357 10.31 8.27 -7.43
CA SER A 357 10.02 6.92 -6.95
C SER A 357 9.11 6.17 -7.92
N THR A 358 9.15 4.84 -7.91
CA THR A 358 8.26 3.99 -8.74
C THR A 358 6.78 4.27 -8.47
N THR A 359 6.42 4.65 -7.24
CA THR A 359 5.06 5.07 -6.84
C THR A 359 4.62 6.41 -7.41
N ALA A 360 5.54 7.22 -7.94
CA ALA A 360 5.29 8.54 -8.51
C ALA A 360 5.52 8.55 -10.02
N THR A 361 5.52 7.38 -10.65
CA THR A 361 5.72 7.21 -12.09
C THR A 361 4.46 6.61 -12.70
N TYR A 362 3.86 7.30 -13.68
CA TYR A 362 2.66 6.86 -14.37
C TYR A 362 2.95 6.69 -15.87
N ASN A 363 2.38 5.66 -16.47
CA ASN A 363 2.50 5.34 -17.90
C ASN A 363 1.14 5.28 -18.61
N GLY A 364 0.07 5.63 -17.89
CA GLY A 364 -1.25 5.83 -18.44
C GLY A 364 -2.14 6.60 -17.47
N ALA A 365 -3.38 6.86 -17.88
CA ALA A 365 -4.37 7.56 -17.05
C ALA A 365 -5.79 7.06 -17.34
N ARG A 366 -6.66 7.16 -16.34
CA ARG A 366 -8.12 7.03 -16.49
C ARG A 366 -8.80 8.23 -15.87
N ALA A 367 -9.96 8.63 -16.41
CA ALA A 367 -10.66 9.82 -15.95
C ALA A 367 -12.18 9.68 -16.00
N ALA A 368 -12.87 10.32 -15.06
CA ALA A 368 -14.33 10.47 -15.08
C ALA A 368 -14.74 11.92 -15.46
N TYR A 369 -15.84 12.07 -16.22
CA TYR A 369 -16.32 13.35 -16.75
C TYR A 369 -17.86 13.41 -16.85
N PRO A 370 -18.49 14.60 -16.86
CA PRO A 370 -19.95 14.73 -17.02
C PRO A 370 -20.42 14.50 -18.47
N GLU A 371 -21.11 13.40 -18.75
CA GLU A 371 -21.53 13.02 -20.11
C GLU A 371 -22.93 13.58 -20.49
N PRO A 372 -23.04 14.50 -21.47
CA PRO A 372 -24.33 15.11 -21.84
C PRO A 372 -25.41 14.12 -22.30
N ALA A 373 -25.05 12.98 -22.90
CA ALA A 373 -26.00 11.93 -23.29
C ALA A 373 -26.65 11.27 -22.06
N SER A 374 -25.90 11.13 -20.97
CA SER A 374 -26.33 10.56 -19.68
C SER A 374 -26.83 11.62 -18.68
N LEU A 375 -27.39 12.73 -19.18
CA LEU A 375 -27.85 13.86 -18.34
C LEU A 375 -26.74 14.50 -17.50
N TYR A 376 -25.51 14.54 -18.03
CA TYR A 376 -24.31 15.05 -17.38
C TYR A 376 -23.96 14.30 -16.07
N SER A 377 -24.35 13.03 -15.95
CA SER A 377 -23.80 12.13 -14.92
C SER A 377 -22.30 11.90 -15.17
N ALA A 378 -21.57 11.58 -14.10
CA ALA A 378 -20.17 11.21 -14.21
C ALA A 378 -20.05 9.83 -14.86
N GLU A 379 -19.42 9.77 -16.03
CA GLU A 379 -19.08 8.56 -16.77
C GLU A 379 -17.56 8.46 -16.92
N ASP A 380 -17.06 7.24 -17.07
CA ASP A 380 -15.62 7.00 -17.28
C ASP A 380 -15.24 7.18 -18.76
N ALA A 381 -14.18 7.94 -19.01
CA ALA A 381 -13.55 8.02 -20.31
C ALA A 381 -12.68 6.77 -20.56
N PRO A 382 -12.48 6.34 -21.83
CA PRO A 382 -11.54 5.27 -22.16
C PRO A 382 -10.17 5.48 -21.51
N SER A 383 -9.59 4.44 -20.94
CA SER A 383 -8.26 4.57 -20.31
C SER A 383 -7.18 4.78 -21.36
N LEU A 384 -6.28 5.72 -21.12
CA LEU A 384 -5.10 5.96 -21.94
C LEU A 384 -3.94 5.11 -21.41
N ILE A 385 -3.31 4.30 -22.27
CA ILE A 385 -2.16 3.45 -21.94
C ILE A 385 -1.07 3.69 -22.99
N ASN A 386 0.12 4.13 -22.56
CA ASN A 386 1.28 4.24 -23.43
C ASN A 386 2.14 2.97 -23.30
N ALA A 387 2.07 2.11 -24.32
CA ALA A 387 2.76 0.81 -24.33
C ALA A 387 4.30 0.94 -24.31
N GLU A 388 4.87 2.02 -24.84
CA GLU A 388 6.32 2.26 -24.79
C GLU A 388 6.77 2.60 -23.37
N TYR A 389 5.99 3.39 -22.64
CA TYR A 389 6.25 3.67 -21.23
C TYR A 389 5.95 2.48 -20.33
N GLU A 390 4.95 1.66 -20.65
CA GLU A 390 4.70 0.39 -19.97
C GLU A 390 5.90 -0.55 -20.17
N ALA A 391 6.40 -0.72 -21.40
CA ALA A 391 7.61 -1.49 -21.69
C ALA A 391 8.87 -0.93 -21.00
N ALA A 392 9.02 0.39 -20.94
CA ALA A 392 10.11 1.05 -20.21
C ALA A 392 10.01 0.92 -18.68
N ASP A 393 8.83 0.57 -18.16
CA ASP A 393 8.53 0.39 -16.73
C ASP A 393 8.28 -1.10 -16.39
N ASP A 394 9.03 -2.01 -17.03
CA ASP A 394 8.97 -3.48 -16.84
C ASP A 394 7.61 -4.10 -17.15
N ASN A 395 6.92 -3.57 -18.17
CA ASN A 395 5.55 -3.93 -18.56
C ASN A 395 4.53 -3.81 -17.41
N GLN A 396 4.82 -2.98 -16.39
CA GLN A 396 3.89 -2.71 -15.29
C GLN A 396 2.94 -1.59 -15.64
N ARG A 397 1.63 -1.85 -15.58
CA ARG A 397 0.62 -0.80 -15.78
C ARG A 397 0.53 0.12 -14.56
N ARG A 398 0.73 1.42 -14.77
CA ARG A 398 0.71 2.47 -13.73
C ARG A 398 -0.21 3.61 -14.18
N LEU A 399 -1.52 3.45 -13.93
CA LEU A 399 -2.53 4.44 -14.31
C LEU A 399 -2.70 5.52 -13.23
N ALA A 400 -2.77 6.77 -13.67
CA ALA A 400 -3.23 7.87 -12.83
C ALA A 400 -4.76 7.99 -12.83
N ASP A 401 -5.34 8.29 -11.66
CA ASP A 401 -6.78 8.47 -11.48
C ASP A 401 -7.17 9.94 -11.51
N LEU A 402 -7.87 10.37 -12.56
CA LEU A 402 -8.23 11.77 -12.82
C LEU A 402 -9.75 11.99 -12.78
N ARG A 403 -10.17 13.24 -12.60
CA ARG A 403 -11.57 13.66 -12.68
C ARG A 403 -11.66 15.06 -13.27
N TYR A 404 -12.51 15.22 -14.28
CA TYR A 404 -12.73 16.48 -14.99
C TYR A 404 -14.19 16.92 -14.86
N ALA A 405 -14.54 17.52 -13.71
CA ALA A 405 -15.92 17.89 -13.40
C ALA A 405 -16.48 19.01 -14.30
N ALA A 406 -15.61 19.77 -14.98
CA ALA A 406 -15.98 20.88 -15.84
C ALA A 406 -15.93 20.56 -17.35
N VAL A 407 -15.59 19.32 -17.75
CA VAL A 407 -15.33 18.96 -19.16
C VAL A 407 -16.43 18.04 -19.70
N PRO A 408 -17.43 18.55 -20.44
CA PRO A 408 -18.53 17.74 -20.96
C PRO A 408 -18.22 17.03 -22.28
N ASN A 409 -16.95 16.94 -22.67
CA ASN A 409 -16.50 16.33 -23.93
C ASN A 409 -15.42 15.29 -23.64
N GLY A 410 -15.72 14.02 -23.86
CA GLY A 410 -14.76 12.96 -23.54
C GLY A 410 -13.57 12.86 -24.51
N GLU A 411 -13.64 13.37 -25.74
CA GLU A 411 -12.45 13.49 -26.61
C GLU A 411 -11.47 14.53 -26.06
N GLN A 412 -11.99 15.63 -25.50
CA GLN A 412 -11.15 16.61 -24.77
C GLN A 412 -10.49 15.97 -23.54
N VAL A 413 -11.19 15.06 -22.85
CA VAL A 413 -10.63 14.31 -21.72
C VAL A 413 -9.48 13.41 -22.14
N GLN A 414 -9.57 12.72 -23.29
CA GLN A 414 -8.45 11.94 -23.84
C GLN A 414 -7.21 12.82 -24.08
N ARG A 415 -7.40 14.01 -24.65
CA ARG A 415 -6.31 14.98 -24.88
C ARG A 415 -5.64 15.42 -23.58
N LEU A 416 -6.42 15.73 -22.55
CA LEU A 416 -5.89 16.12 -21.23
C LEU A 416 -5.13 14.97 -20.55
N MET A 417 -5.62 13.73 -20.68
CA MET A 417 -4.92 12.55 -20.15
C MET A 417 -3.55 12.35 -20.81
N TRP A 418 -3.48 12.50 -22.14
CA TRP A 418 -2.23 12.39 -22.89
C TRP A 418 -1.18 13.37 -22.39
N SER A 419 -1.50 14.67 -22.41
CA SER A 419 -0.52 15.70 -22.04
C SER A 419 -0.02 15.57 -20.61
N LEU A 420 -0.86 15.12 -19.66
CA LEU A 420 -0.43 14.92 -18.27
C LEU A 420 0.45 13.68 -18.08
N VAL A 421 0.21 12.59 -18.81
CA VAL A 421 1.05 11.39 -18.76
C VAL A 421 2.43 11.70 -19.33
N GLU A 422 2.50 12.38 -20.48
CA GLU A 422 3.77 12.78 -21.09
C GLU A 422 4.57 13.76 -20.19
N ASP A 423 3.91 14.77 -19.59
CA ASP A 423 4.54 15.66 -18.59
C ASP A 423 5.12 14.89 -17.39
N ASN A 424 4.42 13.85 -16.92
CA ASN A 424 4.89 13.04 -15.80
C ASN A 424 6.19 12.31 -16.09
N ARG A 425 6.45 11.98 -17.37
CA ARG A 425 7.68 11.31 -17.82
C ARG A 425 8.89 12.24 -17.92
N ARG A 426 8.71 13.53 -17.63
CA ARG A 426 9.80 14.50 -17.47
C ARG A 426 10.31 14.46 -16.02
N PHE A 427 11.27 13.57 -15.77
CA PHE A 427 11.71 13.19 -14.42
C PHE A 427 12.70 14.14 -13.76
N ARG A 428 13.52 14.85 -14.53
CA ARG A 428 14.69 15.57 -13.98
C ARG A 428 14.25 16.78 -13.19
N ARG A 429 14.77 16.88 -11.96
CA ARG A 429 14.54 18.00 -11.06
C ARG A 429 15.85 18.49 -10.47
N HIS A 430 15.96 19.80 -10.37
CA HIS A 430 17.13 20.49 -9.82
C HIS A 430 16.70 21.54 -8.82
N ALA A 431 17.51 21.77 -7.78
CA ALA A 431 17.39 22.97 -6.96
C ALA A 431 18.77 23.54 -6.63
N GLY A 432 18.85 24.87 -6.60
CA GLY A 432 20.12 25.58 -6.41
C GLY A 432 19.92 27.08 -6.27
N VAL A 433 21.01 27.84 -6.22
CA VAL A 433 20.97 29.30 -6.08
C VAL A 433 21.66 29.98 -7.26
N LEU A 434 20.94 30.85 -7.96
CA LEU A 434 21.48 31.77 -8.96
C LEU A 434 21.69 33.16 -8.35
N GLN A 435 22.63 33.92 -8.90
CA GLN A 435 22.86 35.32 -8.56
C GLN A 435 22.47 36.23 -9.72
N GLY A 436 22.20 37.51 -9.44
CA GLY A 436 21.96 38.51 -10.49
C GLY A 436 20.63 38.29 -11.16
N ALA A 437 20.62 37.95 -12.46
CA ALA A 437 19.41 37.83 -13.28
C ALA A 437 18.40 36.78 -12.76
N GLY A 438 18.85 35.81 -11.95
CA GLY A 438 17.95 34.83 -11.34
C GLY A 438 16.88 35.42 -10.41
N VAL A 439 17.07 36.64 -9.87
CA VAL A 439 16.06 37.35 -9.06
C VAL A 439 14.97 38.04 -9.87
N LEU A 440 14.99 37.89 -11.19
CA LEU A 440 13.95 38.41 -12.09
C LEU A 440 13.04 37.29 -12.61
N LEU A 441 13.26 36.06 -12.16
CA LEU A 441 12.47 34.91 -12.57
C LEU A 441 11.26 34.78 -11.66
N ASP A 442 10.09 34.67 -12.27
CA ASP A 442 8.85 34.36 -11.59
C ASP A 442 8.52 32.86 -11.73
N PRO A 443 7.64 32.28 -10.88
CA PRO A 443 7.10 30.96 -11.13
C PRO A 443 6.46 30.88 -12.53
N MET A 444 6.55 29.70 -13.16
CA MET A 444 6.14 29.44 -14.56
C MET A 444 7.07 29.99 -15.66
N ASP A 445 8.08 30.81 -15.32
CA ASP A 445 9.14 31.14 -16.26
C ASP A 445 9.95 29.89 -16.62
N CYS A 446 10.52 29.90 -17.82
CA CYS A 446 11.38 28.84 -18.31
C CYS A 446 12.82 29.33 -18.45
N ILE A 447 13.78 28.48 -18.15
CA ILE A 447 15.21 28.70 -18.38
C ILE A 447 15.76 27.63 -19.32
N ALA A 448 16.79 27.99 -20.09
CA ALA A 448 17.54 27.05 -20.91
C ALA A 448 18.93 26.83 -20.27
N TRP A 449 19.26 25.58 -19.95
CA TRP A 449 20.52 25.24 -19.30
C TRP A 449 21.40 24.39 -20.21
N THR A 450 22.60 24.87 -20.48
CA THR A 450 23.68 24.11 -21.13
C THR A 450 24.67 23.63 -20.07
N SER A 451 24.84 22.33 -19.92
CA SER A 451 25.63 21.72 -18.84
C SER A 451 26.52 20.63 -19.39
N GLU A 452 27.84 20.76 -19.25
CA GLU A 452 28.77 19.66 -19.56
C GLU A 452 28.66 18.57 -18.50
N ARG A 453 28.44 18.96 -17.23
CA ARG A 453 28.29 18.02 -16.11
C ARG A 453 27.14 17.04 -16.31
N TYR A 454 26.01 17.51 -16.84
CA TYR A 454 24.80 16.72 -17.01
C TYR A 454 24.48 16.34 -18.46
N GLY A 455 25.32 16.77 -19.41
CA GLY A 455 25.11 16.52 -20.85
C GLY A 455 23.91 17.26 -21.45
N TYR A 456 23.59 18.45 -20.95
CA TYR A 456 22.47 19.26 -21.45
C TYR A 456 22.94 20.22 -22.55
N ASP A 457 22.20 20.25 -23.65
CA ASP A 457 22.34 21.26 -24.72
C ASP A 457 21.07 22.10 -24.76
N ALA A 458 21.16 23.35 -24.28
CA ALA A 458 20.04 24.30 -24.16
C ALA A 458 18.73 23.68 -23.61
N LYS A 459 18.83 22.78 -22.63
CA LYS A 459 17.69 22.03 -22.11
C LYS A 459 16.74 22.92 -21.30
N VAL A 460 15.44 22.81 -21.55
CA VAL A 460 14.43 23.66 -20.91
C VAL A 460 14.02 23.12 -19.55
N PHE A 461 13.97 24.01 -18.56
CA PHE A 461 13.42 23.77 -17.23
C PHE A 461 12.47 24.91 -16.84
N GLU A 462 11.33 24.56 -16.25
CA GLU A 462 10.38 25.51 -15.69
C GLU A 462 10.69 25.79 -14.22
N VAL A 463 10.56 27.05 -13.81
CA VAL A 463 10.67 27.51 -12.42
C VAL A 463 9.38 27.13 -11.70
N ALA A 464 9.46 26.12 -10.85
CA ALA A 464 8.33 25.67 -10.02
C ALA A 464 8.17 26.52 -8.75
N GLU A 465 9.29 26.95 -8.16
CA GLU A 465 9.33 27.81 -6.97
C GLU A 465 10.59 28.69 -6.99
N VAL A 466 10.44 29.94 -6.56
CA VAL A 466 11.53 30.90 -6.38
C VAL A 466 11.48 31.49 -4.97
N THR A 467 12.63 31.58 -4.31
CA THR A 467 12.81 32.36 -3.07
C THR A 467 13.92 33.37 -3.24
N GLU A 468 13.58 34.65 -3.09
CA GLU A 468 14.49 35.76 -3.38
C GLU A 468 15.10 36.37 -2.11
N ASP A 469 16.42 36.61 -2.15
CA ASP A 469 17.11 37.56 -1.28
C ASP A 469 17.53 38.76 -2.13
N LEU A 470 16.66 39.76 -2.17
CA LEU A 470 16.88 41.00 -2.93
C LEU A 470 18.06 41.82 -2.41
N ARG A 471 18.48 41.65 -1.13
CA ARG A 471 19.63 42.37 -0.57
C ARG A 471 20.95 41.81 -1.09
N GLN A 472 21.00 40.51 -1.31
CA GLN A 472 22.18 39.81 -1.83
C GLN A 472 22.10 39.58 -3.35
N CYS A 473 20.97 39.94 -3.97
CA CYS A 473 20.65 39.65 -5.37
C CYS A 473 20.77 38.15 -5.68
N ARG A 474 20.18 37.30 -4.84
CA ARG A 474 20.20 35.84 -4.96
C ARG A 474 18.80 35.28 -5.06
N ALA A 475 18.61 34.28 -5.91
CA ALA A 475 17.36 33.54 -6.03
C ALA A 475 17.64 32.04 -5.86
N ARG A 476 16.98 31.41 -4.88
CA ARG A 476 16.96 29.96 -4.75
C ARG A 476 15.80 29.43 -5.59
N LEU A 477 16.09 28.55 -6.54
CA LEU A 477 15.15 28.02 -7.52
C LEU A 477 14.91 26.53 -7.30
N SER A 478 13.68 26.10 -7.54
CA SER A 478 13.30 24.70 -7.77
C SER A 478 12.86 24.56 -9.23
N LEU A 479 13.51 23.66 -9.97
CA LEU A 479 13.39 23.51 -11.42
C LEU A 479 12.80 22.14 -11.76
N LEU A 480 11.85 22.12 -12.69
CA LEU A 480 11.23 20.92 -13.24
C LEU A 480 11.46 20.85 -14.76
N GLU A 481 11.88 19.68 -15.25
CA GLU A 481 11.95 19.43 -16.70
C GLU A 481 10.55 19.56 -17.33
N ARG A 482 10.45 20.33 -18.41
CA ARG A 482 9.23 20.49 -19.21
C ARG A 482 9.58 20.52 -20.69
N ASP A 483 8.66 20.06 -21.53
CA ASP A 483 8.79 20.07 -22.99
C ASP A 483 7.56 20.76 -23.60
N HIS A 484 7.69 21.42 -24.75
CA HIS A 484 6.51 21.97 -25.42
C HIS A 484 5.71 20.87 -26.13
N ASP A 485 6.39 19.83 -26.62
CA ASP A 485 5.81 18.83 -27.52
C ASP A 485 4.82 17.88 -26.84
N ASP A 486 4.88 17.72 -25.50
CA ASP A 486 3.87 16.91 -24.78
C ASP A 486 2.45 17.55 -24.83
N TRP A 487 2.44 18.83 -25.24
CA TRP A 487 1.37 19.74 -25.61
C TRP A 487 0.56 19.31 -26.84
N ILE A 488 1.18 18.50 -27.70
CA ILE A 488 0.74 18.21 -29.05
C ILE A 488 0.22 16.78 -29.09
N VAL A 489 -1.10 16.62 -28.95
CA VAL A 489 -1.74 15.29 -28.86
C VAL A 489 -1.88 14.66 -30.25
N PRO A 490 -1.33 13.45 -30.48
CA PRO A 490 -1.54 12.71 -31.71
C PRO A 490 -3.02 12.31 -31.92
N PRO A 491 -3.58 12.37 -33.14
CA PRO A 491 -4.99 12.01 -33.37
C PRO A 491 -5.36 10.58 -32.95
N ASP A 492 -4.42 9.64 -33.03
CA ASP A 492 -4.56 8.24 -32.63
C ASP A 492 -4.53 8.01 -31.11
N ALA A 493 -4.08 9.00 -30.33
CA ALA A 493 -4.18 8.98 -28.88
C ALA A 493 -5.61 9.27 -28.36
N VAL A 494 -6.52 9.71 -29.24
CA VAL A 494 -7.92 9.99 -28.90
C VAL A 494 -8.80 8.80 -29.30
N HIS A 495 -9.24 8.04 -28.31
CA HIS A 495 -10.16 6.93 -28.53
C HIS A 495 -11.61 7.41 -28.79
N PRO A 496 -12.33 6.87 -29.79
CA PRO A 496 -13.72 7.24 -30.07
C PRO A 496 -14.66 6.82 -28.94
N ILE A 497 -15.60 7.69 -28.58
CA ILE A 497 -16.59 7.45 -27.52
C ILE A 497 -17.90 6.95 -28.15
N ASN A 498 -18.31 5.73 -27.83
CA ASN A 498 -19.56 5.14 -28.33
C ASN A 498 -20.72 5.44 -27.36
N PRO A 499 -21.81 6.09 -27.81
CA PRO A 499 -22.99 6.28 -26.96
C PRO A 499 -23.80 4.98 -26.83
N ILE A 500 -24.04 4.53 -25.59
CA ILE A 500 -24.91 3.38 -25.29
C ILE A 500 -26.37 3.84 -25.33
N ASN A 501 -27.20 3.21 -26.17
CA ASN A 501 -28.66 3.40 -26.20
C ASN A 501 -29.38 2.32 -25.35
N PRO A 502 -30.40 2.65 -24.54
CA PRO A 502 -31.12 1.66 -23.75
C PRO A 502 -32.29 1.04 -24.53
N GLY A 503 -32.29 -0.30 -24.67
CA GLY A 503 -33.53 -1.11 -24.72
C GLY A 503 -33.68 -2.14 -25.86
N SER A 504 -33.79 -3.44 -25.49
CA SER A 504 -34.93 -4.36 -25.74
C SER A 504 -34.57 -5.86 -25.94
N GLY A 505 -35.03 -6.68 -24.98
CA GLY A 505 -35.64 -8.05 -25.06
C GLY A 505 -35.01 -9.25 -25.81
N ALA A 506 -34.69 -10.32 -25.07
CA ALA A 506 -35.11 -11.73 -25.30
C ALA A 506 -34.49 -12.67 -24.24
N ASP A 507 -35.24 -13.67 -23.76
CA ASP A 507 -34.82 -14.69 -22.80
C ASP A 507 -33.64 -15.55 -23.32
N GLY A 508 -32.62 -15.72 -22.48
CA GLY A 508 -31.39 -16.47 -22.76
C GLY A 508 -30.15 -15.57 -22.69
N PHE A 509 -29.45 -15.58 -21.55
CA PHE A 509 -28.15 -14.94 -21.29
C PHE A 509 -27.91 -13.64 -22.08
N ASN A 510 -28.55 -12.54 -21.67
CA ASN A 510 -28.28 -11.23 -22.28
C ASN A 510 -27.08 -10.58 -21.60
N ALA A 511 -25.88 -10.85 -22.15
CA ALA A 511 -24.73 -10.00 -21.94
C ALA A 511 -25.02 -8.62 -22.55
N ARG A 512 -25.14 -7.59 -21.71
CA ARG A 512 -24.96 -6.20 -22.18
C ARG A 512 -23.46 -6.01 -22.40
N GLY A 513 -23.08 -5.72 -23.64
CA GLY A 513 -21.70 -5.41 -23.97
C GLY A 513 -21.24 -4.14 -23.25
N GLY A 514 -20.03 -4.22 -22.67
CA GLY A 514 -19.32 -3.13 -21.98
C GLY A 514 -19.81 -2.91 -20.55
N ASP A 515 -18.96 -3.26 -19.57
CA ASP A 515 -19.11 -3.02 -18.12
C ASP A 515 -19.89 -4.08 -17.29
N GLY A 516 -19.19 -5.17 -16.98
CA GLY A 516 -19.44 -6.01 -15.80
C GLY A 516 -20.64 -6.98 -15.86
N ALA A 517 -20.47 -8.15 -15.24
CA ALA A 517 -21.58 -9.07 -15.00
C ALA A 517 -22.04 -8.92 -13.54
N GLN A 518 -23.32 -8.57 -13.32
CA GLN A 518 -23.93 -8.65 -12.00
C GLN A 518 -24.62 -9.99 -11.81
N PHE A 519 -24.38 -10.64 -10.67
CA PHE A 519 -24.95 -11.95 -10.36
C PHE A 519 -26.48 -11.93 -10.14
N SER A 520 -27.09 -10.74 -10.03
CA SER A 520 -28.53 -10.53 -9.81
C SER A 520 -29.42 -10.89 -11.01
N GLU A 521 -28.84 -11.13 -12.19
CA GLU A 521 -29.60 -11.48 -13.41
C GLU A 521 -29.57 -12.98 -13.76
N LEU A 522 -28.82 -13.80 -13.00
CA LEU A 522 -28.83 -15.25 -13.11
C LEU A 522 -29.87 -15.81 -12.14
N GLY A 523 -31.11 -15.97 -12.61
CA GLY A 523 -32.23 -16.49 -11.82
C GLY A 523 -31.89 -17.78 -11.07
N GLY A 524 -31.56 -17.64 -9.79
CA GLY A 524 -31.31 -18.69 -8.81
C GLY A 524 -31.78 -18.17 -7.45
N VAL A 525 -32.66 -18.93 -6.81
CA VAL A 525 -33.43 -18.53 -5.62
C VAL A 525 -32.48 -18.24 -4.44
N ASP A 526 -32.51 -16.98 -3.98
CA ASP A 526 -32.11 -16.53 -2.64
C ASP A 526 -32.51 -17.53 -1.56
N ASP A 527 -31.65 -17.87 -0.58
CA ASP A 527 -32.12 -18.44 0.70
C ASP A 527 -31.04 -18.55 1.82
N GLY A 528 -30.06 -17.63 1.94
CA GLY A 528 -29.16 -17.60 3.11
C GLY A 528 -28.48 -18.95 3.44
N PRO A 529 -28.16 -19.27 4.71
CA PRO A 529 -27.43 -20.49 5.08
C PRO A 529 -28.17 -21.83 4.77
N ASP A 530 -29.45 -21.76 4.37
CA ASP A 530 -30.30 -22.90 4.03
C ASP A 530 -30.71 -22.90 2.53
N GLY A 531 -30.03 -22.09 1.70
CA GLY A 531 -30.44 -21.79 0.33
C GLY A 531 -29.81 -22.64 -0.78
N THR A 532 -30.07 -22.25 -2.02
CA THR A 532 -29.56 -22.96 -3.21
C THR A 532 -28.04 -22.78 -3.34
N ASP A 533 -27.30 -23.85 -3.65
CA ASP A 533 -25.85 -23.77 -3.90
C ASP A 533 -25.55 -22.98 -5.18
N ASN A 534 -24.83 -21.86 -5.03
CA ASN A 534 -24.46 -20.97 -6.14
C ASN A 534 -23.08 -21.27 -6.75
N THR A 535 -22.38 -22.31 -6.28
CA THR A 535 -20.99 -22.62 -6.67
C THR A 535 -20.83 -22.76 -8.18
N ALA A 536 -21.68 -23.56 -8.84
CA ALA A 536 -21.59 -23.78 -10.28
C ALA A 536 -21.85 -22.50 -11.11
N ALA A 537 -22.81 -21.69 -10.69
CA ALA A 537 -23.12 -20.43 -11.36
C ALA A 537 -21.98 -19.41 -11.20
N PHE A 538 -21.34 -19.36 -10.03
CA PHE A 538 -20.21 -18.47 -9.78
C PHE A 538 -19.03 -18.82 -10.68
N ASN A 539 -18.65 -20.09 -10.70
CA ASN A 539 -17.53 -20.56 -11.51
C ASN A 539 -17.80 -20.33 -13.01
N ALA A 540 -19.02 -20.57 -13.49
CA ALA A 540 -19.38 -20.30 -14.88
C ALA A 540 -19.30 -18.80 -15.25
N ALA A 541 -19.66 -17.90 -14.32
CA ALA A 541 -19.56 -16.46 -14.55
C ALA A 541 -18.09 -15.99 -14.59
N VAL A 542 -17.24 -16.52 -13.70
CA VAL A 542 -15.79 -16.24 -13.70
C VAL A 542 -15.14 -16.75 -14.98
N GLU A 543 -15.43 -17.98 -15.40
CA GLU A 543 -14.92 -18.54 -16.66
C GLU A 543 -15.37 -17.72 -17.88
N TRP A 544 -16.61 -17.24 -17.87
CA TRP A 544 -17.10 -16.35 -18.93
C TRP A 544 -16.34 -15.02 -18.94
N LEU A 545 -16.12 -14.39 -17.79
CA LEU A 545 -15.36 -13.13 -17.72
C LEU A 545 -13.93 -13.32 -18.23
N ALA A 546 -13.27 -14.38 -17.80
CA ALA A 546 -11.93 -14.69 -18.25
C ALA A 546 -11.85 -14.93 -19.78
N ALA A 547 -12.80 -15.68 -20.33
CA ALA A 547 -12.89 -15.89 -21.78
C ALA A 547 -13.14 -14.61 -22.58
N ASN A 548 -13.60 -13.53 -21.92
CA ASN A 548 -13.90 -12.22 -22.54
C ASN A 548 -12.93 -11.11 -22.12
N GLY A 549 -11.71 -11.46 -21.68
CA GLY A 549 -10.65 -10.48 -21.38
C GLY A 549 -10.67 -9.92 -19.96
N GLY A 550 -11.34 -10.60 -19.03
CA GLY A 550 -11.45 -10.22 -17.62
C GLY A 550 -12.69 -9.37 -17.32
N GLY A 551 -12.68 -8.67 -16.19
CA GLY A 551 -13.79 -7.80 -15.77
C GLY A 551 -14.23 -8.03 -14.32
N LYS A 552 -15.28 -7.32 -13.90
CA LYS A 552 -15.76 -7.36 -12.52
C LYS A 552 -17.03 -8.19 -12.36
N LEU A 553 -17.02 -9.10 -11.39
CA LEU A 553 -18.15 -9.87 -10.89
C LEU A 553 -18.58 -9.34 -9.53
N THR A 554 -19.74 -8.69 -9.45
CA THR A 554 -20.27 -8.19 -8.17
C THR A 554 -21.38 -9.09 -7.65
N LEU A 555 -21.22 -9.56 -6.41
CA LEU A 555 -22.19 -10.30 -5.62
C LEU A 555 -22.93 -9.31 -4.71
N GLY A 556 -24.04 -8.76 -5.23
CA GLY A 556 -24.89 -7.79 -4.56
C GLY A 556 -25.81 -8.37 -3.47
N PRO A 557 -26.59 -7.54 -2.77
CA PRO A 557 -27.66 -8.04 -1.92
C PRO A 557 -28.72 -8.73 -2.79
N GLY A 558 -29.07 -9.98 -2.48
CA GLY A 558 -30.19 -10.70 -3.09
C GLY A 558 -31.54 -9.99 -2.87
N ASP A 559 -32.61 -10.46 -3.51
CA ASP A 559 -33.96 -9.87 -3.50
C ASP A 559 -34.54 -9.71 -2.08
N PHE A 560 -34.02 -10.46 -1.09
CA PHE A 560 -34.39 -10.36 0.32
C PHE A 560 -33.31 -9.77 1.24
N GLY A 561 -32.19 -9.29 0.71
CA GLY A 561 -31.05 -8.79 1.48
C GLY A 561 -30.30 -9.87 2.27
N LEU A 562 -30.57 -11.15 1.99
CA LEU A 562 -29.91 -12.32 2.54
C LEU A 562 -28.84 -12.75 1.52
N GLY A 563 -27.57 -12.75 1.92
CA GLY A 563 -26.44 -13.01 1.02
C GLY A 563 -26.40 -14.40 0.37
N TYR A 564 -25.38 -14.67 -0.45
CA TYR A 564 -25.25 -15.92 -1.23
C TYR A 564 -24.70 -17.09 -0.42
N TRP A 565 -25.16 -18.31 -0.73
CA TRP A 565 -24.63 -19.56 -0.17
C TRP A 565 -23.87 -20.39 -1.20
N PHE A 566 -22.75 -20.96 -0.77
CA PHE A 566 -21.83 -21.78 -1.55
C PHE A 566 -21.49 -23.06 -0.79
N ALA A 567 -21.72 -24.21 -1.42
CA ALA A 567 -21.36 -25.51 -0.84
C ALA A 567 -19.91 -25.93 -1.17
N GLY A 568 -19.41 -25.53 -2.35
CA GLY A 568 -18.16 -25.98 -2.92
C GLY A 568 -17.14 -24.86 -3.25
N PRO A 569 -15.99 -25.22 -3.85
CA PRO A 569 -14.92 -24.28 -4.15
C PRO A 569 -15.28 -23.27 -5.25
N LEU A 570 -15.01 -22.00 -4.96
CA LEU A 570 -15.07 -20.88 -5.88
C LEU A 570 -13.69 -20.69 -6.51
N ARG A 571 -13.60 -20.64 -7.85
CA ARG A 571 -12.33 -20.64 -8.57
C ARG A 571 -12.22 -19.47 -9.53
N VAL A 572 -11.09 -18.76 -9.45
CA VAL A 572 -10.57 -17.84 -10.47
C VAL A 572 -9.30 -18.52 -11.00
N ARG A 573 -9.33 -19.15 -12.17
CA ARG A 573 -8.34 -20.18 -12.54
C ARG A 573 -7.70 -19.94 -13.90
N ALA A 574 -6.39 -20.04 -14.04
CA ALA A 574 -5.82 -20.10 -15.39
C ALA A 574 -6.36 -21.36 -16.11
N THR A 575 -7.02 -21.19 -17.27
CA THR A 575 -7.63 -22.31 -18.00
C THR A 575 -6.77 -22.68 -19.22
N MET A 576 -6.48 -23.96 -19.40
CA MET A 576 -5.80 -24.46 -20.61
C MET A 576 -6.84 -24.80 -21.67
N ALA A 577 -6.98 -23.99 -22.72
CA ALA A 577 -7.84 -24.31 -23.87
C ALA A 577 -6.98 -24.58 -25.11
N GLN A 578 -7.07 -25.81 -25.65
CA GLN A 578 -6.49 -26.16 -26.96
C GLN A 578 -4.99 -25.87 -27.12
N GLY A 579 -4.18 -26.09 -26.07
CA GLY A 579 -2.73 -25.82 -26.13
C GLY A 579 -2.37 -24.33 -26.10
N CYS A 580 -3.32 -23.46 -25.78
CA CYS A 580 -3.10 -22.06 -25.41
C CYS A 580 -3.51 -21.86 -23.95
N VAL A 581 -2.65 -21.20 -23.18
CA VAL A 581 -2.97 -20.76 -21.82
C VAL A 581 -3.96 -19.59 -21.93
N LEU A 582 -5.23 -19.80 -21.58
CA LEU A 582 -6.15 -18.71 -21.27
C LEU A 582 -5.83 -18.30 -19.84
N VAL A 583 -5.04 -17.24 -19.69
CA VAL A 583 -4.83 -16.64 -18.37
C VAL A 583 -6.11 -15.91 -18.00
N ASP A 584 -6.76 -16.31 -16.91
CA ASP A 584 -7.87 -15.60 -16.26
C ASP A 584 -7.35 -14.29 -15.61
N GLY A 585 -6.59 -13.52 -16.39
CA GLY A 585 -6.00 -12.28 -15.94
C GLY A 585 -7.09 -11.23 -15.79
N ASN A 586 -7.06 -10.48 -14.70
CA ASN A 586 -7.91 -9.31 -14.48
C ASN A 586 -9.41 -9.57 -14.16
N VAL A 587 -9.75 -10.76 -13.64
CA VAL A 587 -11.08 -10.99 -13.04
C VAL A 587 -11.13 -10.41 -11.62
N GLN A 588 -12.06 -9.49 -11.38
CA GLN A 588 -12.28 -8.83 -10.09
C GLN A 588 -13.59 -9.33 -9.47
N VAL A 589 -13.54 -9.99 -8.33
CA VAL A 589 -14.72 -10.43 -7.57
C VAL A 589 -15.01 -9.42 -6.47
N GLU A 590 -16.24 -8.95 -6.36
CA GLU A 590 -16.67 -8.08 -5.28
C GLU A 590 -17.81 -8.71 -4.48
N PHE A 591 -17.61 -8.91 -3.19
CA PHE A 591 -18.70 -9.25 -2.28
C PHE A 591 -19.34 -7.98 -1.75
N ALA A 592 -20.34 -7.46 -2.46
CA ALA A 592 -21.13 -6.31 -2.02
C ALA A 592 -22.18 -6.66 -0.93
N ALA A 593 -22.41 -7.96 -0.69
CA ALA A 593 -23.21 -8.50 0.41
C ALA A 593 -22.45 -9.62 1.16
N PRO A 594 -22.91 -10.05 2.35
CA PRO A 594 -22.34 -11.22 3.01
C PRO A 594 -22.43 -12.48 2.13
N VAL A 595 -21.51 -13.41 2.30
CA VAL A 595 -21.55 -14.75 1.68
C VAL A 595 -21.42 -15.82 2.74
N TRP A 596 -22.02 -16.98 2.50
CA TRP A 596 -22.11 -18.11 3.41
C TRP A 596 -21.43 -19.33 2.79
N PHE A 597 -20.38 -19.82 3.44
CA PHE A 597 -19.61 -20.98 3.03
C PHE A 597 -20.06 -22.22 3.82
N GLY A 598 -20.42 -23.27 3.09
CA GLY A 598 -20.58 -24.63 3.62
C GLY A 598 -19.24 -25.31 3.91
N ALA A 599 -19.28 -26.59 4.26
CA ALA A 599 -18.09 -27.34 4.68
C ALA A 599 -17.02 -27.50 3.59
N GLY A 600 -17.41 -27.53 2.31
CA GLY A 600 -16.49 -27.61 1.16
C GLY A 600 -16.03 -26.27 0.61
N ALA A 601 -16.66 -25.15 0.99
CA ALA A 601 -16.51 -23.87 0.31
C ALA A 601 -15.25 -23.10 0.70
N HIS A 602 -14.56 -22.58 -0.31
CA HIS A 602 -13.38 -21.71 -0.23
C HIS A 602 -13.19 -20.98 -1.55
N LEU A 603 -12.45 -19.86 -1.56
CA LEU A 603 -12.08 -19.17 -2.80
C LEU A 603 -10.61 -19.44 -3.16
N ARG A 604 -10.34 -19.79 -4.42
CA ARG A 604 -8.98 -20.02 -4.92
C ARG A 604 -8.72 -19.17 -6.15
N PHE A 605 -7.64 -18.40 -6.11
CA PHE A 605 -6.96 -17.89 -7.30
C PHE A 605 -5.93 -18.95 -7.69
N GLU A 606 -6.22 -19.68 -8.76
CA GLU A 606 -5.59 -20.95 -9.11
C GLU A 606 -4.82 -20.83 -10.43
N GLY A 607 -3.52 -20.56 -10.36
CA GLY A 607 -2.61 -20.85 -11.47
C GLY A 607 -2.30 -22.35 -11.54
N VAL A 608 -1.68 -22.78 -12.64
CA VAL A 608 -1.39 -24.20 -12.90
C VAL A 608 0.01 -24.41 -13.46
N LEU A 609 0.69 -25.49 -13.07
CA LEU A 609 1.90 -25.95 -13.77
C LEU A 609 1.52 -26.42 -15.18
N VAL A 610 2.32 -26.06 -16.19
CA VAL A 610 2.01 -26.38 -17.58
C VAL A 610 2.42 -27.81 -17.89
N GLU A 611 1.48 -28.61 -18.41
CA GLU A 611 1.72 -29.96 -18.91
C GLU A 611 1.89 -29.97 -20.43
N GLU A 612 2.72 -30.88 -20.92
CA GLU A 612 2.86 -31.14 -22.36
C GLU A 612 1.60 -31.83 -22.91
N GLN A 613 1.17 -31.50 -24.14
CA GLN A 613 -0.06 -32.05 -24.73
C GLN A 613 -0.12 -33.58 -24.68
N ALA A 614 -1.29 -34.10 -24.31
CA ALA A 614 -1.55 -35.52 -24.10
C ALA A 614 -1.35 -36.40 -25.34
N LEU A 615 -0.87 -37.61 -25.06
CA LEU A 615 -0.55 -38.69 -25.97
C LEU A 615 -1.84 -39.14 -26.70
N ASP A 616 -1.90 -39.01 -28.02
CA ASP A 616 -2.98 -39.45 -28.91
C ASP A 616 -4.33 -38.68 -28.90
N GLY A 617 -4.35 -37.42 -28.45
CA GLY A 617 -5.52 -36.54 -28.61
C GLY A 617 -5.76 -35.62 -27.42
N PRO A 618 -6.73 -34.69 -27.50
CA PRO A 618 -6.83 -33.58 -26.56
C PRO A 618 -7.19 -33.95 -25.11
N ASN A 619 -7.28 -35.23 -24.70
CA ASN A 619 -7.63 -35.65 -23.33
C ASN A 619 -7.21 -37.09 -22.92
N THR A 620 -6.23 -37.74 -23.57
CA THR A 620 -5.87 -39.14 -23.24
C THR A 620 -4.60 -39.23 -22.39
N TYR A 621 -4.75 -39.20 -21.07
CA TYR A 621 -3.69 -39.53 -20.13
C TYR A 621 -3.40 -41.04 -20.11
N ALA A 622 -2.14 -41.42 -19.85
CA ALA A 622 -1.78 -42.84 -19.75
C ALA A 622 -2.31 -43.44 -18.45
N GLN A 623 -3.07 -44.54 -18.56
CA GLN A 623 -3.45 -45.35 -17.41
C GLN A 623 -2.22 -46.01 -16.81
N ILE A 624 -2.08 -45.98 -15.49
CA ILE A 624 -0.90 -46.54 -14.83
C ILE A 624 -1.23 -47.59 -13.78
N ARG A 625 -0.25 -48.45 -13.54
CA ARG A 625 -0.21 -49.38 -12.42
C ARG A 625 1.13 -49.26 -11.71
N ALA A 626 1.12 -48.75 -10.48
CA ALA A 626 2.25 -48.72 -9.59
C ALA A 626 1.91 -49.57 -8.36
N THR A 627 2.17 -50.88 -8.45
CA THR A 627 2.01 -51.81 -7.32
C THR A 627 3.35 -52.30 -6.81
N SER A 628 3.50 -52.35 -5.49
CA SER A 628 4.61 -53.08 -4.89
C SER A 628 4.51 -54.57 -5.19
N GLY A 629 5.55 -55.15 -5.80
CA GLY A 629 5.74 -56.60 -5.73
C GLY A 629 5.81 -57.03 -4.27
N ALA A 630 5.18 -58.17 -3.93
CA ALA A 630 4.98 -58.66 -2.57
C ALA A 630 6.18 -58.38 -1.62
N GLY A 631 6.05 -57.35 -0.77
CA GLY A 631 7.01 -57.03 0.30
C GLY A 631 7.70 -55.66 0.27
N THR A 632 7.40 -54.76 -0.67
CA THR A 632 7.80 -53.34 -0.59
C THR A 632 6.57 -52.48 -0.31
N ALA A 633 6.62 -51.44 0.52
CA ALA A 633 5.41 -50.68 0.88
C ALA A 633 5.02 -49.62 -0.18
N TYR A 634 5.96 -49.23 -1.05
CA TYR A 634 5.82 -48.11 -1.98
C TYR A 634 6.65 -48.36 -3.25
N PRO A 635 6.05 -48.48 -4.45
CA PRO A 635 6.78 -48.81 -5.67
C PRO A 635 7.46 -47.57 -6.29
N ARG A 636 8.69 -47.73 -6.80
CA ARG A 636 9.35 -46.74 -7.69
C ARG A 636 9.11 -47.00 -9.17
N ARG A 637 8.50 -48.13 -9.49
CA ARG A 637 8.27 -48.57 -10.87
C ARG A 637 6.80 -48.41 -11.21
N ILE A 638 6.54 -47.68 -12.28
CA ILE A 638 5.21 -47.37 -12.80
C ILE A 638 5.04 -48.08 -14.14
N TRP A 639 4.13 -49.03 -14.21
CA TRP A 639 3.76 -49.73 -15.44
C TRP A 639 2.67 -48.93 -16.17
N LEU A 640 2.81 -48.76 -17.49
CA LEU A 640 1.97 -47.84 -18.28
C LEU A 640 0.97 -48.61 -19.15
N SER A 641 -0.19 -49.00 -18.61
CA SER A 641 -1.24 -49.82 -19.24
C SER A 641 -0.79 -51.21 -19.77
N ASP A 642 -1.74 -52.14 -19.83
CA ASP A 642 -1.54 -53.50 -20.39
C ASP A 642 -1.70 -53.55 -21.94
N SER A 643 -1.76 -52.38 -22.61
CA SER A 643 -2.05 -52.29 -24.06
C SER A 643 -0.84 -52.61 -24.95
N ALA A 644 -1.08 -52.98 -26.21
CA ALA A 644 -0.05 -53.46 -27.14
C ALA A 644 0.91 -52.36 -27.68
N ALA A 645 0.64 -51.08 -27.41
CA ALA A 645 1.50 -49.96 -27.76
C ALA A 645 2.32 -49.53 -26.53
N SER A 646 3.64 -49.37 -26.69
CA SER A 646 4.51 -48.98 -25.57
C SER A 646 4.39 -47.49 -25.25
N LEU A 647 3.56 -47.15 -24.26
CA LEU A 647 3.39 -45.80 -23.75
C LEU A 647 4.65 -45.27 -23.05
N ALA A 648 5.51 -46.16 -22.56
CA ALA A 648 6.80 -45.80 -21.98
C ALA A 648 7.72 -45.05 -22.96
N SER A 649 7.57 -45.25 -24.26
CA SER A 649 8.36 -44.53 -25.28
C SER A 649 8.12 -43.01 -25.30
N ASN A 650 7.06 -42.54 -24.64
CA ASN A 650 6.73 -41.12 -24.56
C ASN A 650 7.48 -40.39 -23.42
N PHE A 651 8.13 -41.12 -22.52
CA PHE A 651 8.89 -40.57 -21.41
C PHE A 651 10.39 -40.68 -21.68
N SER A 652 11.16 -39.76 -21.11
CA SER A 652 12.62 -39.72 -21.11
C SER A 652 13.16 -39.62 -19.69
N VAL A 653 14.40 -40.10 -19.48
CA VAL A 653 15.09 -39.89 -18.20
C VAL A 653 15.27 -38.38 -17.97
N GLY A 654 14.88 -37.90 -16.79
CA GLY A 654 14.85 -36.49 -16.42
C GLY A 654 13.49 -35.81 -16.60
N ASP A 655 12.49 -36.49 -17.18
CA ASP A 655 11.13 -35.94 -17.26
C ASP A 655 10.53 -35.77 -15.86
N TYR A 656 9.94 -34.60 -15.60
CA TYR A 656 9.17 -34.35 -14.40
C TYR A 656 7.70 -34.68 -14.64
N ILE A 657 7.17 -35.61 -13.85
CA ILE A 657 5.85 -36.19 -14.07
C ILE A 657 4.93 -35.95 -12.86
N VAL A 658 3.64 -35.90 -13.14
CA VAL A 658 2.56 -35.87 -12.15
C VAL A 658 1.68 -37.09 -12.32
N ILE A 659 1.35 -37.71 -11.20
CA ILE A 659 0.52 -38.89 -11.10
C ILE A 659 -0.75 -38.51 -10.34
N ARG A 660 -1.92 -38.88 -10.86
CA ARG A 660 -3.21 -38.58 -10.24
C ARG A 660 -4.03 -39.86 -10.13
N GLY A 661 -4.54 -40.15 -8.94
CA GLY A 661 -5.44 -41.25 -8.64
C GLY A 661 -6.86 -40.77 -8.43
N GLN A 662 -7.48 -41.18 -7.32
CA GLN A 662 -8.86 -40.82 -6.99
C GLN A 662 -9.08 -39.30 -6.89
N GLU A 663 -10.19 -38.79 -7.43
CA GLU A 663 -10.67 -37.42 -7.21
C GLU A 663 -11.84 -37.40 -6.19
N ASP A 664 -12.00 -36.28 -5.47
CA ASP A 664 -13.18 -36.04 -4.63
C ASP A 664 -14.38 -35.52 -5.43
N GLU A 665 -15.52 -35.27 -4.76
CA GLU A 665 -16.74 -34.75 -5.40
C GLU A 665 -16.57 -33.33 -5.99
N TRP A 666 -15.43 -32.69 -5.76
CA TRP A 666 -15.09 -31.33 -6.18
C TRP A 666 -13.97 -31.29 -7.24
N ASP A 667 -13.67 -32.43 -7.88
CA ASP A 667 -12.61 -32.61 -8.89
C ASP A 667 -11.21 -32.28 -8.34
N VAL A 668 -10.94 -32.60 -7.08
CA VAL A 668 -9.60 -32.50 -6.48
C VAL A 668 -9.00 -33.88 -6.32
N ALA A 669 -7.83 -34.12 -6.91
CA ALA A 669 -7.09 -35.36 -6.72
C ALA A 669 -6.74 -35.57 -5.23
N ILE A 670 -7.30 -36.63 -4.64
CA ILE A 670 -7.04 -37.13 -3.29
C ILE A 670 -5.68 -37.84 -3.26
N GLU A 671 -5.36 -38.57 -4.33
CA GLU A 671 -4.09 -39.25 -4.52
C GLU A 671 -3.31 -38.52 -5.62
N ARG A 672 -2.21 -37.87 -5.25
CA ARG A 672 -1.33 -37.17 -6.18
C ARG A 672 0.12 -37.33 -5.76
N ASP A 673 0.98 -37.69 -6.70
CA ASP A 673 2.43 -37.73 -6.54
C ASP A 673 3.12 -37.01 -7.71
N GLU A 674 4.30 -36.47 -7.44
CA GLU A 674 5.18 -35.87 -8.43
C GLU A 674 6.57 -36.49 -8.30
N ALA A 675 7.21 -36.78 -9.42
CA ALA A 675 8.49 -37.50 -9.42
C ALA A 675 9.29 -37.26 -10.71
N ILE A 676 10.59 -37.57 -10.66
CA ILE A 676 11.49 -37.47 -11.80
C ILE A 676 11.74 -38.87 -12.36
N VAL A 677 11.60 -39.04 -13.68
CA VAL A 677 11.88 -40.31 -14.36
C VAL A 677 13.38 -40.60 -14.35
N THR A 678 13.78 -41.73 -13.80
CA THR A 678 15.19 -42.17 -13.71
C THR A 678 15.54 -43.28 -14.70
N ALA A 679 14.55 -44.06 -15.16
CA ALA A 679 14.73 -45.08 -16.20
C ALA A 679 13.45 -45.29 -17.01
N VAL A 680 13.61 -45.71 -18.27
CA VAL A 680 12.49 -46.00 -19.19
C VAL A 680 12.73 -47.37 -19.83
N SER A 681 11.78 -48.30 -19.68
CA SER A 681 11.77 -49.58 -20.39
C SER A 681 10.63 -49.61 -21.41
N VAL A 682 10.96 -49.31 -22.67
CA VAL A 682 10.01 -49.36 -23.79
C VAL A 682 9.51 -50.79 -24.03
N GLY A 683 10.38 -51.79 -23.94
CA GLY A 683 10.04 -53.19 -24.21
C GLY A 683 9.09 -53.80 -23.17
N ASP A 684 9.27 -53.43 -21.90
CA ASP A 684 8.46 -53.91 -20.78
C ASP A 684 7.35 -52.92 -20.38
N ASN A 685 7.29 -51.76 -21.04
CA ASN A 685 6.29 -50.71 -20.86
C ASN A 685 6.17 -50.17 -19.42
N TYR A 686 7.32 -49.85 -18.80
CA TYR A 686 7.38 -49.19 -17.49
C TYR A 686 8.39 -48.04 -17.45
N ILE A 687 8.19 -47.13 -16.50
CA ILE A 687 9.16 -46.10 -16.09
C ILE A 687 9.55 -46.32 -14.62
N GLU A 688 10.76 -45.93 -14.26
CA GLU A 688 11.21 -45.86 -12.86
C GLU A 688 11.38 -44.40 -12.45
N VAL A 689 11.08 -44.09 -11.19
CA VAL A 689 11.17 -42.74 -10.63
C VAL A 689 12.21 -42.61 -9.52
N ASP A 690 12.61 -41.38 -9.23
CA ASP A 690 13.66 -41.02 -8.27
C ASP A 690 13.31 -41.33 -6.80
N ARG A 691 12.01 -41.41 -6.49
CA ARG A 691 11.49 -41.58 -5.13
C ARG A 691 10.49 -42.73 -5.00
N ASP A 692 10.31 -43.21 -3.79
CA ASP A 692 9.18 -44.09 -3.44
C ASP A 692 7.87 -43.28 -3.60
N LEU A 693 6.87 -43.83 -4.27
CA LEU A 693 5.55 -43.19 -4.40
C LEU A 693 4.81 -43.22 -3.06
N ILE A 694 4.06 -42.17 -2.73
CA ILE A 694 3.30 -42.10 -1.47
C ILE A 694 2.08 -43.02 -1.53
N TYR A 695 1.51 -43.17 -2.72
CA TYR A 695 0.30 -43.97 -2.95
C TYR A 695 0.57 -45.16 -3.87
N THR A 696 -0.26 -46.20 -3.70
CA THR A 696 -0.34 -47.30 -4.68
C THR A 696 -1.35 -46.91 -5.73
N TYR A 697 -0.89 -46.71 -6.96
CA TYR A 697 -1.74 -46.30 -8.07
C TYR A 697 -2.19 -47.51 -8.87
N GLU A 698 -3.49 -47.71 -8.99
CA GLU A 698 -4.10 -48.89 -9.58
C GLU A 698 -5.05 -48.45 -10.71
N PRO A 699 -5.15 -49.17 -11.85
CA PRO A 699 -5.89 -48.66 -13.03
C PRO A 699 -7.40 -48.42 -12.83
N ASP A 700 -8.04 -49.12 -11.89
CA ASP A 700 -9.51 -49.25 -11.77
C ASP A 700 -10.06 -49.04 -10.33
N TRP A 701 -9.49 -48.16 -9.49
CA TRP A 701 -9.96 -48.05 -8.08
C TRP A 701 -11.46 -47.68 -7.98
N PRO A 702 -12.38 -48.56 -7.50
CA PRO A 702 -13.81 -48.46 -7.85
C PRO A 702 -14.75 -47.89 -6.77
N ASP A 703 -14.26 -47.21 -5.74
CA ASP A 703 -15.10 -46.73 -4.60
C ASP A 703 -15.14 -45.20 -4.45
N SER A 704 -14.98 -44.44 -5.54
CA SER A 704 -15.23 -43.00 -5.50
C SER A 704 -16.74 -42.71 -5.42
N ALA A 705 -17.11 -41.66 -4.69
CA ALA A 705 -18.51 -41.29 -4.45
C ALA A 705 -19.25 -40.75 -5.70
N LYS A 706 -18.61 -40.72 -6.88
CA LYS A 706 -19.20 -40.24 -8.14
C LYS A 706 -19.97 -41.36 -8.86
N PRO A 707 -21.31 -41.34 -8.91
CA PRO A 707 -22.07 -42.36 -9.63
C PRO A 707 -22.05 -42.04 -11.13
N GLY A 708 -21.18 -42.72 -11.91
CA GLY A 708 -21.29 -42.78 -13.37
C GLY A 708 -20.22 -42.09 -14.22
N GLY A 709 -19.09 -41.66 -13.64
CA GLY A 709 -17.89 -41.24 -14.37
C GLY A 709 -16.76 -42.24 -14.10
N GLY A 710 -16.03 -42.68 -15.13
CA GLY A 710 -14.86 -43.53 -14.93
C GLY A 710 -13.73 -42.69 -14.35
N ASP A 711 -13.47 -42.82 -13.05
CA ASP A 711 -12.29 -42.24 -12.42
C ASP A 711 -11.10 -43.16 -12.71
N VAL A 712 -10.13 -42.62 -13.45
CA VAL A 712 -9.00 -43.37 -14.00
C VAL A 712 -7.71 -42.78 -13.44
N THR A 713 -6.83 -43.62 -12.91
CA THR A 713 -5.48 -43.20 -12.51
C THR A 713 -4.66 -42.79 -13.74
N THR A 714 -4.10 -41.59 -13.72
CA THR A 714 -3.39 -40.98 -14.85
C THR A 714 -1.97 -40.56 -14.52
N VAL A 715 -1.12 -40.47 -15.54
CA VAL A 715 0.18 -39.79 -15.48
C VAL A 715 0.31 -38.74 -16.58
N GLY A 716 0.78 -37.55 -16.21
CA GLY A 716 1.09 -36.43 -17.09
C GLY A 716 2.57 -36.01 -16.97
N ARG A 717 3.05 -35.19 -17.92
CA ARG A 717 4.41 -34.65 -17.94
C ARG A 717 4.36 -33.14 -17.91
N TYR A 718 5.07 -32.52 -16.97
CA TYR A 718 5.24 -31.08 -16.92
C TYR A 718 6.27 -30.58 -17.93
N VAL A 719 6.06 -29.37 -18.44
CA VAL A 719 7.08 -28.62 -19.18
C VAL A 719 8.13 -28.16 -18.17
N ALA A 720 9.18 -28.97 -17.99
CA ALA A 720 10.23 -28.72 -17.01
C ALA A 720 11.61 -29.15 -17.52
N SER A 721 12.66 -28.56 -16.94
CA SER A 721 14.05 -28.99 -17.09
C SER A 721 14.77 -28.95 -15.75
N MET A 722 15.61 -29.94 -15.47
CA MET A 722 16.55 -29.85 -14.34
C MET A 722 17.59 -28.75 -14.59
N LEU A 723 18.14 -28.20 -13.51
CA LEU A 723 19.33 -27.37 -13.56
C LEU A 723 20.54 -28.19 -14.01
N ALA A 724 21.38 -27.60 -14.85
CA ALA A 724 22.64 -28.17 -15.33
C ALA A 724 23.85 -27.74 -14.48
N ALA A 725 23.70 -26.68 -13.70
CA ALA A 725 24.69 -26.17 -12.75
C ALA A 725 24.00 -25.58 -11.53
N ASP A 726 24.68 -25.60 -10.38
CA ASP A 726 24.20 -24.94 -9.16
C ASP A 726 24.06 -23.43 -9.42
N ALA A 727 23.06 -22.81 -8.79
CA ALA A 727 22.81 -21.38 -8.86
C ALA A 727 22.71 -20.80 -7.45
N ALA A 728 23.30 -19.64 -7.21
CA ALA A 728 23.39 -19.03 -5.90
C ALA A 728 22.32 -17.94 -5.70
N GLU A 729 21.95 -17.68 -4.44
CA GLU A 729 21.21 -16.49 -4.04
C GLU A 729 21.89 -15.24 -4.63
N GLY A 730 21.09 -14.38 -5.27
CA GLY A 730 21.57 -13.17 -5.94
C GLY A 730 21.85 -13.36 -7.44
N ASP A 731 21.98 -14.59 -7.94
CA ASP A 731 22.15 -14.84 -9.37
C ASP A 731 20.90 -14.41 -10.14
N THR A 732 21.09 -13.81 -11.31
CA THR A 732 20.02 -13.38 -12.23
C THR A 732 19.90 -14.29 -13.44
N SER A 733 20.58 -15.44 -13.42
CA SER A 733 20.52 -16.45 -14.46
C SER A 733 20.73 -17.84 -13.90
N ILE A 734 20.01 -18.82 -14.43
CA ILE A 734 20.20 -20.25 -14.14
C ILE A 734 20.57 -20.99 -15.43
N THR A 735 21.33 -22.08 -15.30
CA THR A 735 21.62 -22.95 -16.45
C THR A 735 20.82 -24.23 -16.32
N VAL A 736 20.04 -24.58 -17.34
CA VAL A 736 19.19 -25.78 -17.38
C VAL A 736 19.70 -26.78 -18.41
N LEU A 737 19.27 -28.04 -18.32
CA LEU A 737 19.65 -29.08 -19.29
C LEU A 737 19.01 -28.84 -20.67
N ASP A 738 17.77 -28.34 -20.71
CA ASP A 738 17.01 -28.09 -21.93
C ASP A 738 16.33 -26.72 -21.87
N GLY A 739 17.02 -25.68 -22.36
CA GLY A 739 16.47 -24.32 -22.40
C GLY A 739 15.42 -24.11 -23.50
N ALA A 740 15.30 -25.03 -24.46
CA ALA A 740 14.36 -24.91 -25.59
C ALA A 740 12.89 -25.04 -25.16
N LYS A 741 12.64 -25.49 -23.92
CA LYS A 741 11.31 -25.59 -23.31
C LYS A 741 10.73 -24.26 -22.84
N PHE A 742 11.53 -23.18 -22.85
CA PHE A 742 11.18 -21.89 -22.27
C PHE A 742 11.42 -20.74 -23.25
N GLN A 743 10.73 -19.63 -23.04
CA GLN A 743 10.86 -18.39 -23.82
C GLN A 743 10.81 -17.14 -22.92
N SER A 744 11.18 -15.99 -23.49
CA SER A 744 11.05 -14.68 -22.84
C SER A 744 9.60 -14.42 -22.43
N GLY A 745 9.38 -13.90 -21.22
CA GLY A 745 8.07 -13.60 -20.66
C GLY A 745 7.38 -14.77 -19.96
N ASP A 746 7.86 -16.01 -20.12
CA ASP A 746 7.32 -17.18 -19.44
C ASP A 746 7.45 -17.05 -17.92
N TRP A 747 6.48 -17.59 -17.21
CA TRP A 747 6.52 -17.75 -15.77
C TRP A 747 7.04 -19.14 -15.42
N VAL A 748 8.09 -19.19 -14.62
CA VAL A 748 8.70 -20.44 -14.15
C VAL A 748 8.64 -20.55 -12.63
N HIS A 749 8.32 -21.75 -12.18
CA HIS A 749 8.41 -22.20 -10.82
C HIS A 749 9.74 -22.93 -10.68
N LEU A 750 10.65 -22.33 -9.92
CA LEU A 750 11.90 -22.97 -9.54
C LEU A 750 11.65 -23.72 -8.24
N GLU A 751 11.99 -25.00 -8.22
CA GLU A 751 11.90 -25.83 -7.01
C GLU A 751 13.10 -26.75 -6.91
N ASP A 752 13.40 -27.22 -5.70
CA ASP A 752 14.34 -28.30 -5.46
C ASP A 752 13.68 -29.38 -4.60
N THR A 753 14.42 -30.43 -4.26
CA THR A 753 13.96 -31.46 -3.30
C THR A 753 14.59 -31.26 -1.93
N GLN A 754 15.00 -30.02 -1.59
CA GLN A 754 15.66 -29.75 -0.32
C GLN A 754 14.73 -30.14 0.84
N TYR A 755 15.10 -31.22 1.52
CA TYR A 755 14.37 -31.85 2.63
C TYR A 755 12.96 -32.39 2.32
N SER A 756 12.71 -32.88 1.11
CA SER A 756 11.49 -33.66 0.83
C SER A 756 11.71 -35.17 1.04
N GLN A 757 12.11 -35.66 2.23
CA GLN A 757 11.84 -37.05 2.63
C GLN A 757 12.22 -37.48 4.07
N ARG A 758 11.29 -38.28 4.62
CA ARG A 758 11.34 -39.32 5.67
C ARG A 758 11.38 -38.93 7.15
N TYR A 759 10.28 -39.29 7.83
CA TYR A 759 10.34 -39.93 9.14
C TYR A 759 11.33 -41.10 9.08
N ASP A 760 12.41 -41.01 9.84
CA ASP A 760 13.40 -42.07 9.93
C ASP A 760 13.04 -42.98 11.12
N GLU A 761 12.53 -44.17 10.81
CA GLU A 761 12.13 -45.18 11.78
C GLU A 761 13.31 -45.72 12.60
N ASP A 762 14.55 -45.66 12.07
CA ASP A 762 15.76 -46.17 12.74
C ASP A 762 16.33 -45.17 13.75
N THR A 763 16.08 -43.88 13.57
CA THR A 763 16.54 -42.81 14.48
C THR A 763 15.44 -42.24 15.36
N GLY A 764 14.17 -42.55 15.09
CA GLY A 764 13.02 -41.94 15.77
C GLY A 764 12.87 -40.45 15.49
N LEU A 765 13.53 -39.95 14.42
CA LEU A 765 13.56 -38.56 14.03
C LEU A 765 12.42 -38.29 13.05
N SER A 766 11.39 -37.58 13.49
CA SER A 766 10.45 -36.93 12.57
C SER A 766 11.09 -35.63 12.07
N ASP A 767 11.85 -35.68 10.98
CA ASP A 767 12.25 -34.47 10.28
C ASP A 767 11.00 -33.90 9.57
N THR A 768 10.36 -32.91 10.18
CA THR A 768 9.12 -32.31 9.66
C THR A 768 9.39 -31.13 8.73
N THR A 769 10.64 -30.90 8.33
CA THR A 769 11.02 -29.72 7.56
C THR A 769 11.00 -29.98 6.05
N ASN A 770 9.82 -29.97 5.42
CA ASN A 770 9.73 -29.76 3.97
C ASN A 770 10.19 -28.32 3.66
N VAL A 771 11.50 -28.08 3.54
CA VAL A 771 12.08 -26.77 3.18
C VAL A 771 12.26 -26.67 1.66
N GLN A 772 11.35 -27.29 0.91
CA GLN A 772 11.37 -27.26 -0.55
C GLN A 772 11.46 -25.80 -1.00
N HIS A 773 12.56 -25.42 -1.66
CA HIS A 773 12.75 -24.03 -2.06
C HIS A 773 11.95 -23.75 -3.31
N GLU A 774 10.71 -23.38 -3.13
CA GLU A 774 9.82 -22.97 -4.20
C GLU A 774 10.03 -21.47 -4.48
N GLN A 775 10.11 -21.05 -5.73
CA GLN A 775 10.18 -19.63 -6.12
C GLN A 775 9.53 -19.42 -7.49
N GLY A 776 8.51 -18.55 -7.56
CA GLY A 776 7.97 -18.08 -8.83
C GLY A 776 8.83 -16.96 -9.42
N MET A 777 9.13 -17.02 -10.71
CA MET A 777 9.91 -16.01 -11.44
C MET A 777 9.42 -15.85 -12.87
N GLN A 778 9.61 -14.67 -13.44
CA GLN A 778 9.42 -14.46 -14.87
C GLN A 778 10.78 -14.50 -15.58
N ILE A 779 10.83 -15.15 -16.74
CA ILE A 779 11.98 -15.18 -17.62
C ILE A 779 12.09 -13.85 -18.35
N ASP A 780 13.25 -13.20 -18.26
CA ASP A 780 13.60 -12.03 -19.07
C ASP A 780 13.92 -12.47 -20.50
N HIS A 781 14.90 -13.34 -20.69
CA HIS A 781 15.20 -13.98 -21.98
C HIS A 781 15.93 -15.32 -21.80
N VAL A 782 16.05 -16.08 -22.90
CA VAL A 782 16.75 -17.38 -22.93
C VAL A 782 17.89 -17.33 -23.95
N ASP A 783 19.10 -17.70 -23.53
CA ASP A 783 20.29 -17.87 -24.38
C ASP A 783 20.75 -19.33 -24.35
N GLY A 784 20.30 -20.12 -25.33
CA GLY A 784 20.57 -21.55 -25.39
C GLY A 784 20.00 -22.28 -24.16
N ASN A 785 20.88 -22.72 -23.26
CA ASN A 785 20.54 -23.44 -22.03
C ASN A 785 20.61 -22.54 -20.78
N THR A 786 20.88 -21.25 -20.95
CA THR A 786 20.89 -20.27 -19.86
C THR A 786 19.60 -19.47 -19.89
N ILE A 787 18.88 -19.48 -18.76
CA ILE A 787 17.65 -18.71 -18.56
C ILE A 787 18.02 -17.48 -17.73
N HIS A 788 17.75 -16.30 -18.26
CA HIS A 788 17.89 -15.03 -17.56
C HIS A 788 16.57 -14.68 -16.88
N LEU A 789 16.65 -14.36 -15.59
CA LEU A 789 15.50 -14.12 -14.71
C LEU A 789 15.30 -12.60 -14.52
N THR A 790 14.05 -12.17 -14.45
CA THR A 790 13.68 -10.75 -14.22
C THR A 790 14.06 -10.25 -12.81
N GLU A 791 14.25 -11.17 -11.87
CA GLU A 791 14.66 -10.87 -10.50
C GLU A 791 15.73 -11.88 -10.05
N PRO A 792 16.63 -11.50 -9.11
CA PRO A 792 17.61 -12.42 -8.57
C PRO A 792 16.98 -13.59 -7.78
N LEU A 793 17.69 -14.72 -7.74
CA LEU A 793 17.40 -15.85 -6.86
C LEU A 793 17.42 -15.42 -5.39
N ILE A 794 16.50 -15.96 -4.58
CA ILE A 794 16.40 -15.70 -3.14
C ILE A 794 17.08 -16.81 -2.31
N HIS A 795 16.98 -18.03 -2.80
CA HIS A 795 17.62 -19.21 -2.23
C HIS A 795 18.59 -19.81 -3.24
N ASP A 796 19.66 -20.40 -2.71
CA ASP A 796 20.56 -21.23 -3.50
C ASP A 796 19.79 -22.44 -4.05
N LEU A 797 20.05 -22.82 -5.29
CA LEU A 797 19.47 -23.99 -5.94
C LEU A 797 20.60 -24.95 -6.33
N PHE A 798 20.58 -26.15 -5.78
CA PHE A 798 21.63 -27.15 -5.99
C PHE A 798 21.17 -28.27 -6.90
N THR A 799 21.98 -28.59 -7.92
CA THR A 799 21.79 -29.76 -8.79
C THR A 799 21.80 -31.07 -8.01
N ALA A 800 22.56 -31.12 -6.90
CA ALA A 800 22.59 -32.26 -5.97
C ALA A 800 21.25 -32.50 -5.25
N GLN A 801 20.34 -31.51 -5.26
CA GLN A 801 18.99 -31.57 -4.69
C GLN A 801 17.93 -31.57 -5.79
N SER A 802 18.26 -32.07 -6.97
CA SER A 802 17.32 -32.22 -8.09
C SER A 802 16.56 -30.91 -8.41
N ALA A 803 17.26 -29.77 -8.37
CA ALA A 803 16.65 -28.49 -8.69
C ALA A 803 16.07 -28.47 -10.12
N LEU A 804 14.84 -27.98 -10.23
CA LEU A 804 13.99 -27.94 -11.42
C LEU A 804 13.60 -26.50 -11.76
N CYS A 805 13.47 -26.26 -13.06
CA CYS A 805 12.78 -25.11 -13.62
C CYS A 805 11.53 -25.63 -14.33
N ILE A 806 10.35 -25.18 -13.91
CA ILE A 806 9.05 -25.70 -14.37
C ILE A 806 8.22 -24.55 -14.91
N LEU A 807 7.68 -24.67 -16.11
CA LEU A 807 6.78 -23.67 -16.67
C LEU A 807 5.44 -23.69 -15.94
N TYR A 808 4.90 -22.53 -15.60
CA TYR A 808 3.57 -22.41 -14.99
C TYR A 808 2.78 -21.23 -15.58
N ALA A 809 1.46 -21.37 -15.56
CA ALA A 809 0.50 -20.36 -15.97
C ALA A 809 -0.10 -19.70 -14.71
N PRO A 810 0.33 -18.48 -14.34
CA PRO A 810 -0.21 -17.79 -13.19
C PRO A 810 -1.63 -17.28 -13.41
N VAL A 811 -2.35 -17.02 -12.32
CA VAL A 811 -3.45 -16.04 -12.35
C VAL A 811 -2.86 -14.64 -12.22
N LEU A 812 -3.10 -13.77 -13.21
CA LEU A 812 -2.52 -12.43 -13.29
C LEU A 812 -3.51 -11.35 -12.86
N GLY A 813 -3.20 -10.59 -11.81
CA GLY A 813 -3.96 -9.38 -11.48
C GLY A 813 -5.42 -9.61 -11.10
N GLY A 814 -5.79 -10.83 -10.70
CA GLY A 814 -7.14 -11.13 -10.19
C GLY A 814 -7.38 -10.44 -8.84
N GLY A 815 -8.62 -10.16 -8.49
CA GLY A 815 -8.91 -9.55 -7.20
C GLY A 815 -10.18 -10.02 -6.52
N LEU A 816 -10.19 -9.87 -5.19
CA LEU A 816 -11.36 -10.03 -4.33
C LEU A 816 -11.49 -8.77 -3.47
N THR A 817 -12.64 -8.10 -3.49
CA THR A 817 -12.90 -6.92 -2.67
C THR A 817 -14.22 -7.01 -1.90
N GLY A 818 -14.21 -6.55 -0.65
CA GLY A 818 -15.43 -6.26 0.11
C GLY A 818 -16.08 -7.47 0.77
N GLY A 819 -17.13 -7.20 1.54
CA GLY A 819 -18.09 -8.20 2.03
C GLY A 819 -17.70 -8.91 3.32
N THR A 820 -18.58 -9.82 3.74
CA THR A 820 -18.36 -10.64 4.94
C THR A 820 -18.55 -12.11 4.59
N ILE A 821 -17.49 -12.92 4.74
CA ILE A 821 -17.57 -14.38 4.64
C ILE A 821 -17.99 -14.92 6.00
N ARG A 822 -19.01 -15.77 5.99
CA ARG A 822 -19.50 -16.53 7.15
C ARG A 822 -19.50 -18.00 6.82
N PHE A 823 -19.38 -18.84 7.83
CA PHE A 823 -19.45 -20.29 7.67
C PHE A 823 -20.75 -20.82 8.24
N THR A 824 -21.40 -21.75 7.55
CA THR A 824 -22.62 -22.43 8.02
C THR A 824 -22.30 -23.78 8.67
N ALA A 825 -21.16 -24.37 8.32
CA ALA A 825 -20.61 -25.57 8.90
C ALA A 825 -19.09 -25.44 9.10
N ALA A 826 -18.54 -26.29 9.94
CA ALA A 826 -17.09 -26.48 10.05
C ALA A 826 -16.55 -26.97 8.68
N PRO A 827 -15.45 -26.41 8.16
CA PRO A 827 -14.87 -26.91 6.93
C PRO A 827 -14.40 -28.36 7.07
N GLU A 828 -14.51 -29.13 6.00
CA GLU A 828 -13.84 -30.42 5.92
C GLU A 828 -12.31 -30.20 5.97
N ILE A 829 -11.63 -31.09 6.70
CA ILE A 829 -10.27 -30.93 7.24
C ILE A 829 -9.28 -30.34 6.21
N ALA A 830 -8.41 -29.43 6.68
CA ALA A 830 -7.30 -28.80 5.94
C ALA A 830 -7.62 -27.65 4.94
N ARG A 831 -8.72 -26.90 5.11
CA ARG A 831 -9.08 -25.79 4.21
C ARG A 831 -8.73 -24.39 4.75
N TYR A 832 -8.29 -23.53 3.83
CA TYR A 832 -8.11 -22.08 3.95
C TYR A 832 -9.41 -21.38 3.49
N THR A 833 -9.65 -20.11 3.87
CA THR A 833 -10.81 -19.35 3.36
C THR A 833 -10.55 -18.83 1.95
N VAL A 834 -9.38 -18.22 1.75
CA VAL A 834 -8.91 -17.73 0.44
C VAL A 834 -7.50 -18.27 0.20
N TRP A 835 -7.21 -18.75 -1.00
CA TRP A 835 -5.86 -19.16 -1.40
C TRP A 835 -5.43 -18.50 -2.70
N LEU A 836 -4.29 -17.81 -2.63
CA LEU A 836 -3.49 -17.38 -3.76
C LEU A 836 -2.46 -18.48 -4.07
N HIS A 837 -2.70 -19.21 -5.17
CA HIS A 837 -1.93 -20.38 -5.59
C HIS A 837 -1.37 -20.12 -6.99
N TYR A 838 -0.05 -20.08 -7.15
CA TYR A 838 0.59 -19.62 -8.39
C TYR A 838 0.01 -18.28 -8.89
N ALA A 839 -0.29 -17.36 -7.97
CA ALA A 839 -0.93 -16.09 -8.26
C ALA A 839 0.10 -14.97 -8.35
N VAL A 840 -0.09 -14.06 -9.30
CA VAL A 840 0.84 -12.96 -9.56
C VAL A 840 0.07 -11.64 -9.63
N GLY A 841 0.43 -10.69 -8.77
CA GLY A 841 -0.19 -9.36 -8.78
C GLY A 841 -1.66 -9.34 -8.32
N CYS A 842 -2.16 -10.41 -7.69
CA CYS A 842 -3.55 -10.49 -7.26
C CYS A 842 -3.79 -9.67 -5.98
N THR A 843 -5.00 -9.14 -5.80
CA THR A 843 -5.36 -8.28 -4.65
C THR A 843 -6.56 -8.83 -3.88
N ILE A 844 -6.41 -9.01 -2.56
CA ILE A 844 -7.52 -9.29 -1.64
C ILE A 844 -7.71 -8.08 -0.74
N SER A 845 -8.86 -7.39 -0.80
CA SER A 845 -9.09 -6.18 -0.02
C SER A 845 -10.45 -6.07 0.66
N ASP A 846 -10.50 -5.30 1.75
CA ASP A 846 -11.74 -4.88 2.44
C ASP A 846 -12.67 -6.05 2.85
N LEU A 847 -12.09 -7.22 3.09
CA LEU A 847 -12.81 -8.45 3.39
C LEU A 847 -12.94 -8.66 4.90
N ARG A 848 -14.10 -9.12 5.36
CA ARG A 848 -14.27 -9.60 6.74
C ARG A 848 -14.54 -11.10 6.76
N ILE A 849 -13.71 -11.87 7.45
CA ILE A 849 -13.88 -13.31 7.66
C ILE A 849 -14.36 -13.53 9.10
N LEU A 850 -15.62 -13.98 9.23
CA LEU A 850 -16.25 -14.29 10.50
C LEU A 850 -16.51 -15.78 10.63
N THR A 851 -15.94 -16.38 11.64
CA THR A 851 -16.21 -17.77 12.01
C THR A 851 -17.23 -17.80 13.15
N GLN A 852 -17.99 -18.89 13.27
CA GLN A 852 -19.11 -18.94 14.22
C GLN A 852 -18.61 -19.00 15.67
N PRO A 853 -19.10 -18.11 16.57
CA PRO A 853 -18.82 -18.22 18.00
C PRO A 853 -19.49 -19.46 18.59
N GLY A 854 -18.72 -20.34 19.23
CA GLY A 854 -19.25 -21.41 20.09
C GLY A 854 -19.37 -22.82 19.49
N GLN A 855 -18.78 -23.10 18.31
CA GLN A 855 -18.52 -24.50 17.92
C GLN A 855 -17.29 -25.02 18.67
N THR A 856 -17.52 -25.82 19.72
CA THR A 856 -16.49 -26.25 20.68
C THR A 856 -15.87 -27.62 20.40
N ASP A 857 -16.21 -28.33 19.32
CA ASP A 857 -15.69 -29.68 19.09
C ASP A 857 -15.35 -29.91 17.60
N ALA A 858 -14.06 -30.14 17.34
CA ALA A 858 -13.45 -30.73 16.14
C ALA A 858 -13.94 -30.22 14.76
N GLY A 859 -13.17 -29.31 14.12
CA GLY A 859 -13.28 -29.05 12.67
C GLY A 859 -13.13 -27.60 12.18
N LEU A 860 -12.72 -26.63 13.00
CA LEU A 860 -12.67 -25.22 12.57
C LEU A 860 -11.59 -24.96 11.50
N LEU A 861 -11.86 -23.99 10.61
CA LEU A 861 -10.97 -23.48 9.54
C LEU A 861 -9.52 -23.43 9.96
N GLN A 862 -8.59 -24.12 9.29
CA GLN A 862 -7.20 -24.13 9.73
C GLN A 862 -6.44 -22.83 9.40
N GLN A 863 -6.90 -22.09 8.38
CA GLN A 863 -6.24 -20.88 7.86
C GLN A 863 -7.24 -19.86 7.29
N GLY A 864 -6.99 -18.57 7.49
CA GLY A 864 -7.77 -17.49 6.88
C GLY A 864 -7.39 -17.28 5.42
N ILE A 865 -6.30 -16.57 5.17
CA ILE A 865 -5.76 -16.34 3.82
C ILE A 865 -4.42 -17.06 3.68
N ARG A 866 -4.31 -17.88 2.63
CA ARG A 866 -3.08 -18.56 2.23
C ARG A 866 -2.49 -17.90 0.99
N ILE A 867 -1.21 -17.57 1.02
CA ILE A 867 -0.41 -17.16 -0.13
C ILE A 867 0.70 -18.21 -0.27
N GLY A 868 0.76 -18.93 -1.40
CA GLY A 868 1.77 -19.97 -1.55
C GLY A 868 2.07 -20.44 -2.96
N GLN A 869 3.01 -21.39 -3.05
CA GLN A 869 3.46 -22.03 -4.28
C GLN A 869 3.96 -21.02 -5.30
N GLY A 870 5.04 -20.34 -4.94
CA GLY A 870 5.68 -19.35 -5.79
C GLY A 870 4.79 -18.16 -6.16
N SER A 871 3.73 -17.87 -5.41
CA SER A 871 2.88 -16.69 -5.63
C SER A 871 3.69 -15.39 -5.39
N VAL A 872 3.62 -14.45 -6.34
CA VAL A 872 4.52 -13.28 -6.41
C VAL A 872 3.74 -11.96 -6.44
N ARG A 873 4.21 -10.94 -5.70
CA ARG A 873 3.71 -9.55 -5.80
C ARG A 873 2.20 -9.40 -5.53
N ASN A 874 1.61 -10.27 -4.72
CA ASN A 874 0.19 -10.16 -4.35
C ASN A 874 0.00 -9.18 -3.19
N THR A 875 -1.20 -8.62 -3.08
CA THR A 875 -1.58 -7.68 -2.03
C THR A 875 -2.74 -8.24 -1.21
N VAL A 876 -2.61 -8.27 0.11
CA VAL A 876 -3.69 -8.54 1.07
C VAL A 876 -3.85 -7.32 1.95
N ASP A 877 -4.94 -6.58 1.80
CA ASP A 877 -5.06 -5.23 2.33
C ASP A 877 -6.39 -4.98 3.03
N ALA A 878 -6.38 -4.40 4.23
CA ALA A 878 -7.59 -4.10 4.99
C ALA A 878 -8.51 -5.32 5.26
N VAL A 879 -7.93 -6.52 5.38
CA VAL A 879 -8.68 -7.74 5.71
C VAL A 879 -8.83 -7.92 7.21
N ARG A 880 -10.03 -8.29 7.66
CA ARG A 880 -10.34 -8.55 9.08
C ARG A 880 -10.74 -10.00 9.31
N ILE A 881 -10.00 -10.72 10.16
CA ILE A 881 -10.18 -12.14 10.49
C ILE A 881 -10.41 -12.27 12.01
N GLU A 882 -11.57 -12.78 12.43
CA GLU A 882 -11.94 -12.84 13.85
C GLU A 882 -12.40 -14.26 14.27
N HIS A 883 -11.97 -14.69 15.46
CA HIS A 883 -12.39 -15.92 16.16
C HIS A 883 -12.15 -17.23 15.38
N ALA A 884 -11.14 -17.25 14.50
CA ALA A 884 -11.28 -18.05 13.29
C ALA A 884 -10.97 -19.55 13.39
N ILE A 885 -10.19 -20.04 14.34
CA ILE A 885 -9.48 -21.31 14.07
C ILE A 885 -9.24 -22.15 15.31
N ASP A 886 -9.46 -23.46 15.14
CA ASP A 886 -9.08 -24.49 16.09
C ASP A 886 -7.56 -24.45 16.34
N SER A 887 -7.19 -24.24 17.60
CA SER A 887 -5.81 -24.30 18.05
C SER A 887 -5.30 -25.72 18.30
N SER A 888 -6.18 -26.73 18.20
CA SER A 888 -5.83 -28.14 18.36
C SER A 888 -5.11 -28.65 17.11
N GLY A 889 -4.08 -29.49 17.29
CA GLY A 889 -3.36 -30.14 16.17
C GLY A 889 -2.32 -29.29 15.40
N GLY A 890 -2.00 -28.07 15.83
CA GLY A 890 -0.90 -27.28 15.26
C GLY A 890 -1.29 -26.30 14.14
N TYR A 891 -2.57 -26.09 13.87
CA TYR A 891 -3.06 -25.08 12.92
C TYR A 891 -3.63 -23.84 13.65
N GLY A 892 -4.17 -22.84 12.94
CA GLY A 892 -4.50 -21.56 13.59
C GLY A 892 -4.06 -20.28 12.94
N TYR A 893 -4.00 -20.17 11.61
CA TYR A 893 -3.28 -19.07 10.97
C TYR A 893 -4.21 -18.01 10.35
N GLY A 894 -4.01 -16.72 10.65
CA GLY A 894 -4.78 -15.64 10.03
C GLY A 894 -4.43 -15.45 8.58
N VAL A 895 -3.28 -14.81 8.32
CA VAL A 895 -2.68 -14.70 6.99
C VAL A 895 -1.35 -15.44 7.00
N ILE A 896 -1.17 -16.37 6.06
CA ILE A 896 0.05 -17.15 5.90
C ILE A 896 0.68 -16.94 4.52
N ALA A 897 1.98 -16.66 4.50
CA ALA A 897 2.82 -16.76 3.32
C ALA A 897 3.69 -18.02 3.44
N LEU A 898 3.64 -18.93 2.47
CA LEU A 898 4.47 -20.13 2.51
C LEU A 898 4.95 -20.57 1.12
N LYS A 899 5.82 -21.58 1.05
CA LYS A 899 6.17 -22.27 -0.20
C LYS A 899 6.57 -21.28 -1.29
N GLY A 900 7.56 -20.44 -1.00
CA GLY A 900 8.07 -19.50 -1.98
C GLY A 900 7.22 -18.27 -2.25
N ALA A 901 6.16 -18.03 -1.47
CA ALA A 901 5.41 -16.80 -1.54
C ALA A 901 6.36 -15.61 -1.35
N ARG A 902 6.50 -14.79 -2.40
CA ARG A 902 7.49 -13.72 -2.42
C ARG A 902 6.98 -12.36 -2.84
N SER A 903 7.64 -11.32 -2.32
CA SER A 903 7.38 -9.93 -2.71
C SER A 903 5.92 -9.51 -2.48
N ASN A 904 5.20 -10.19 -1.58
CA ASN A 904 3.79 -9.89 -1.31
C ASN A 904 3.69 -8.77 -0.28
N THR A 905 2.62 -7.97 -0.37
CA THR A 905 2.30 -6.93 0.62
C THR A 905 1.08 -7.33 1.42
N ILE A 906 1.25 -7.49 2.73
CA ILE A 906 0.16 -7.73 3.67
C ILE A 906 0.03 -6.46 4.51
N SER A 907 -1.03 -5.68 4.27
CA SER A 907 -1.19 -4.35 4.85
C SER A 907 -2.53 -4.12 5.54
N ARG A 908 -2.52 -3.32 6.61
CA ARG A 908 -3.75 -2.85 7.28
C ARG A 908 -4.71 -3.96 7.72
N CYS A 909 -4.24 -5.19 7.85
CA CYS A 909 -5.07 -6.33 8.23
C CYS A 909 -5.29 -6.38 9.74
N PHE A 910 -6.38 -6.98 10.17
CA PHE A 910 -6.70 -7.23 11.57
C PHE A 910 -6.95 -8.72 11.79
N CYS A 911 -6.25 -9.32 12.75
CA CYS A 911 -6.44 -10.72 13.13
C CYS A 911 -6.67 -10.84 14.64
N SER A 912 -7.62 -11.69 15.06
CA SER A 912 -7.89 -11.91 16.48
C SER A 912 -8.43 -13.30 16.81
N GLY A 913 -7.97 -13.86 17.94
CA GLY A 913 -8.42 -15.16 18.46
C GLY A 913 -7.91 -16.37 17.67
N LEU A 914 -6.66 -16.33 17.20
CA LEU A 914 -6.01 -17.34 16.36
C LEU A 914 -4.79 -17.94 17.08
N ARG A 915 -4.17 -19.01 16.57
CA ARG A 915 -2.87 -19.48 17.10
C ARG A 915 -1.75 -18.54 16.69
N HIS A 916 -1.67 -18.26 15.38
CA HIS A 916 -0.74 -17.33 14.76
C HIS A 916 -1.53 -16.33 13.90
N SER A 917 -1.39 -15.02 14.12
CA SER A 917 -2.11 -14.03 13.28
C SER A 917 -1.50 -13.92 11.89
N PHE A 918 -0.21 -13.66 11.83
CA PHE A 918 0.55 -13.47 10.62
C PHE A 918 1.78 -14.38 10.66
N ILE A 919 1.96 -15.20 9.64
CA ILE A 919 3.02 -16.21 9.65
C ILE A 919 3.65 -16.37 8.26
N GLU A 920 4.96 -16.48 8.23
CA GLU A 920 5.71 -16.89 7.05
C GLU A 920 6.52 -18.16 7.30
N MET A 921 6.52 -19.08 6.33
CA MET A 921 7.26 -20.34 6.41
C MET A 921 7.71 -20.88 5.05
N THR A 922 8.52 -21.94 5.03
CA THR A 922 8.86 -22.73 3.83
C THR A 922 9.32 -21.87 2.64
N GLY A 923 10.45 -21.17 2.80
CA GLY A 923 11.08 -20.40 1.74
C GLY A 923 10.38 -19.08 1.39
N ALA A 924 9.32 -18.67 2.10
CA ALA A 924 8.67 -17.38 1.91
C ALA A 924 9.67 -16.21 2.07
N ALA A 925 9.59 -15.21 1.21
CA ALA A 925 10.65 -14.22 1.15
C ALA A 925 10.26 -12.84 0.61
N ASN A 926 10.98 -11.80 1.02
CA ASN A 926 10.78 -10.41 0.61
C ASN A 926 9.33 -9.93 0.81
N ASN A 927 8.60 -10.51 1.77
CA ASN A 927 7.23 -10.10 2.04
C ASN A 927 7.23 -8.86 2.93
N LEU A 928 6.35 -7.91 2.62
CA LEU A 928 6.14 -6.70 3.40
C LEU A 928 4.88 -6.85 4.25
N TRP A 929 5.05 -6.95 5.57
CA TRP A 929 3.98 -6.98 6.56
C TRP A 929 3.86 -5.60 7.19
N ILE A 930 2.92 -4.76 6.74
CA ILE A 930 2.86 -3.34 7.13
C ILE A 930 1.53 -2.84 7.72
N GLY A 931 1.58 -2.24 8.90
CA GLY A 931 0.39 -1.60 9.49
C GLY A 931 -0.70 -2.59 9.92
N ASN A 932 -0.35 -3.85 10.15
CA ASN A 932 -1.29 -4.88 10.58
C ASN A 932 -1.52 -4.82 12.09
N VAL A 933 -2.67 -5.31 12.54
CA VAL A 933 -3.06 -5.38 13.95
C VAL A 933 -3.37 -6.82 14.32
N SER A 934 -2.73 -7.32 15.37
CA SER A 934 -3.04 -8.61 15.97
C SER A 934 -3.47 -8.43 17.41
N GLU A 935 -4.55 -9.11 17.81
CA GLU A 935 -5.06 -9.09 19.18
C GLU A 935 -5.40 -10.50 19.67
N ASN A 936 -5.06 -10.82 20.92
CA ASN A 936 -5.53 -12.04 21.60
C ASN A 936 -5.20 -13.36 20.86
N CYS A 937 -4.00 -13.45 20.26
CA CYS A 937 -3.50 -14.69 19.66
C CYS A 937 -2.95 -15.68 20.69
N GLY A 938 -3.03 -16.97 20.42
CA GLY A 938 -2.77 -18.04 21.39
C GLY A 938 -1.30 -18.49 21.47
N ALA A 939 -0.48 -18.21 20.46
CA ALA A 939 0.94 -18.59 20.42
C ALA A 939 1.85 -17.42 20.05
N SER A 940 1.72 -16.88 18.83
CA SER A 940 2.46 -15.68 18.42
C SER A 940 1.64 -14.81 17.48
N ASP A 941 1.91 -13.51 17.47
CA ASP A 941 1.15 -12.58 16.64
C ASP A 941 1.76 -12.48 15.24
N PHE A 942 3.08 -12.32 15.16
CA PHE A 942 3.87 -12.35 13.93
C PHE A 942 4.94 -13.45 14.05
N ASP A 943 4.97 -14.39 13.11
CA ASP A 943 5.81 -15.59 13.18
C ASP A 943 6.64 -15.76 11.89
N VAL A 944 7.95 -15.87 12.05
CA VAL A 944 8.88 -16.32 11.01
C VAL A 944 9.31 -17.73 11.40
N HIS A 945 8.89 -18.73 10.63
CA HIS A 945 8.81 -20.10 11.13
C HIS A 945 10.10 -20.91 11.08
N ASN A 946 11.22 -20.33 10.63
CA ASN A 946 12.55 -20.94 10.61
C ASN A 946 12.73 -22.05 9.56
N ALA A 947 12.07 -21.90 8.43
CA ALA A 947 12.05 -22.80 7.30
C ALA A 947 12.54 -22.10 6.02
N ALA A 948 13.74 -21.51 6.09
CA ALA A 948 14.43 -20.78 5.02
C ALA A 948 13.76 -19.46 4.59
N GLU A 949 13.09 -18.75 5.49
CA GLU A 949 12.51 -17.45 5.16
C GLU A 949 13.59 -16.39 4.97
N SER A 950 13.38 -15.45 4.03
CA SER A 950 14.41 -14.45 3.72
C SER A 950 13.90 -13.06 3.35
N GLY A 951 14.52 -12.01 3.88
CA GLY A 951 14.36 -10.64 3.38
C GLY A 951 13.03 -9.97 3.68
N SER A 952 12.15 -10.61 4.46
CA SER A 952 10.85 -10.05 4.84
C SER A 952 10.98 -8.91 5.85
N VAL A 953 10.05 -7.95 5.74
CA VAL A 953 10.00 -6.74 6.56
C VAL A 953 8.67 -6.65 7.29
N PHE A 954 8.72 -6.59 8.61
CA PHE A 954 7.60 -6.33 9.50
C PHE A 954 7.64 -4.87 9.96
N SER A 955 6.81 -4.01 9.36
CA SER A 955 6.83 -2.57 9.60
C SER A 955 5.54 -2.02 10.19
N ALA A 956 5.63 -1.13 11.18
CA ALA A 956 4.48 -0.39 11.69
C ALA A 956 3.28 -1.24 12.17
N ASN A 957 3.52 -2.51 12.53
CA ASN A 957 2.46 -3.40 13.01
C ASN A 957 2.18 -3.20 14.50
N ILE A 958 1.00 -3.62 14.96
CA ILE A 958 0.57 -3.53 16.35
C ILE A 958 0.23 -4.94 16.85
N ALA A 959 0.87 -5.38 17.93
CA ALA A 959 0.53 -6.61 18.62
C ALA A 959 0.02 -6.29 20.03
N ARG A 960 -1.18 -6.76 20.36
CA ARG A 960 -1.78 -6.58 21.69
C ARG A 960 -2.07 -7.92 22.33
N PHE A 961 -1.62 -8.06 23.57
CA PHE A 961 -1.89 -9.24 24.35
C PHE A 961 -3.39 -9.48 24.55
N GLY A 962 -3.75 -10.75 24.63
CA GLY A 962 -5.04 -11.18 25.17
C GLY A 962 -4.91 -12.52 25.89
N PRO A 963 -5.91 -12.90 26.70
CA PRO A 963 -5.82 -14.04 27.62
C PRO A 963 -5.82 -15.42 26.94
N PHE A 964 -6.11 -15.51 25.65
CA PHE A 964 -6.12 -16.79 24.93
C PHE A 964 -4.72 -17.42 24.86
N LEU A 965 -4.64 -18.73 25.13
CA LEU A 965 -3.44 -19.57 25.03
C LEU A 965 -3.78 -20.81 24.22
N ALA A 966 -3.01 -21.06 23.17
CA ALA A 966 -3.17 -22.26 22.34
C ALA A 966 -2.64 -23.51 23.07
N GLU A 967 -3.13 -24.69 22.67
CA GLU A 967 -2.70 -25.96 23.25
C GLU A 967 -1.17 -26.14 23.18
N GLY A 968 -0.57 -26.58 24.29
CA GLY A 968 0.87 -26.79 24.40
C GLY A 968 1.73 -25.51 24.37
N GLN A 969 1.13 -24.32 24.49
CA GLN A 969 1.87 -23.06 24.64
C GLN A 969 1.92 -22.60 26.10
N SER A 970 3.14 -22.41 26.62
CA SER A 970 3.40 -21.82 27.94
C SER A 970 3.88 -20.37 27.85
N VAL A 971 4.45 -19.98 26.71
CA VAL A 971 4.96 -18.64 26.44
C VAL A 971 4.45 -18.15 25.09
N LYS A 972 3.95 -16.91 25.08
CA LYS A 972 3.52 -16.19 23.88
C LYS A 972 4.58 -15.17 23.48
N ALA A 973 4.73 -14.97 22.18
CA ALA A 973 5.62 -13.96 21.62
C ALA A 973 4.84 -13.06 20.66
N ALA A 974 4.93 -11.74 20.81
CA ALA A 974 4.32 -10.83 19.83
C ALA A 974 4.98 -11.02 18.46
N PHE A 975 6.31 -11.01 18.43
CA PHE A 975 7.11 -11.33 17.26
C PHE A 975 7.98 -12.53 17.59
N LYS A 976 7.77 -13.63 16.88
CA LYS A 976 8.55 -14.84 16.99
C LYS A 976 9.38 -15.00 15.73
N ILE A 977 10.68 -14.85 15.87
CA ILE A 977 11.67 -14.88 14.79
C ILE A 977 12.44 -16.20 14.93
N GLY A 978 11.87 -17.26 14.37
CA GLY A 978 12.38 -18.61 14.45
C GLY A 978 11.43 -19.57 15.18
N ASN A 979 11.69 -20.87 15.07
CA ASN A 979 10.90 -21.93 15.67
C ASN A 979 11.81 -23.10 16.06
N PRO A 980 11.75 -23.59 17.31
CA PRO A 980 12.61 -24.66 17.79
C PRO A 980 12.25 -26.06 17.27
N SER A 981 11.48 -26.14 16.19
CA SER A 981 11.10 -27.37 15.51
C SER A 981 11.55 -27.39 14.05
N HIS A 982 12.08 -26.28 13.52
CA HIS A 982 12.55 -26.18 12.13
C HIS A 982 14.02 -25.71 12.11
N ILE A 983 14.81 -26.34 11.24
CA ILE A 983 16.27 -26.15 11.13
C ILE A 983 16.70 -25.40 9.87
N GLY A 984 15.75 -25.02 9.00
CA GLY A 984 16.03 -24.32 7.74
C GLY A 984 16.59 -22.92 7.95
N GLY A 985 16.35 -22.31 9.11
CA GLY A 985 16.84 -20.99 9.45
C GLY A 985 16.04 -19.87 8.81
N HIS A 986 16.40 -18.64 9.12
CA HIS A 986 15.90 -17.45 8.42
C HIS A 986 17.01 -16.39 8.31
N LYS A 987 16.92 -15.53 7.30
CA LYS A 987 17.94 -14.52 7.04
C LYS A 987 17.36 -13.16 6.63
N LYS A 988 18.06 -12.07 6.96
CA LYS A 988 17.71 -10.69 6.54
C LYS A 988 16.31 -10.23 6.98
N ILE A 989 15.86 -10.66 8.16
CA ILE A 989 14.54 -10.30 8.70
C ILE A 989 14.60 -8.93 9.38
N THR A 990 13.71 -8.02 9.02
CA THR A 990 13.66 -6.67 9.60
C THR A 990 12.32 -6.40 10.29
N CYS A 991 12.35 -6.08 11.58
CA CYS A 991 11.20 -5.62 12.35
C CYS A 991 11.38 -4.15 12.71
N ILE A 992 10.63 -3.25 12.06
CA ILE A 992 10.82 -1.80 12.19
C ILE A 992 9.56 -0.99 12.51
N GLY A 993 9.59 -0.16 13.55
CA GLY A 993 8.47 0.75 13.83
C GLY A 993 7.22 0.09 14.41
N ASN A 994 7.31 -1.15 14.90
CA ASN A 994 6.17 -1.88 15.44
C ASN A 994 5.83 -1.44 16.88
N VAL A 995 4.59 -1.67 17.29
CA VAL A 995 4.10 -1.42 18.65
C VAL A 995 3.69 -2.75 19.30
N VAL A 996 4.26 -3.06 20.46
CA VAL A 996 3.90 -4.25 21.25
C VAL A 996 3.43 -3.84 22.63
N ASP A 997 2.29 -4.36 23.08
CA ASP A 997 1.71 -4.01 24.38
C ASP A 997 1.09 -5.21 25.11
N GLY A 998 1.40 -5.32 26.40
CA GLY A 998 0.71 -6.18 27.36
C GLY A 998 1.19 -7.63 27.45
N PHE A 999 2.28 -8.01 26.79
CA PHE A 999 2.84 -9.38 26.84
C PHE A 999 3.60 -9.61 28.15
N VAL A 1000 2.89 -9.54 29.27
CA VAL A 1000 3.45 -9.67 30.63
C VAL A 1000 4.10 -11.04 30.86
N ASP A 1001 5.04 -11.12 31.80
CA ASP A 1001 5.78 -12.35 32.13
C ASP A 1001 4.83 -13.56 32.34
N PRO A 1002 5.12 -14.74 31.76
CA PRO A 1002 6.36 -15.14 31.08
C PRO A 1002 6.41 -14.82 29.58
N HIS A 1003 5.47 -14.00 29.08
CA HIS A 1003 5.36 -13.66 27.65
C HIS A 1003 6.39 -12.60 27.23
N VAL A 1004 6.65 -12.55 25.92
CA VAL A 1004 7.75 -11.76 25.35
C VAL A 1004 7.31 -10.93 24.16
N ALA A 1005 7.95 -9.80 23.92
CA ALA A 1005 7.68 -8.98 22.75
C ALA A 1005 8.38 -9.54 21.51
N PHE A 1006 9.70 -9.66 21.54
CA PHE A 1006 10.48 -10.28 20.45
C PHE A 1006 11.21 -11.52 20.97
N ASP A 1007 11.06 -12.64 20.26
CA ASP A 1007 11.71 -13.91 20.57
C ASP A 1007 12.54 -14.38 19.36
N VAL A 1008 13.87 -14.37 19.49
CA VAL A 1008 14.81 -14.75 18.42
C VAL A 1008 15.40 -16.13 18.72
N ILE A 1009 15.25 -17.05 17.77
CA ILE A 1009 15.53 -18.48 17.94
C ILE A 1009 16.41 -18.96 16.78
N PRO A 1010 17.49 -19.73 17.04
CA PRO A 1010 18.41 -20.17 16.00
C PRO A 1010 17.77 -21.18 15.02
N PRO A 1011 18.32 -21.31 13.78
CA PRO A 1011 19.35 -20.45 13.21
C PRO A 1011 18.78 -19.11 12.70
N SER A 1012 19.45 -18.02 13.04
CA SER A 1012 19.05 -16.65 12.66
C SER A 1012 20.23 -15.90 12.06
N PHE A 1013 20.04 -15.23 10.92
CA PHE A 1013 21.09 -14.46 10.28
C PHE A 1013 20.59 -13.06 9.91
N ASP A 1014 21.37 -12.02 10.21
CA ASP A 1014 21.06 -10.63 9.79
C ASP A 1014 19.66 -10.17 10.23
N VAL A 1015 19.32 -10.40 11.50
CA VAL A 1015 18.04 -9.94 12.07
C VAL A 1015 18.19 -8.50 12.58
N VAL A 1016 17.29 -7.62 12.16
CA VAL A 1016 17.26 -6.20 12.57
C VAL A 1016 15.95 -5.88 13.27
N ILE A 1017 16.01 -5.49 14.53
CA ILE A 1017 14.86 -5.04 15.33
C ILE A 1017 15.08 -3.56 15.67
N LYS A 1018 14.38 -2.68 14.96
CA LYS A 1018 14.66 -1.24 14.95
C LYS A 1018 13.45 -0.35 15.24
N ALA A 1019 13.62 0.71 16.02
CA ALA A 1019 12.60 1.77 16.16
C ALA A 1019 11.21 1.27 16.63
N ASN A 1020 11.16 0.17 17.37
CA ASN A 1020 9.91 -0.37 17.89
C ASN A 1020 9.56 0.27 19.24
N VAL A 1021 8.26 0.35 19.56
CA VAL A 1021 7.75 0.80 20.85
C VAL A 1021 7.17 -0.40 21.60
N ILE A 1022 7.77 -0.75 22.74
CA ILE A 1022 7.42 -1.95 23.50
C ILE A 1022 6.94 -1.52 24.88
N ARG A 1023 5.77 -1.99 25.31
CA ARG A 1023 5.14 -1.56 26.57
C ARG A 1023 4.62 -2.73 27.38
N ASN A 1024 4.75 -2.68 28.70
CA ASN A 1024 4.07 -3.61 29.62
C ASN A 1024 4.33 -5.10 29.31
N CYS A 1025 5.57 -5.45 28.99
CA CYS A 1025 5.94 -6.84 28.60
C CYS A 1025 6.84 -7.50 29.65
N GLY A 1026 6.83 -8.83 29.75
CA GLY A 1026 7.77 -9.58 30.59
C GLY A 1026 9.20 -9.35 30.11
N THR A 1027 9.52 -9.80 28.90
CA THR A 1027 10.82 -9.53 28.27
C THR A 1027 10.62 -8.85 26.92
N ALA A 1028 11.28 -7.71 26.69
CA ALA A 1028 11.19 -7.00 25.41
C ALA A 1028 11.94 -7.75 24.30
N PHE A 1029 13.20 -8.13 24.52
CA PHE A 1029 13.99 -8.92 23.58
C PHE A 1029 14.51 -10.19 24.25
N ARG A 1030 14.05 -11.35 23.79
CA ARG A 1030 14.54 -12.66 24.24
C ARG A 1030 15.31 -13.32 23.10
N VAL A 1031 16.53 -13.79 23.41
CA VAL A 1031 17.44 -14.45 22.47
C VAL A 1031 17.94 -15.71 23.14
N LEU A 1032 17.56 -16.88 22.65
CA LEU A 1032 17.86 -18.16 23.30
C LEU A 1032 18.43 -19.17 22.32
N TYR A 1033 19.53 -19.81 22.71
CA TYR A 1033 20.07 -20.98 22.01
C TYR A 1033 19.15 -22.22 22.09
N ASN A 1034 18.20 -22.25 23.03
CA ASN A 1034 17.19 -23.30 23.19
C ASN A 1034 15.87 -22.70 23.72
N ALA A 1035 14.77 -22.87 22.97
CA ALA A 1035 13.52 -22.15 23.21
C ALA A 1035 12.41 -22.93 23.92
N ARG A 1036 12.65 -24.18 24.40
CA ARG A 1036 11.66 -24.87 25.26
C ARG A 1036 12.32 -25.55 26.46
N ALA A 1037 12.12 -24.98 27.64
CA ALA A 1037 12.08 -25.76 28.86
C ALA A 1037 10.69 -26.38 28.99
N ASP A 1038 10.59 -27.62 29.46
CA ASP A 1038 9.30 -28.18 29.85
C ASP A 1038 8.74 -27.46 31.10
N ALA A 1039 7.52 -27.83 31.52
CA ALA A 1039 6.87 -27.25 32.70
C ALA A 1039 7.66 -27.44 34.02
N ASN A 1040 8.72 -28.24 34.02
CA ASN A 1040 9.57 -28.54 35.17
C ASN A 1040 10.98 -27.94 35.03
N GLY A 1041 11.28 -27.21 33.95
CA GLY A 1041 12.61 -26.66 33.72
C GLY A 1041 13.63 -27.67 33.17
N GLU A 1042 13.21 -28.89 32.80
CA GLU A 1042 14.08 -29.88 32.18
C GLU A 1042 14.11 -29.73 30.65
N VAL A 1043 15.28 -30.00 30.08
CA VAL A 1043 15.56 -29.93 28.64
C VAL A 1043 14.99 -31.18 28.00
N GLU A 1044 13.91 -31.06 27.21
CA GLU A 1044 13.42 -32.21 26.45
C GLU A 1044 14.51 -32.73 25.48
N PRO A 1045 14.84 -34.04 25.50
CA PRO A 1045 15.89 -34.62 24.64
C PRO A 1045 15.61 -34.55 23.13
N THR A 1046 14.36 -34.30 22.72
CA THR A 1046 13.90 -34.29 21.32
C THR A 1046 14.31 -33.03 20.53
N LYS A 1047 14.76 -31.96 21.20
CA LYS A 1047 15.12 -30.67 20.56
C LYS A 1047 16.61 -30.35 20.57
N SER A 1048 17.47 -31.38 20.69
CA SER A 1048 18.92 -31.26 20.58
C SER A 1048 19.41 -30.73 19.23
N MET A 1049 18.59 -30.82 18.17
CA MET A 1049 18.98 -30.49 16.78
C MET A 1049 19.34 -29.02 16.54
N ILE A 1050 18.76 -28.08 17.31
CA ILE A 1050 19.07 -26.65 17.16
C ILE A 1050 20.20 -26.17 18.08
N GLN A 1051 20.63 -27.02 19.03
CA GLN A 1051 21.66 -26.65 19.99
C GLN A 1051 23.00 -26.48 19.27
N GLY A 1052 23.51 -25.25 19.23
CA GLY A 1052 24.74 -24.90 18.53
C GLY A 1052 24.56 -24.32 17.14
N LEU A 1053 23.32 -24.23 16.63
CA LEU A 1053 23.04 -23.45 15.42
C LEU A 1053 23.18 -21.95 15.70
N PRO A 1054 23.75 -21.17 14.78
CA PRO A 1054 24.16 -19.79 15.06
C PRO A 1054 22.98 -18.81 15.05
N ILE A 1055 23.07 -17.80 15.93
CA ILE A 1055 22.40 -16.50 15.77
C ILE A 1055 23.49 -15.50 15.43
N GLU A 1056 23.52 -15.00 14.19
CA GLU A 1056 24.57 -14.13 13.69
C GLU A 1056 24.03 -12.75 13.28
N ARG A 1057 24.77 -11.71 13.67
CA ARG A 1057 24.53 -10.31 13.25
C ARG A 1057 23.16 -9.77 13.66
N LEU A 1058 22.72 -10.10 14.88
CA LEU A 1058 21.50 -9.55 15.49
C LEU A 1058 21.69 -8.08 15.90
N SER A 1059 20.87 -7.18 15.35
CA SER A 1059 20.88 -5.75 15.67
C SER A 1059 19.56 -5.31 16.32
N ILE A 1060 19.62 -4.91 17.58
CA ILE A 1060 18.52 -4.32 18.36
C ILE A 1060 18.84 -2.84 18.56
N ILE A 1061 18.23 -1.97 17.75
CA ILE A 1061 18.65 -0.56 17.69
C ILE A 1061 17.51 0.45 17.70
N ASP A 1062 17.72 1.61 18.29
CA ASP A 1062 16.76 2.73 18.25
C ASP A 1062 15.37 2.39 18.84
N ASN A 1063 15.22 1.34 19.68
CA ASN A 1063 13.92 0.94 20.24
C ASN A 1063 13.58 1.71 21.52
N ASP A 1064 12.29 1.87 21.78
CA ASP A 1064 11.73 2.56 22.93
C ASP A 1064 10.92 1.57 23.80
N VAL A 1065 11.44 1.22 24.97
CA VAL A 1065 10.94 0.16 25.85
C VAL A 1065 10.41 0.76 27.14
N HIS A 1066 9.16 0.48 27.50
CA HIS A 1066 8.47 1.07 28.66
C HIS A 1066 7.90 -0.02 29.56
N HIS A 1067 8.13 0.07 30.87
CA HIS A 1067 7.44 -0.76 31.86
C HIS A 1067 7.55 -2.27 31.56
N CYS A 1068 8.71 -2.69 31.04
CA CYS A 1068 9.01 -4.10 30.82
C CYS A 1068 9.76 -4.68 32.01
N ALA A 1069 9.55 -5.96 32.33
CA ALA A 1069 10.33 -6.58 33.40
C ALA A 1069 11.82 -6.65 32.98
N ARG A 1070 12.11 -7.10 31.75
CA ARG A 1070 13.46 -7.13 31.18
C ARG A 1070 13.49 -6.45 29.82
N ALA A 1071 14.53 -5.68 29.54
CA ALA A 1071 14.79 -5.15 28.22
C ALA A 1071 15.42 -6.23 27.32
N LEU A 1072 16.47 -6.90 27.79
CA LEU A 1072 17.17 -7.93 27.04
C LEU A 1072 17.46 -9.15 27.90
N TYR A 1073 17.11 -10.33 27.39
CA TYR A 1073 17.54 -11.63 27.90
C TYR A 1073 18.22 -12.41 26.77
N CYS A 1074 19.54 -12.60 26.85
CA CYS A 1074 20.32 -13.30 25.85
C CYS A 1074 21.13 -14.45 26.45
N ASP A 1075 20.97 -15.65 25.90
CA ASP A 1075 21.78 -16.81 26.26
C ASP A 1075 22.21 -17.57 25.01
N GLY A 1076 23.50 -17.51 24.69
CA GLY A 1076 24.08 -18.24 23.56
C GLY A 1076 24.41 -19.70 23.87
N GLY A 1077 24.18 -20.17 25.11
CA GLY A 1077 24.46 -21.53 25.52
C GLY A 1077 25.95 -21.88 25.53
N PRO A 1078 26.33 -23.10 25.94
CA PRO A 1078 27.72 -23.50 26.13
C PRO A 1078 28.58 -23.47 24.86
N LEU A 1079 27.97 -23.34 23.67
CA LEU A 1079 28.64 -23.29 22.37
C LEU A 1079 28.83 -21.87 21.83
N LYS A 1080 28.45 -20.84 22.60
CA LYS A 1080 28.46 -19.42 22.18
C LYS A 1080 27.80 -19.22 20.81
N SER A 1081 26.58 -19.72 20.68
CA SER A 1081 25.83 -19.70 19.41
C SER A 1081 25.45 -18.29 18.94
N VAL A 1082 25.40 -17.31 19.85
CA VAL A 1082 25.07 -15.92 19.50
C VAL A 1082 26.36 -15.17 19.20
N ARG A 1083 26.43 -14.56 18.01
CA ARG A 1083 27.60 -13.83 17.51
C ARG A 1083 27.23 -12.49 16.90
N GLY A 1084 27.95 -11.43 17.27
CA GLY A 1084 27.76 -10.09 16.72
C GLY A 1084 26.48 -9.42 17.17
N LEU A 1085 26.12 -9.55 18.45
CA LEU A 1085 24.97 -8.89 19.07
C LEU A 1085 25.23 -7.38 19.20
N ARG A 1086 24.37 -6.57 18.58
CA ARG A 1086 24.41 -5.10 18.66
C ARG A 1086 23.16 -4.58 19.34
N PHE A 1087 23.29 -4.05 20.55
CA PHE A 1087 22.21 -3.40 21.30
C PHE A 1087 22.54 -1.92 21.46
N ARG A 1088 21.99 -1.03 20.62
CA ARG A 1088 22.47 0.37 20.54
C ARG A 1088 21.38 1.41 20.35
N ARG A 1089 21.54 2.60 20.92
CA ARG A 1089 20.57 3.71 20.88
C ARG A 1089 19.17 3.34 21.36
N ASN A 1090 19.04 2.33 22.21
CA ASN A 1090 17.76 1.96 22.81
C ASN A 1090 17.49 2.84 24.02
N THR A 1091 16.23 3.20 24.19
CA THR A 1091 15.71 3.89 25.36
C THR A 1091 14.86 2.92 26.16
N VAL A 1092 15.18 2.74 27.44
CA VAL A 1092 14.44 1.88 28.37
C VAL A 1092 13.96 2.71 29.53
N HIS A 1093 12.66 2.73 29.76
CA HIS A 1093 11.98 3.47 30.81
C HIS A 1093 11.33 2.51 31.81
N ASP A 1094 11.51 2.80 33.10
CA ASP A 1094 10.75 2.21 34.20
C ASP A 1094 10.71 0.67 34.20
N ALA A 1095 11.87 0.02 34.05
CA ALA A 1095 11.90 -1.45 34.12
C ALA A 1095 11.38 -1.95 35.49
N THR A 1096 10.67 -3.09 35.47
CA THR A 1096 9.82 -3.53 36.60
C THR A 1096 10.31 -4.78 37.33
N THR A 1097 11.45 -5.37 36.94
CA THR A 1097 11.98 -6.59 37.60
C THR A 1097 12.95 -6.28 38.72
N ASP A 1098 13.00 -7.15 39.72
CA ASP A 1098 13.94 -7.09 40.84
C ASP A 1098 15.26 -7.85 40.59
N ASP A 1099 15.53 -8.38 39.40
CA ASP A 1099 16.72 -9.24 39.13
C ASP A 1099 17.75 -8.56 38.21
N PHE A 1100 17.44 -8.36 36.93
CA PHE A 1100 18.29 -7.61 35.99
C PHE A 1100 17.49 -7.05 34.82
N MET A 1101 17.83 -5.85 34.35
CA MET A 1101 17.17 -5.24 33.18
C MET A 1101 17.73 -5.82 31.88
N ILE A 1102 19.04 -6.00 31.81
CA ILE A 1102 19.77 -6.55 30.67
C ILE A 1102 20.64 -7.72 31.15
N TYR A 1103 20.45 -8.88 30.53
CA TYR A 1103 21.29 -10.06 30.75
C TYR A 1103 21.78 -10.63 29.44
N ALA A 1104 23.09 -10.89 29.36
CA ALA A 1104 23.66 -11.67 28.27
C ALA A 1104 24.71 -12.64 28.79
N ARG A 1105 24.68 -13.88 28.32
CA ARG A 1105 25.75 -14.84 28.55
C ARG A 1105 26.13 -15.67 27.34
N HIS A 1106 27.38 -16.11 27.31
CA HIS A 1106 27.94 -16.98 26.27
C HIS A 1106 27.76 -16.37 24.86
N VAL A 1107 28.30 -15.17 24.64
CA VAL A 1107 28.12 -14.43 23.37
C VAL A 1107 29.46 -13.96 22.84
N ASP A 1108 29.67 -14.11 21.54
CA ASP A 1108 30.85 -13.58 20.85
C ASP A 1108 30.53 -12.24 20.21
N GLY A 1109 31.28 -11.19 20.56
CA GLY A 1109 31.17 -9.86 19.97
C GLY A 1109 29.87 -9.15 20.35
N VAL A 1110 29.85 -8.55 21.53
CA VAL A 1110 28.73 -7.71 22.02
C VAL A 1110 29.09 -6.23 21.90
N ILE A 1111 28.26 -5.47 21.20
CA ILE A 1111 28.36 -4.01 21.14
C ILE A 1111 27.11 -3.42 21.79
N MET A 1112 27.31 -2.68 22.88
CA MET A 1112 26.28 -1.97 23.63
C MET A 1112 26.53 -0.46 23.64
N GLY A 1113 25.48 0.38 23.60
CA GLY A 1113 25.62 1.83 23.74
C GLY A 1113 25.38 2.67 22.48
N ASP A 1114 26.26 3.64 22.18
CA ASP A 1114 26.07 4.72 21.18
C ASP A 1114 24.92 5.69 21.52
N ASN A 1115 24.74 6.07 22.80
CA ASN A 1115 23.60 6.82 23.38
C ASN A 1115 22.41 5.94 23.81
N ASP A 1116 22.67 4.83 24.49
CA ASP A 1116 21.61 4.10 25.21
C ASP A 1116 21.17 4.91 26.45
N LEU A 1117 19.87 4.91 26.76
CA LEU A 1117 19.31 5.42 28.02
C LEU A 1117 18.62 4.27 28.76
N LEU A 1118 19.10 3.95 29.96
CA LEU A 1118 18.63 2.84 30.80
C LEU A 1118 18.07 3.38 32.12
N GLY A 1119 16.75 3.56 32.17
CA GLY A 1119 16.02 4.09 33.33
C GLY A 1119 15.35 2.99 34.16
N LEU A 1120 15.45 3.13 35.49
CA LEU A 1120 14.86 2.24 36.48
C LEU A 1120 13.82 2.93 37.35
N THR A 1121 12.83 2.16 37.78
CA THR A 1121 11.96 2.59 38.88
C THR A 1121 12.77 2.65 40.18
N VAL A 1122 12.71 3.78 40.90
CA VAL A 1122 13.42 3.98 42.18
C VAL A 1122 12.99 2.91 43.21
N GLY A 1123 13.96 2.18 43.78
CA GLY A 1123 13.74 1.22 44.87
C GLY A 1123 14.02 -0.26 44.56
N ILE A 1124 14.56 -0.57 43.39
CA ILE A 1124 14.96 -1.93 42.98
C ILE A 1124 16.46 -2.15 43.30
N GLU A 1125 16.80 -3.24 44.00
CA GLU A 1125 18.15 -3.50 44.57
C GLU A 1125 19.03 -4.54 43.81
N GLU A 1126 19.15 -4.50 42.46
CA GLU A 1126 19.99 -5.49 41.74
C GLU A 1126 20.77 -4.95 40.51
N ASP A 1127 21.54 -5.84 39.85
CA ASP A 1127 22.43 -5.60 38.71
C ASP A 1127 21.64 -5.16 37.46
N VAL A 1128 21.73 -3.88 37.04
CA VAL A 1128 20.99 -3.36 35.87
C VAL A 1128 21.42 -4.06 34.59
N VAL A 1129 22.73 -4.18 34.38
CA VAL A 1129 23.34 -4.90 33.25
C VAL A 1129 24.23 -5.99 33.82
N TYR A 1130 23.91 -7.25 33.52
CA TYR A 1130 24.75 -8.39 33.88
C TYR A 1130 25.20 -9.15 32.64
N LEU A 1131 26.51 -9.11 32.39
CA LEU A 1131 27.17 -9.78 31.27
C LEU A 1131 28.14 -10.84 31.79
N ARG A 1132 28.06 -12.04 31.22
CA ARG A 1132 28.91 -13.17 31.63
C ARG A 1132 29.44 -13.97 30.45
N ASP A 1133 30.73 -14.31 30.46
CA ASP A 1133 31.37 -15.09 29.39
C ASP A 1133 31.14 -14.46 28.00
N ILE A 1134 31.61 -13.21 27.85
CA ILE A 1134 31.46 -12.41 26.65
C ILE A 1134 32.82 -12.11 26.05
N ASP A 1135 33.04 -12.55 24.81
CA ASP A 1135 34.26 -12.23 24.08
C ASP A 1135 34.09 -10.93 23.28
N GLY A 1136 35.04 -10.00 23.38
CA GLY A 1136 35.02 -8.76 22.58
C GLY A 1136 33.90 -7.77 22.94
N LEU A 1137 33.56 -7.64 24.23
CA LEU A 1137 32.59 -6.67 24.74
C LEU A 1137 33.05 -5.22 24.50
N ARG A 1138 32.19 -4.40 23.89
CA ARG A 1138 32.33 -2.94 23.82
C ARG A 1138 31.04 -2.28 24.27
N MET A 1139 31.10 -1.53 25.36
CA MET A 1139 30.00 -0.74 25.91
C MET A 1139 30.41 0.73 25.99
N THR A 1140 29.75 1.60 25.22
CA THR A 1140 30.15 3.01 25.11
C THR A 1140 28.99 3.98 25.10
N ASP A 1141 29.12 5.17 25.69
CA ASP A 1141 28.08 6.22 25.59
C ASP A 1141 26.72 5.75 26.13
N THR A 1142 26.70 5.21 27.35
CA THR A 1142 25.46 4.74 28.01
C THR A 1142 25.09 5.65 29.18
N THR A 1143 23.81 6.02 29.26
CA THR A 1143 23.24 6.80 30.37
C THR A 1143 22.37 5.91 31.24
N PHE A 1144 22.58 5.95 32.55
CA PHE A 1144 21.75 5.30 33.56
C PHE A 1144 20.95 6.32 34.37
N GLU A 1145 19.70 5.99 34.69
CA GLU A 1145 18.83 6.78 35.58
C GLU A 1145 18.29 5.86 36.68
N GLY A 1146 18.76 6.05 37.92
CA GLY A 1146 18.44 5.20 39.06
C GLY A 1146 19.27 3.91 39.19
N GLY A 1147 19.02 3.15 40.26
CA GLY A 1147 19.64 1.84 40.53
C GLY A 1147 20.71 1.80 41.64
N SER A 1148 21.02 0.59 42.13
CA SER A 1148 22.02 0.33 43.18
C SER A 1148 23.23 -0.49 42.69
N LYS A 1149 23.13 -1.25 41.60
CA LYS A 1149 24.26 -1.95 40.96
C LYS A 1149 24.13 -1.81 39.45
N LEU A 1150 24.94 -0.98 38.80
CA LEU A 1150 24.73 -0.65 37.38
C LEU A 1150 25.21 -1.74 36.43
N ILE A 1151 26.49 -2.09 36.48
CA ILE A 1151 27.08 -3.05 35.54
C ILE A 1151 27.82 -4.13 36.32
N ARG A 1152 27.55 -5.40 35.99
CA ARG A 1152 28.31 -6.56 36.44
C ARG A 1152 28.90 -7.32 35.26
N LEU A 1153 30.21 -7.55 35.32
CA LEU A 1153 30.96 -8.30 34.31
C LEU A 1153 31.61 -9.53 34.96
N THR A 1154 31.54 -10.70 34.31
CA THR A 1154 32.21 -11.93 34.77
C THR A 1154 32.73 -12.68 33.55
N ASP A 1155 33.99 -13.10 33.56
CA ASP A 1155 34.62 -13.81 32.44
C ASP A 1155 34.52 -13.04 31.09
N CYS A 1156 34.77 -11.72 31.09
CA CYS A 1156 34.71 -10.85 29.92
C CYS A 1156 36.10 -10.25 29.61
N PRO A 1157 37.06 -11.04 29.09
CA PRO A 1157 38.41 -10.57 28.82
C PRO A 1157 38.44 -9.48 27.74
N GLY A 1158 39.27 -8.46 27.95
CA GLY A 1158 39.41 -7.31 27.04
C GLY A 1158 38.18 -6.42 26.95
N ALA A 1159 37.24 -6.52 27.89
CA ALA A 1159 36.03 -5.71 27.92
C ALA A 1159 36.36 -4.21 27.94
N LEU A 1160 35.69 -3.45 27.08
CA LEU A 1160 35.80 -2.00 27.00
C LEU A 1160 34.50 -1.35 27.49
N VAL A 1161 34.58 -0.54 28.54
CA VAL A 1161 33.45 0.22 29.10
C VAL A 1161 33.84 1.69 29.19
N GLU A 1162 33.25 2.56 28.36
CA GLU A 1162 33.65 3.98 28.29
C GLU A 1162 32.48 4.96 28.22
N ARG A 1163 32.71 6.20 28.66
CA ARG A 1163 31.77 7.33 28.51
C ARG A 1163 30.39 7.03 29.12
N LEU A 1164 30.40 6.58 30.37
CA LEU A 1164 29.18 6.28 31.11
C LEU A 1164 28.71 7.51 31.87
N THR A 1165 27.41 7.79 31.85
CA THR A 1165 26.81 8.81 32.71
C THR A 1165 25.72 8.19 33.58
N ALA A 1166 25.66 8.51 34.87
CA ALA A 1166 24.63 7.97 35.76
C ALA A 1166 24.03 9.05 36.66
N TYR A 1167 22.70 9.12 36.69
CA TYR A 1167 21.89 10.09 37.45
C TYR A 1167 21.04 9.38 38.51
N ASP A 1168 20.68 10.13 39.57
CA ASP A 1168 19.71 9.71 40.59
C ASP A 1168 19.96 8.32 41.22
N LEU A 1169 21.24 7.97 41.37
CA LEU A 1169 21.68 6.70 41.96
C LEU A 1169 21.44 6.62 43.47
N ASP A 1170 21.29 5.40 43.97
CA ASP A 1170 21.40 5.14 45.40
C ASP A 1170 22.78 5.63 45.91
N PRO A 1171 22.86 6.32 47.07
CA PRO A 1171 24.15 6.76 47.65
C PRO A 1171 25.17 5.64 47.88
N SER A 1172 24.73 4.38 47.91
CA SER A 1172 25.54 3.17 48.03
C SER A 1172 25.86 2.49 46.70
N ALA A 1173 25.37 3.02 45.58
CA ALA A 1173 25.39 2.33 44.29
C ALA A 1173 26.80 2.05 43.75
N TRP A 1174 26.96 0.89 43.11
CA TRP A 1174 28.18 0.50 42.39
C TRP A 1174 27.99 0.73 40.89
N CYS A 1175 28.92 1.45 40.26
CA CYS A 1175 28.87 1.72 38.82
C CYS A 1175 29.34 0.51 38.00
N VAL A 1176 30.42 -0.15 38.43
CA VAL A 1176 30.91 -1.39 37.79
C VAL A 1176 31.36 -2.38 38.87
N LEU A 1177 30.89 -3.61 38.73
CA LEU A 1177 31.22 -4.77 39.55
C LEU A 1177 32.04 -5.77 38.71
N ASP A 1178 33.30 -5.95 39.11
CA ASP A 1178 34.21 -6.95 38.57
C ASP A 1178 33.99 -8.29 39.29
N GLY A 1179 33.31 -9.20 38.60
CA GLY A 1179 32.99 -10.56 39.06
C GLY A 1179 34.15 -11.56 38.97
N GLY A 1180 35.30 -11.16 38.41
CA GLY A 1180 36.44 -12.02 38.10
C GLY A 1180 36.47 -12.49 36.64
N GLY A 1181 37.67 -12.83 36.15
CA GLY A 1181 37.89 -13.33 34.78
C GLY A 1181 37.88 -12.25 33.68
N ASN A 1182 38.05 -10.97 34.05
CA ASN A 1182 37.96 -9.82 33.15
C ASN A 1182 39.35 -9.24 32.83
N ASP A 1183 40.29 -10.09 32.41
CA ASP A 1183 41.69 -9.71 32.15
C ASP A 1183 41.75 -8.60 31.08
N ASP A 1184 42.65 -7.62 31.27
CA ASP A 1184 42.83 -6.47 30.37
C ASP A 1184 41.56 -5.60 30.16
N MET A 1185 40.58 -5.65 31.07
CA MET A 1185 39.39 -4.79 31.03
C MET A 1185 39.76 -3.31 31.18
N VAL A 1186 39.18 -2.46 30.33
CA VAL A 1186 39.33 -1.01 30.36
C VAL A 1186 38.00 -0.37 30.74
N VAL A 1187 38.02 0.42 31.82
CA VAL A 1187 36.89 1.23 32.24
C VAL A 1187 37.30 2.70 32.31
N SER A 1188 36.70 3.56 31.49
CA SER A 1188 37.12 4.97 31.36
C SER A 1188 35.95 5.96 31.28
N ASP A 1189 36.19 7.21 31.67
CA ASP A 1189 35.24 8.34 31.53
C ASP A 1189 33.83 8.09 32.11
N ILE A 1190 33.77 7.64 33.37
CA ILE A 1190 32.52 7.51 34.12
C ILE A 1190 32.18 8.81 34.85
N ARG A 1191 30.99 9.34 34.57
CA ARG A 1191 30.44 10.57 35.17
C ARG A 1191 29.23 10.27 36.06
N VAL A 1192 29.32 10.64 37.34
CA VAL A 1192 28.19 10.61 38.30
C VAL A 1192 27.96 12.02 38.84
N PRO A 1193 27.07 12.82 38.24
CA PRO A 1193 26.81 14.19 38.69
C PRO A 1193 26.36 14.23 40.15
N GLY A 1194 27.11 14.92 41.02
CA GLY A 1194 26.80 15.02 42.44
C GLY A 1194 27.30 13.86 43.32
N GLY A 1195 28.05 12.90 42.76
CA GLY A 1195 28.62 11.76 43.48
C GLY A 1195 30.01 11.35 42.96
N THR A 1196 30.54 10.25 43.51
CA THR A 1196 31.81 9.64 43.05
C THR A 1196 31.50 8.26 42.45
N PRO A 1197 32.00 7.93 41.25
CA PRO A 1197 31.88 6.58 40.70
C PRO A 1197 32.45 5.54 41.66
N ARG A 1198 31.70 4.46 41.93
CA ARG A 1198 32.16 3.36 42.79
C ARG A 1198 32.41 2.10 41.99
N PHE A 1199 33.51 1.42 42.31
CA PHE A 1199 33.91 0.17 41.68
C PHE A 1199 34.05 -0.91 42.75
N TYR A 1200 33.44 -2.07 42.51
CA TYR A 1200 33.54 -3.23 43.40
C TYR A 1200 34.24 -4.38 42.70
N THR A 1201 35.00 -5.18 43.43
CA THR A 1201 35.61 -6.41 42.93
C THR A 1201 35.26 -7.55 43.87
N SER A 1202 34.52 -8.54 43.39
CA SER A 1202 34.23 -9.75 44.15
C SER A 1202 35.31 -10.81 43.86
N GLY A 1203 36.47 -10.72 44.51
CA GLY A 1203 37.54 -11.72 44.39
C GLY A 1203 38.93 -11.15 44.09
N THR A 1204 39.78 -11.96 43.45
CA THR A 1204 41.12 -11.53 42.98
C THR A 1204 40.96 -10.51 41.85
N PRO A 1205 41.58 -9.31 41.94
CA PRO A 1205 41.56 -8.33 40.86
C PRO A 1205 42.03 -8.92 39.53
N SER A 1206 41.27 -8.69 38.46
CA SER A 1206 41.64 -9.13 37.10
C SER A 1206 42.97 -8.48 36.67
N PRO A 1207 43.98 -9.27 36.26
CA PRO A 1207 45.24 -8.77 35.70
C PRO A 1207 45.06 -7.76 34.56
N GLY A 1208 45.96 -6.77 34.48
CA GLY A 1208 45.99 -5.80 33.37
C GLY A 1208 44.84 -4.79 33.34
N ARG A 1209 43.89 -4.85 34.28
CA ARG A 1209 42.74 -3.94 34.30
C ARG A 1209 43.16 -2.47 34.45
N MET A 1210 42.54 -1.59 33.67
CA MET A 1210 42.70 -0.13 33.78
C MET A 1210 41.36 0.52 34.16
N ILE A 1211 41.37 1.31 35.22
CA ILE A 1211 40.20 2.09 35.67
C ILE A 1211 40.60 3.57 35.70
N ALA A 1212 39.99 4.38 34.83
CA ALA A 1212 40.20 5.82 34.73
C ALA A 1212 38.87 6.58 34.92
N ALA A 1213 38.61 7.06 36.13
CA ALA A 1213 37.41 7.87 36.42
C ALA A 1213 37.70 9.37 36.22
N SER A 1214 36.88 10.07 35.42
CA SER A 1214 36.93 11.52 35.31
C SER A 1214 36.17 12.16 36.48
N ILE A 1215 36.91 12.80 37.39
CA ILE A 1215 36.33 13.51 38.55
C ILE A 1215 35.87 14.89 38.07
N ALA A 1216 34.63 15.28 38.38
CA ALA A 1216 34.11 16.62 38.10
C ALA A 1216 35.07 17.71 38.65
N ALA A 1217 35.24 18.79 37.87
CA ALA A 1217 36.16 19.87 38.19
C ALA A 1217 35.94 20.42 39.63
N GLY A 1218 36.91 20.18 40.52
CA GLY A 1218 36.93 20.70 41.89
C GLY A 1218 37.15 19.70 43.01
N ALA A 1219 37.16 18.38 42.76
CA ALA A 1219 37.51 17.38 43.78
C ALA A 1219 39.01 16.99 43.72
N PRO A 1220 39.64 16.67 44.88
CA PRO A 1220 41.07 16.38 44.94
C PRO A 1220 41.42 15.12 44.16
N MET A 1221 42.48 15.20 43.36
CA MET A 1221 43.02 14.08 42.59
C MET A 1221 43.47 12.97 43.57
N LEU A 1222 42.81 11.80 43.51
CA LEU A 1222 43.20 10.62 44.29
C LEU A 1222 44.25 9.84 43.51
N ALA A 1223 45.53 10.12 43.77
CA ALA A 1223 46.63 9.28 43.34
C ALA A 1223 47.07 8.37 44.51
N PRO A 1224 47.45 7.11 44.29
CA PRO A 1224 47.97 6.26 45.36
C PRO A 1224 49.25 6.85 45.95
N GLU A 1225 49.37 6.81 47.28
CA GLU A 1225 50.51 7.35 48.03
C GLU A 1225 51.53 6.24 48.32
N PHE A 1226 52.78 6.50 47.99
CA PHE A 1226 53.90 5.59 48.21
C PHE A 1226 55.01 6.28 48.98
N GLU A 1227 55.64 5.56 49.91
CA GLU A 1227 56.96 5.96 50.39
C GLU A 1227 58.00 5.64 49.30
N ILE A 1228 59.09 6.41 49.25
CA ILE A 1228 60.17 6.23 48.26
C ILE A 1228 60.66 4.78 48.20
N ALA A 1229 60.75 4.10 49.36
CA ALA A 1229 61.21 2.71 49.44
C ALA A 1229 60.26 1.67 48.81
N THR A 1230 59.02 2.07 48.50
CA THR A 1230 57.94 1.19 48.00
C THR A 1230 57.39 1.65 46.65
N LEU A 1231 58.09 2.56 45.97
CA LEU A 1231 57.70 3.03 44.64
C LEU A 1231 57.56 1.87 43.66
N PRO A 1232 56.43 1.76 42.92
CA PRO A 1232 56.29 0.78 41.86
C PRO A 1232 57.22 1.11 40.68
N ASP A 1233 57.48 0.13 39.81
CA ASP A 1233 58.28 0.36 38.61
C ASP A 1233 57.67 1.48 37.74
N PRO A 1234 58.48 2.37 37.13
CA PRO A 1234 57.97 3.52 36.38
C PRO A 1234 57.21 3.07 35.12
N VAL A 1235 55.94 3.48 34.99
CA VAL A 1235 55.09 3.25 33.79
C VAL A 1235 54.69 4.59 33.17
N ALA A 1236 54.92 4.78 31.86
CA ALA A 1236 54.67 6.03 31.17
C ALA A 1236 53.24 6.56 31.40
N GLY A 1237 53.10 7.82 31.82
CA GLY A 1237 51.81 8.47 32.06
C GLY A 1237 51.19 8.19 33.44
N GLY A 1238 51.84 7.38 34.30
CA GLY A 1238 51.39 7.14 35.67
C GLY A 1238 51.48 8.39 36.57
N LEU A 1239 50.55 8.51 37.53
CA LEU A 1239 50.49 9.58 38.55
C LEU A 1239 50.36 8.98 39.95
N ILE A 1240 51.19 9.44 40.89
CA ILE A 1240 51.24 8.98 42.29
C ILE A 1240 51.47 10.15 43.25
N TYR A 1241 51.20 9.97 44.54
CA TYR A 1241 51.80 10.80 45.58
C TYR A 1241 53.04 10.10 46.14
N VAL A 1242 54.12 10.84 46.35
CA VAL A 1242 55.32 10.36 47.03
C VAL A 1242 55.70 11.31 48.16
N THR A 1243 56.09 10.77 49.30
CA THR A 1243 56.54 11.58 50.45
C THR A 1243 57.84 12.31 50.12
N ASP A 1244 57.87 13.63 50.28
CA ASP A 1244 59.08 14.43 50.10
C ASP A 1244 60.04 14.37 51.30
N GLU A 1245 61.22 14.97 51.16
CA GLU A 1245 62.28 15.01 52.18
C GLU A 1245 61.86 15.70 53.50
N THR A 1246 60.71 16.38 53.51
CA THR A 1246 60.13 17.05 54.69
C THR A 1246 58.91 16.32 55.27
N GLY A 1247 58.52 15.17 54.68
CA GLY A 1247 57.39 14.35 55.13
C GLY A 1247 56.04 14.73 54.52
N GLY A 1248 56.00 15.62 53.52
CA GLY A 1248 54.77 16.04 52.83
C GLY A 1248 54.49 15.23 51.56
N ALA A 1249 53.22 14.93 51.28
CA ALA A 1249 52.83 14.23 50.05
C ALA A 1249 52.98 15.16 48.83
N VAL A 1250 53.85 14.78 47.88
CA VAL A 1250 54.07 15.53 46.64
C VAL A 1250 53.64 14.69 45.44
N LEU A 1251 52.88 15.32 44.54
CA LEU A 1251 52.40 14.66 43.33
C LEU A 1251 53.57 14.42 42.37
N ALA A 1252 53.69 13.20 41.84
CA ALA A 1252 54.69 12.79 40.86
C ALA A 1252 54.05 12.12 39.64
N TRP A 1253 54.65 12.32 38.47
CA TRP A 1253 54.28 11.73 37.19
C TRP A 1253 55.44 10.91 36.62
N CYS A 1254 55.15 9.84 35.88
CA CYS A 1254 56.19 9.03 35.24
C CYS A 1254 56.34 9.39 33.76
N ASP A 1255 57.58 9.65 33.33
CA ASP A 1255 57.93 9.96 31.94
C ASP A 1255 58.21 8.72 31.07
N GLY A 1256 57.98 7.53 31.62
CA GLY A 1256 58.26 6.24 30.99
C GLY A 1256 59.62 5.65 31.35
N ALA A 1257 60.48 6.39 32.05
CA ALA A 1257 61.76 5.89 32.55
C ALA A 1257 61.95 6.14 34.06
N THR A 1258 61.37 7.19 34.63
CA THR A 1258 61.54 7.54 36.04
C THR A 1258 60.32 8.33 36.57
N TRP A 1259 60.01 8.17 37.86
CA TRP A 1259 59.03 9.01 38.55
C TRP A 1259 59.60 10.41 38.78
N ARG A 1260 58.84 11.46 38.44
CA ARG A 1260 59.25 12.86 38.57
C ARG A 1260 58.22 13.68 39.32
N ARG A 1261 58.67 14.53 40.24
CA ARG A 1261 57.76 15.44 40.95
C ARG A 1261 57.14 16.43 39.98
N VAL A 1262 55.85 16.68 40.13
CA VAL A 1262 55.11 17.66 39.31
C VAL A 1262 55.55 19.09 39.64
N THR A 1263 55.99 19.35 40.87
CA THR A 1263 56.34 20.68 41.35
C THR A 1263 57.60 21.25 40.71
N ASP A 1264 58.63 20.43 40.49
CA ASP A 1264 59.95 20.88 39.99
C ASP A 1264 60.53 20.02 38.87
N GLY A 1265 59.87 18.91 38.48
CA GLY A 1265 60.32 18.00 37.43
C GLY A 1265 61.53 17.12 37.81
N ALA A 1266 61.98 17.20 39.07
CA ALA A 1266 63.10 16.40 39.54
C ALA A 1266 62.69 14.92 39.69
N ALA A 1267 63.64 14.00 39.48
CA ALA A 1267 63.41 12.59 39.73
C ALA A 1267 63.11 12.37 41.22
N VAL A 1268 62.14 11.50 41.48
CA VAL A 1268 61.82 11.03 42.83
C VAL A 1268 62.92 10.06 43.25
N SER A 1269 63.66 10.38 44.32
CA SER A 1269 64.84 9.64 44.79
C SER A 1269 64.89 9.51 46.29
#